data_AF-A0A5P9WYE0-F1
#
_entry.id   AF-A0A5P9WYE0-F1
#
_cell.length_a   1.000
_cell.length_b   1.000
_cell.length_c   1.000
_cell.angle_alpha   90.00
_cell.angle_beta   90.00
_cell.angle_gamma   90.00
#
_symmetry.space_group_name_H-M   'P 1'
#
loop_
_entity.id
_entity.type
_entity.pdbx_description
1 polymer ?
#
loop_
_entity_poly.entity_id
_entity_poly.type
_entity_poly.pdbx_seq_one_letter_code
_entity_poly.pdbx_strand_id
1 'polypeptide(L)'
;MRRIRLAAAVVTGLALAAGAAPPVAAESRGGPPTTGKAAAGATGGSGPGQSATVRLITGDRVTVTTDASGRHTASVTPGEGRRHVLFRTVEEDGRLMVLPSDTKALLAAGRLDRGLFDVTSLLAQGYDEAHTDTLPLIVGGAQGARGARDEGGAALRRLTALAADGTPTRHLETIGAEALRVPADDLGAFWKRLAPDPTEVSAAATAPRVWLDGRVRASLDRSTAQIGAPEAWKAGYEGDDVKVAVLDTGADAGHPDLAGRITETKNFSTDTGTGTGDGNGHGTHVASTVGGSGAASHGSRKGVAPGADLLIGKVLGDDGSGSESQVIDGMEWAVAQGADVVNLSLGSDAPSDGTDPMSQTLNELSESSGALFVVASGNSGPGTGTIGSPAAADAALTVGAVDRDDTLADFSGRGPRPGDDAVKPDVTAPGVGIVAARAAGTTLGTVVDDHYVAASGTSMATPHVAGAAALLAQQHPDWTAPRLKDALISTARTIPGQRVTEQGGGRIDLATAVRTPVVATGTQALGVHETEDTGTHTRTVRYANHSGDDVTLGLDLRLATAGGREAGPAVVRPATKRLTVPAGGTAEVPLTVSPSHAAPGRYYGRLTATSADGRTIVHTTLSLRVRGPVHELRVVSYDLEGRPVQNFPVIQGAEGYVPYTDWEKGVAEVEEGTYQVFASTTDQSGDRDSLYHVVLPQVEVTKDTTVVVDPRRTTKVEIRTPRPAEQRGALSYQTHREIDGHGWTDHVMAFDVVRDLYVSPTERVTDGSFEFTSRWQLVAPMLKADVVGGPRGLNVFYEPTSALFDPRGARLTAVAAGTTAAPDFRAARGRLAVVTYTGDGKSEREITDEAAAAGARGVLLVHYDDNAWTRWTPNGARTRVPLIRVGRTDGTELLKRIERRRTAVAFTGTPRSPYLYDVVQVSSQGIPHHVTHTVSRRNSAVVRSVYADNGGLPWATEQRYSWRPYQEYAQDQFPRHVPTGFTRTEYVSAGDTQWQHTVLHETVENIDSPLDVGMREAPRTYRAGERTGETWQGAVVRPSIPRGGAVPPTTRAGDVLRLRIPEFTDSRTGHWSRVITDPALPGGAGTSAAAETVAAELVRDGQKVADLADAWQDVQVPSSAADYRLRLRTSRTSDEWRYATATDTAWSFRSGPTAEAAPLPLLQVDYRAPVDARNSVGPRRAYTLGLTVRHQDGLDAPRGVRARVEVSYDDGAHFTAAPTRSRGDGRFAVTVAKPPKVRGDAFVTLRVTARDGDGNEVRQTVRRAYLHRG
;
A
#
# COMPACT_ATOMS: atom_id res chain seq x y z
N MET A 1 -71.40 2.61 9.48
CA MET A 1 -71.98 2.51 10.86
C MET A 1 -70.82 2.31 11.83
N ARG A 2 -70.70 2.88 13.03
CA ARG A 2 -71.37 3.95 13.84
C ARG A 2 -70.30 4.36 14.91
N ARG A 3 -70.10 5.60 15.41
CA ARG A 3 -70.52 6.98 15.08
C ARG A 3 -69.42 7.96 15.58
N ILE A 4 -69.04 9.00 14.81
CA ILE A 4 -69.30 10.47 15.00
C ILE A 4 -68.92 11.02 16.40
N ARG A 5 -68.03 12.03 16.59
CA ARG A 5 -68.27 13.51 16.59
C ARG A 5 -66.94 14.27 16.91
N LEU A 6 -66.66 15.53 16.53
CA LEU A 6 -67.28 16.51 15.60
C LEU A 6 -66.22 17.54 15.07
N ALA A 7 -66.52 18.14 13.91
CA ALA A 7 -66.30 19.52 13.37
C ALA A 7 -65.45 20.60 14.11
N ALA A 8 -65.04 21.74 13.51
CA ALA A 8 -65.47 22.45 12.28
C ALA A 8 -64.27 23.24 11.64
N ALA A 9 -64.12 23.37 10.30
CA ALA A 9 -64.75 24.34 9.36
C ALA A 9 -64.07 25.76 9.37
N VAL A 10 -63.96 26.56 8.28
CA VAL A 10 -64.44 26.46 6.87
C VAL A 10 -63.55 27.35 5.94
N VAL A 11 -63.05 26.87 4.78
CA VAL A 11 -63.38 27.25 3.36
C VAL A 11 -63.16 28.74 3.00
N THR A 12 -62.42 29.14 1.95
CA THR A 12 -62.75 29.15 0.49
C THR A 12 -61.50 29.55 -0.35
N GLY A 13 -61.25 29.19 -1.62
CA GLY A 13 -61.90 28.24 -2.55
C GLY A 13 -61.40 28.33 -4.02
N LEU A 14 -61.97 27.46 -4.88
CA LEU A 14 -61.98 27.38 -6.36
C LEU A 14 -60.73 27.67 -7.25
N ALA A 15 -60.27 26.57 -7.82
CA ALA A 15 -59.67 26.33 -9.15
C ALA A 15 -59.96 27.27 -10.34
N LEU A 16 -59.00 27.36 -11.27
CA LEU A 16 -59.16 26.88 -12.67
C LEU A 16 -57.80 26.67 -13.39
N ALA A 17 -57.83 26.11 -14.61
CA ALA A 17 -56.69 25.48 -15.29
C ALA A 17 -55.85 26.41 -16.20
N ALA A 18 -54.57 26.06 -16.42
CA ALA A 18 -53.90 25.89 -17.74
C ALA A 18 -52.35 25.91 -17.65
N GLY A 19 -51.68 25.33 -18.66
CA GLY A 19 -50.29 25.67 -19.02
C GLY A 19 -49.16 24.96 -18.23
N ALA A 20 -48.70 23.81 -18.71
CA ALA A 20 -47.47 23.18 -18.24
C ALA A 20 -46.26 23.64 -19.09
N ALA A 21 -45.49 24.60 -18.57
CA ALA A 21 -44.16 24.96 -19.06
C ALA A 21 -43.24 25.21 -17.85
N PRO A 22 -42.00 24.70 -17.82
CA PRO A 22 -41.15 24.79 -16.64
C PRO A 22 -40.40 26.13 -16.56
N PRO A 23 -40.59 26.96 -15.50
CA PRO A 23 -39.76 28.11 -15.26
C PRO A 23 -38.45 27.73 -14.56
N VAL A 24 -37.39 28.36 -15.04
CA VAL A 24 -36.03 28.50 -14.47
C VAL A 24 -36.00 28.47 -12.93
N ALA A 25 -35.14 27.62 -12.36
CA ALA A 25 -34.80 27.69 -10.94
C ALA A 25 -33.81 28.85 -10.69
N ALA A 26 -34.12 29.70 -9.71
CA ALA A 26 -33.25 30.80 -9.30
C ALA A 26 -32.14 30.35 -8.34
N GLU A 27 -31.06 31.13 -8.26
CA GLU A 27 -29.82 30.77 -7.59
C GLU A 27 -29.93 30.75 -6.05
N SER A 28 -29.43 29.67 -5.44
CA SER A 28 -29.13 29.63 -4.00
C SER A 28 -27.69 30.12 -3.76
N ARG A 29 -27.52 31.13 -2.90
CA ARG A 29 -26.21 31.71 -2.56
C ARG A 29 -25.26 30.64 -1.97
N GLY A 30 -24.00 30.66 -2.41
CA GLY A 30 -23.03 29.59 -2.12
C GLY A 30 -22.42 29.63 -0.72
N GLY A 31 -22.01 28.46 -0.24
CA GLY A 31 -20.93 28.33 0.75
C GLY A 31 -19.55 28.42 0.09
N PRO A 32 -18.46 28.39 0.87
CA PRO A 32 -17.10 28.42 0.33
C PRO A 32 -16.80 27.18 -0.52
N PRO A 33 -15.95 27.30 -1.58
CA PRO A 33 -15.69 26.22 -2.51
C PRO A 33 -14.84 25.12 -1.87
N THR A 34 -15.33 23.88 -1.94
CA THR A 34 -14.47 22.71 -1.73
C THR A 34 -13.50 22.57 -2.89
N THR A 35 -12.20 22.66 -2.60
CA THR A 35 -11.12 22.50 -3.58
C THR A 35 -11.01 21.04 -4.02
N GLY A 36 -11.74 20.68 -5.07
CA GLY A 36 -11.56 19.38 -5.71
C GLY A 36 -10.14 19.23 -6.22
N LYS A 37 -9.33 18.36 -5.59
CA LYS A 37 -8.03 17.95 -6.10
C LYS A 37 -8.22 17.44 -7.53
N ALA A 38 -7.64 18.14 -8.51
CA ALA A 38 -7.46 17.58 -9.85
C ALA A 38 -6.55 16.36 -9.73
N ALA A 39 -6.85 15.29 -10.46
CA ALA A 39 -6.06 14.06 -10.43
C ALA A 39 -4.73 14.29 -11.16
N ALA A 40 -3.70 14.70 -10.43
CA ALA A 40 -2.32 14.62 -10.88
C ALA A 40 -1.97 13.14 -11.15
N GLY A 41 -1.35 12.87 -12.29
CA GLY A 41 -1.08 11.50 -12.72
C GLY A 41 0.09 10.88 -11.96
N ALA A 42 -0.19 10.00 -11.00
CA ALA A 42 0.84 9.23 -10.31
C ALA A 42 1.52 8.24 -11.28
N THR A 43 2.81 8.46 -11.57
CA THR A 43 3.67 7.54 -12.31
C THR A 43 4.82 7.09 -11.42
N GLY A 44 4.60 6.02 -10.66
CA GLY A 44 5.55 5.49 -9.68
C GLY A 44 5.00 4.28 -8.91
N GLY A 45 3.68 4.20 -8.74
CA GLY A 45 3.02 2.99 -8.22
C GLY A 45 3.17 1.77 -9.14
N SER A 46 3.11 0.59 -8.54
CA SER A 46 3.18 -0.70 -9.24
C SER A 46 2.11 -0.82 -10.33
N GLY A 47 2.47 -1.49 -11.43
CA GLY A 47 1.63 -1.59 -12.62
C GLY A 47 0.30 -2.29 -12.33
N PRO A 48 -0.81 -1.86 -12.96
CA PRO A 48 -2.16 -2.39 -12.67
C PRO A 48 -2.24 -3.91 -12.89
N GLY A 49 -2.33 -4.67 -11.79
CA GLY A 49 -2.30 -6.13 -11.76
C GLY A 49 -1.01 -6.77 -11.22
N GLN A 50 -0.09 -5.99 -10.62
CA GLN A 50 1.09 -6.52 -9.90
C GLN A 50 0.76 -6.86 -8.45
N SER A 51 1.45 -7.87 -7.92
CA SER A 51 1.49 -8.23 -6.49
C SER A 51 2.94 -8.46 -6.07
N ALA A 52 3.24 -8.23 -4.80
CA ALA A 52 4.56 -8.44 -4.24
C ALA A 52 4.45 -8.95 -2.79
N THR A 53 5.39 -9.82 -2.38
CA THR A 53 5.37 -10.46 -1.05
C THR A 53 6.62 -10.13 -0.27
N VAL A 54 6.49 -9.38 0.81
CA VAL A 54 7.54 -9.12 1.80
C VAL A 54 7.55 -10.23 2.84
N ARG A 55 8.73 -10.64 3.31
CA ARG A 55 8.85 -11.49 4.50
C ARG A 55 9.35 -10.66 5.70
N LEU A 56 8.54 -10.65 6.76
CA LEU A 56 8.83 -9.94 8.00
C LEU A 56 9.91 -10.68 8.79
N ILE A 57 10.59 -9.97 9.70
CA ILE A 57 11.63 -10.54 10.59
C ILE A 57 11.13 -11.71 11.46
N THR A 58 9.82 -11.84 11.67
CA THR A 58 9.17 -12.94 12.38
C THR A 58 9.04 -14.23 11.55
N GLY A 59 9.38 -14.20 10.26
CA GLY A 59 9.11 -15.27 9.29
C GLY A 59 7.68 -15.27 8.73
N ASP A 60 6.84 -14.29 9.10
CA ASP A 60 5.51 -14.10 8.51
C ASP A 60 5.61 -13.44 7.12
N ARG A 61 4.74 -13.80 6.19
CA ARG A 61 4.73 -13.26 4.81
C ARG A 61 3.57 -12.28 4.64
N VAL A 62 3.83 -11.08 4.13
CA VAL A 62 2.79 -10.10 3.75
C VAL A 62 2.77 -9.93 2.25
N THR A 63 1.64 -10.24 1.63
CA THR A 63 1.41 -10.06 0.18
C THR A 63 0.49 -8.88 -0.06
N VAL A 64 0.95 -7.92 -0.88
CA VAL A 64 0.21 -6.73 -1.29
C VAL A 64 -0.04 -6.80 -2.79
N THR A 65 -1.31 -6.67 -3.20
CA THR A 65 -1.73 -6.67 -4.61
C THR A 65 -2.36 -5.33 -4.98
N THR A 66 -1.97 -4.77 -6.13
CA THR A 66 -2.54 -3.56 -6.71
C THR A 66 -3.43 -3.93 -7.91
N ASP A 67 -4.74 -3.70 -7.77
CA ASP A 67 -5.73 -4.03 -8.81
C ASP A 67 -5.71 -3.02 -9.98
N ALA A 68 -6.39 -3.36 -11.09
CA ALA A 68 -6.38 -2.52 -12.30
C ALA A 68 -7.18 -1.20 -12.20
N SER A 69 -7.82 -0.93 -11.07
CA SER A 69 -8.43 0.35 -10.71
C SER A 69 -7.61 1.15 -9.69
N GLY A 70 -6.42 0.67 -9.31
CA GLY A 70 -5.55 1.33 -8.32
C GLY A 70 -6.06 1.14 -6.88
N ARG A 71 -6.71 0.01 -6.57
CA ARG A 71 -7.05 -0.35 -5.18
C ARG A 71 -6.08 -1.41 -4.67
N HIS A 72 -5.71 -1.27 -3.39
CA HIS A 72 -4.74 -2.13 -2.75
C HIS A 72 -5.42 -3.13 -1.81
N THR A 73 -4.91 -4.36 -1.81
CA THR A 73 -5.33 -5.45 -0.92
C THR A 73 -4.09 -6.00 -0.23
N ALA A 74 -4.20 -6.36 1.05
CA ALA A 74 -3.06 -6.70 1.89
C ALA A 74 -3.39 -7.91 2.77
N SER A 75 -2.54 -8.93 2.72
CA SER A 75 -2.80 -10.20 3.40
C SER A 75 -1.57 -10.77 4.07
N VAL A 76 -1.79 -11.50 5.17
CA VAL A 76 -0.72 -12.08 5.97
C VAL A 76 -0.86 -13.60 5.98
N THR A 77 0.18 -14.29 5.52
CA THR A 77 0.34 -15.73 5.72
C THR A 77 1.28 -15.95 6.91
N PRO A 78 0.78 -16.47 8.05
CA PRO A 78 1.61 -16.68 9.23
C PRO A 78 2.72 -17.70 8.95
N GLY A 79 3.90 -17.46 9.52
CA GLY A 79 5.02 -18.40 9.48
C GLY A 79 4.73 -19.71 10.21
N GLU A 80 5.65 -20.68 10.11
CA GLU A 80 5.41 -22.02 10.65
C GLU A 80 5.12 -21.99 12.16
N GLY A 81 3.97 -22.58 12.55
CA GLY A 81 3.45 -22.59 13.92
C GLY A 81 2.73 -21.30 14.36
N ARG A 82 2.86 -20.18 13.63
CA ARG A 82 2.40 -18.84 14.04
C ARG A 82 0.91 -18.56 13.79
N ARG A 83 0.11 -19.55 13.38
CA ARG A 83 -1.34 -19.40 13.11
C ARG A 83 -2.21 -18.99 14.32
N HIS A 84 -1.63 -18.95 15.52
CA HIS A 84 -2.27 -18.47 16.75
C HIS A 84 -1.96 -16.99 17.07
N VAL A 85 -1.03 -16.36 16.33
CA VAL A 85 -0.66 -14.95 16.50
C VAL A 85 -1.72 -14.05 15.87
N LEU A 86 -2.05 -12.94 16.52
CA LEU A 86 -2.94 -11.92 15.95
C LEU A 86 -2.12 -10.96 15.09
N PHE A 87 -2.65 -10.57 13.94
CA PHE A 87 -2.01 -9.62 13.05
C PHE A 87 -2.76 -8.29 13.06
N ARG A 88 -2.01 -7.22 13.32
CA ARG A 88 -2.50 -5.85 13.44
C ARG A 88 -1.94 -5.04 12.29
N THR A 89 -2.80 -4.69 11.34
CA THR A 89 -2.45 -3.87 10.18
C THR A 89 -2.76 -2.42 10.49
N VAL A 90 -1.77 -1.54 10.38
CA VAL A 90 -1.92 -0.10 10.56
C VAL A 90 -1.78 0.58 9.21
N GLU A 91 -2.80 1.36 8.84
CA GLU A 91 -2.77 2.29 7.71
C GLU A 91 -2.61 3.71 8.29
N GLU A 92 -1.51 4.39 8.01
CA GLU A 92 -1.16 5.70 8.58
C GLU A 92 -0.57 6.58 7.45
N ASP A 93 -1.26 7.68 7.11
CA ASP A 93 -0.96 8.57 5.98
C ASP A 93 -0.60 7.84 4.65
N GLY A 94 -1.30 6.74 4.36
CA GLY A 94 -1.14 5.89 3.15
C GLY A 94 -0.09 4.78 3.24
N ARG A 95 0.68 4.71 4.35
CA ARG A 95 1.66 3.65 4.59
C ARG A 95 1.01 2.43 5.23
N LEU A 96 1.42 1.24 4.79
CA LEU A 96 0.99 -0.05 5.32
C LEU A 96 2.05 -0.64 6.26
N MET A 97 1.70 -0.79 7.53
CA MET A 97 2.53 -1.47 8.53
C MET A 97 1.81 -2.72 9.07
N VAL A 98 2.49 -3.86 9.18
CA VAL A 98 1.89 -5.11 9.66
C VAL A 98 2.63 -5.61 10.90
N LEU A 99 1.94 -5.60 12.05
CA LEU A 99 2.49 -5.88 13.37
C LEU A 99 1.91 -7.19 13.94
N PRO A 100 2.70 -8.29 13.97
CA PRO A 100 2.32 -9.51 14.69
C PRO A 100 2.29 -9.26 16.21
N SER A 101 1.30 -9.81 16.92
CA SER A 101 1.03 -9.45 18.32
C SER A 101 2.15 -9.76 19.31
N ASP A 102 3.03 -10.71 18.99
CA ASP A 102 4.20 -11.09 19.79
C ASP A 102 5.40 -10.13 19.63
N THR A 103 5.38 -9.23 18.63
CA THR A 103 6.39 -8.16 18.50
C THR A 103 6.22 -7.05 19.55
N LYS A 104 5.02 -6.95 20.14
CA LYS A 104 4.55 -5.80 20.93
C LYS A 104 5.50 -5.40 22.05
N ALA A 105 6.05 -6.36 22.80
CA ALA A 105 6.94 -6.09 23.92
C ALA A 105 8.30 -5.50 23.47
N LEU A 106 8.88 -6.00 22.38
CA LEU A 106 10.16 -5.52 21.85
C LEU A 106 10.03 -4.14 21.18
N LEU A 107 8.91 -3.89 20.50
CA LEU A 107 8.60 -2.56 19.93
C LEU A 107 8.40 -1.52 21.03
N ALA A 108 7.59 -1.83 22.07
CA ALA A 108 7.34 -0.93 23.19
C ALA A 108 8.60 -0.65 24.03
N ALA A 109 9.52 -1.62 24.14
CA ALA A 109 10.80 -1.48 24.83
C ALA A 109 11.92 -0.85 23.97
N GLY A 110 11.62 -0.38 22.75
CA GLY A 110 12.62 0.21 21.85
C GLY A 110 13.78 -0.74 21.53
N ARG A 111 13.49 -2.05 21.43
CA ARG A 111 14.45 -3.10 21.07
C ARG A 111 14.33 -3.56 19.61
N LEU A 112 13.28 -3.12 18.91
CA LEU A 112 12.99 -3.55 17.55
C LEU A 112 12.50 -2.34 16.74
N ASP A 113 13.08 -2.17 15.56
CA ASP A 113 12.71 -1.13 14.60
C ASP A 113 11.32 -1.40 14.00
N ARG A 114 10.58 -0.32 13.72
CA ARG A 114 9.29 -0.37 13.03
C ARG A 114 9.44 -0.45 11.51
N GLY A 115 10.59 -0.05 10.95
CA GLY A 115 10.91 -0.22 9.52
C GLY A 115 10.87 -1.68 9.06
N LEU A 116 11.22 -2.62 9.95
CA LEU A 116 11.10 -4.08 9.77
C LEU A 116 9.66 -4.59 9.57
N PHE A 117 8.67 -3.72 9.74
CA PHE A 117 7.23 -4.00 9.60
C PHE A 117 6.50 -3.02 8.66
N ASP A 118 7.19 -2.01 8.13
CA ASP A 118 6.65 -1.07 7.15
C ASP A 118 6.73 -1.71 5.75
N VAL A 119 5.63 -2.35 5.37
CA VAL A 119 5.52 -3.13 4.13
C VAL A 119 5.60 -2.21 2.91
N THR A 120 5.08 -0.98 2.99
CA THR A 120 5.23 0.02 1.93
C THR A 120 6.71 0.37 1.69
N SER A 121 7.48 0.57 2.76
CA SER A 121 8.92 0.84 2.70
C SER A 121 9.71 -0.35 2.15
N LEU A 122 9.46 -1.55 2.67
CA LEU A 122 10.12 -2.79 2.25
C LEU A 122 9.85 -3.08 0.76
N LEU A 123 8.63 -2.85 0.27
CA LEU A 123 8.29 -2.95 -1.15
C LEU A 123 8.99 -1.90 -2.02
N ALA A 124 9.01 -0.63 -1.60
CA ALA A 124 9.66 0.45 -2.36
C ALA A 124 11.16 0.21 -2.54
N GLN A 125 11.82 -0.32 -1.51
CA GLN A 125 13.24 -0.66 -1.51
C GLN A 125 13.55 -1.94 -2.33
N GLY A 126 12.59 -2.87 -2.45
CA GLY A 126 12.77 -4.17 -3.10
C GLY A 126 13.26 -5.26 -2.15
N TYR A 127 12.66 -5.33 -0.96
CA TYR A 127 12.81 -6.40 0.03
C TYR A 127 11.63 -7.39 0.02
N ASP A 128 11.02 -7.55 -1.15
CA ASP A 128 10.11 -8.64 -1.46
C ASP A 128 10.84 -9.86 -2.06
N GLU A 129 10.19 -11.02 -1.99
CA GLU A 129 10.73 -12.31 -2.42
C GLU A 129 11.00 -12.45 -3.93
N ALA A 130 10.60 -11.47 -4.78
CA ALA A 130 11.00 -11.44 -6.19
C ALA A 130 12.32 -10.68 -6.41
N HIS A 131 12.80 -9.92 -5.41
CA HIS A 131 14.00 -9.09 -5.49
C HIS A 131 15.08 -9.44 -4.44
N THR A 132 14.75 -10.22 -3.41
CA THR A 132 15.70 -10.68 -2.37
C THR A 132 15.33 -12.05 -1.80
N ASP A 133 16.32 -12.85 -1.42
CA ASP A 133 16.20 -14.10 -0.65
C ASP A 133 16.62 -13.94 0.82
N THR A 134 17.15 -12.77 1.16
CA THR A 134 17.66 -12.40 2.49
C THR A 134 17.07 -11.07 2.95
N LEU A 135 16.83 -10.94 4.25
CA LEU A 135 16.52 -9.67 4.91
C LEU A 135 17.80 -9.14 5.58
N PRO A 136 18.30 -7.95 5.22
CA PRO A 136 19.46 -7.37 5.87
C PRO A 136 19.04 -6.62 7.15
N LEU A 137 19.82 -6.82 8.21
CA LEU A 137 19.54 -6.39 9.57
C LEU A 137 20.78 -5.79 10.22
N ILE A 138 20.59 -4.88 11.16
CA ILE A 138 21.63 -4.44 12.10
C ILE A 138 21.22 -4.88 13.52
N VAL A 139 22.11 -5.50 14.29
CA VAL A 139 21.80 -6.07 15.62
C VAL A 139 22.74 -5.49 16.69
N GLY A 140 22.21 -4.68 17.60
CA GLY A 140 22.94 -3.99 18.67
C GLY A 140 22.97 -4.72 20.01
N GLY A 141 24.11 -4.68 20.70
CA GLY A 141 24.29 -5.28 22.03
C GLY A 141 23.39 -4.66 23.12
N ALA A 142 23.07 -5.44 24.15
CA ALA A 142 22.29 -4.96 25.29
C ALA A 142 23.18 -4.19 26.30
N GLN A 143 22.97 -2.88 26.42
CA GLN A 143 23.57 -2.07 27.49
C GLN A 143 22.64 -2.03 28.72
N GLY A 144 23.15 -2.48 29.88
CA GLY A 144 22.44 -2.41 31.15
C GLY A 144 23.09 -3.31 32.21
N ALA A 145 23.23 -2.81 33.44
CA ALA A 145 23.84 -3.49 34.61
C ALA A 145 25.32 -3.94 34.47
N ARG A 146 26.11 -3.74 35.53
CA ARG A 146 27.56 -4.05 35.58
C ARG A 146 27.91 -5.55 35.64
N GLY A 147 26.96 -6.44 35.39
CA GLY A 147 27.15 -7.90 35.26
C GLY A 147 26.83 -8.47 33.87
N ALA A 148 26.12 -7.75 33.00
CA ALA A 148 25.51 -8.34 31.78
C ALA A 148 26.46 -8.51 30.58
N ARG A 149 27.75 -8.19 30.72
CA ARG A 149 28.71 -8.16 29.58
C ARG A 149 28.86 -9.53 28.90
N ASP A 150 28.87 -10.61 29.65
CA ASP A 150 29.05 -11.97 29.09
C ASP A 150 27.76 -12.50 28.43
N GLU A 151 26.60 -12.25 29.03
CA GLU A 151 25.29 -12.70 28.52
C GLU A 151 24.84 -11.93 27.28
N GLY A 152 25.00 -10.59 27.26
CA GLY A 152 24.67 -9.76 26.11
C GLY A 152 25.51 -10.14 24.87
N GLY A 153 26.81 -10.37 25.06
CA GLY A 153 27.68 -10.90 24.00
C GLY A 153 27.30 -12.33 23.57
N ALA A 154 26.83 -13.17 24.49
CA ALA A 154 26.34 -14.51 24.16
C ALA A 154 24.98 -14.51 23.44
N ALA A 155 24.12 -13.52 23.65
CA ALA A 155 22.91 -13.30 22.86
C ALA A 155 23.26 -12.86 21.43
N LEU A 156 24.10 -11.83 21.27
CA LEU A 156 24.55 -11.33 19.98
C LEU A 156 25.17 -12.44 19.11
N ARG A 157 26.13 -13.21 19.66
CA ARG A 157 26.75 -14.36 18.98
C ARG A 157 25.77 -15.48 18.56
N ARG A 158 24.61 -15.60 19.21
CA ARG A 158 23.57 -16.58 18.83
C ARG A 158 22.65 -16.08 17.72
N LEU A 159 22.53 -14.76 17.55
CA LEU A 159 21.82 -14.13 16.43
C LEU A 159 22.70 -14.03 15.18
N THR A 160 23.99 -13.66 15.32
CA THR A 160 24.91 -13.61 14.17
C THR A 160 25.25 -14.97 13.59
N ALA A 161 25.11 -16.05 14.38
CA ALA A 161 25.10 -17.44 13.90
C ALA A 161 23.81 -17.84 13.15
N LEU A 162 23.16 -16.87 12.47
CA LEU A 162 22.11 -17.01 11.45
C LEU A 162 22.36 -16.07 10.24
N ALA A 163 23.56 -15.48 10.13
CA ALA A 163 23.97 -14.81 8.91
C ALA A 163 24.04 -15.82 7.75
N ALA A 164 23.63 -15.41 6.56
CA ALA A 164 23.65 -16.24 5.37
C ALA A 164 25.09 -16.64 4.99
N ASP A 165 25.31 -17.92 4.70
CA ASP A 165 26.62 -18.47 4.36
C ASP A 165 27.29 -17.67 3.23
N GLY A 166 28.54 -17.24 3.47
CA GLY A 166 29.31 -16.42 2.53
C GLY A 166 28.98 -14.93 2.51
N THR A 167 27.96 -14.46 3.25
CA THR A 167 27.74 -13.02 3.43
C THR A 167 28.61 -12.46 4.56
N PRO A 168 29.29 -11.30 4.36
CA PRO A 168 30.13 -10.72 5.41
C PRO A 168 29.28 -10.02 6.47
N THR A 169 29.39 -10.47 7.72
CA THR A 169 28.92 -9.71 8.89
C THR A 169 29.83 -8.50 9.12
N ARG A 170 29.30 -7.27 9.09
CA ARG A 170 30.06 -6.03 9.35
C ARG A 170 29.86 -5.59 10.80
N HIS A 171 30.93 -5.62 11.61
CA HIS A 171 30.90 -5.08 12.97
C HIS A 171 30.86 -3.55 12.93
N LEU A 172 29.94 -2.94 13.69
CA LEU A 172 29.70 -1.50 13.75
C LEU A 172 30.15 -0.98 15.13
N GLU A 173 31.45 -0.72 15.26
CA GLU A 173 32.12 -0.39 16.53
C GLU A 173 31.46 0.79 17.26
N THR A 174 31.14 1.87 16.53
CA THR A 174 30.61 3.13 17.08
C THR A 174 29.29 2.98 17.83
N ILE A 175 28.48 1.96 17.47
CA ILE A 175 27.17 1.68 18.10
C ILE A 175 27.12 0.30 18.80
N GLY A 176 28.21 -0.47 18.77
CA GLY A 176 28.28 -1.81 19.37
C GLY A 176 27.31 -2.81 18.75
N ALA A 177 27.23 -2.84 17.41
CA ALA A 177 26.28 -3.65 16.65
C ALA A 177 26.93 -4.51 15.55
N GLU A 178 26.15 -5.40 14.95
CA GLU A 178 26.54 -6.29 13.86
C GLU A 178 25.54 -6.16 12.71
N ALA A 179 25.98 -5.73 11.52
CA ALA A 179 25.16 -5.78 10.31
C ALA A 179 25.32 -7.15 9.63
N LEU A 180 24.22 -7.80 9.28
CA LEU A 180 24.18 -9.13 8.68
C LEU A 180 22.98 -9.31 7.74
N ARG A 181 23.04 -10.32 6.87
CA ARG A 181 21.90 -10.76 6.05
C ARG A 181 21.39 -12.09 6.59
N VAL A 182 20.11 -12.18 6.93
CA VAL A 182 19.48 -13.42 7.41
C VAL A 182 18.66 -14.05 6.27
N PRO A 183 18.84 -15.33 5.94
CA PRO A 183 18.02 -16.03 4.95
C PRO A 183 16.53 -15.96 5.27
N ALA A 184 15.68 -15.80 4.25
CA ALA A 184 14.24 -15.69 4.42
C ALA A 184 13.63 -16.86 5.21
N ASP A 185 14.16 -18.07 5.08
CA ASP A 185 13.70 -19.27 5.80
C ASP A 185 14.23 -19.34 7.25
N ASP A 186 15.38 -18.72 7.55
CA ASP A 186 15.95 -18.62 8.90
C ASP A 186 15.35 -17.51 9.76
N LEU A 187 14.57 -16.56 9.19
CA LEU A 187 13.91 -15.51 9.96
C LEU A 187 13.00 -16.06 11.08
N GLY A 188 12.31 -17.17 10.82
CA GLY A 188 11.51 -17.87 11.85
C GLY A 188 12.36 -18.52 12.96
N ALA A 189 13.65 -18.78 12.73
CA ALA A 189 14.61 -19.21 13.74
C ALA A 189 15.29 -18.03 14.45
N PHE A 190 15.55 -16.94 13.72
CA PHE A 190 16.07 -15.68 14.26
C PHE A 190 15.11 -15.09 15.29
N TRP A 191 13.82 -15.02 14.95
CA TRP A 191 12.77 -14.57 15.87
C TRP A 191 12.74 -15.37 17.18
N LYS A 192 12.79 -16.71 17.09
CA LYS A 192 12.82 -17.62 18.25
C LYS A 192 14.09 -17.47 19.11
N ARG A 193 15.20 -16.97 18.56
CA ARG A 193 16.44 -16.64 19.30
C ARG A 193 16.42 -15.23 19.91
N LEU A 194 15.69 -14.29 19.30
CA LEU A 194 15.53 -12.92 19.77
C LEU A 194 14.50 -12.83 20.92
N ALA A 195 13.38 -13.54 20.79
CA ALA A 195 12.26 -13.56 21.74
C ALA A 195 11.92 -15.00 22.16
N PRO A 196 12.66 -15.60 23.11
CA PRO A 196 12.42 -16.98 23.57
C PRO A 196 11.12 -17.14 24.37
N ASP A 197 10.63 -16.07 25.02
CA ASP A 197 9.25 -15.95 25.50
C ASP A 197 8.76 -14.51 25.29
N PRO A 198 7.80 -14.26 24.38
CA PRO A 198 7.29 -12.92 24.09
C PRO A 198 6.25 -12.42 25.12
N THR A 199 5.92 -13.19 26.15
CA THR A 199 4.92 -12.83 27.17
C THR A 199 5.53 -12.20 28.43
N GLU A 200 6.82 -12.42 28.71
CA GLU A 200 7.52 -11.79 29.84
C GLU A 200 8.25 -10.50 29.44
N VAL A 201 7.71 -9.36 29.88
CA VAL A 201 8.24 -8.00 29.64
C VAL A 201 9.69 -7.85 30.12
N SER A 202 10.03 -8.48 31.24
CA SER A 202 11.37 -8.56 31.81
C SER A 202 12.42 -9.16 30.87
N ALA A 203 12.03 -10.15 30.06
CA ALA A 203 12.90 -10.73 29.04
C ALA A 203 13.03 -9.79 27.82
N ALA A 204 11.95 -9.16 27.39
CA ALA A 204 11.96 -8.24 26.25
C ALA A 204 12.90 -7.04 26.46
N ALA A 205 13.01 -6.50 27.68
CA ALA A 205 13.90 -5.37 27.98
C ALA A 205 15.40 -5.67 27.78
N THR A 206 15.80 -6.94 27.93
CA THR A 206 17.22 -7.38 27.87
C THR A 206 17.64 -7.96 26.52
N ALA A 207 16.69 -8.27 25.63
CA ALA A 207 16.96 -8.75 24.27
C ALA A 207 17.79 -7.73 23.44
N PRO A 208 18.65 -8.16 22.50
CA PRO A 208 19.39 -7.27 21.59
C PRO A 208 18.50 -6.25 20.85
N ARG A 209 19.07 -5.10 20.44
CA ARG A 209 18.38 -4.17 19.53
C ARG A 209 18.45 -4.70 18.09
N VAL A 210 17.42 -4.49 17.26
CA VAL A 210 17.45 -4.86 15.83
C VAL A 210 16.81 -3.79 14.93
N TRP A 211 17.48 -3.45 13.82
CA TRP A 211 17.07 -2.47 12.80
C TRP A 211 17.11 -3.04 11.37
N LEU A 212 16.42 -2.39 10.43
CA LEU A 212 16.52 -2.63 8.99
C LEU A 212 17.76 -1.96 8.36
N ASP A 213 18.28 -2.54 7.28
CA ASP A 213 19.33 -1.99 6.40
C ASP A 213 18.73 -1.71 4.98
N GLY A 214 19.16 -0.68 4.24
CA GLY A 214 18.34 0.00 3.20
C GLY A 214 18.75 -0.09 1.71
N ARG A 215 17.94 0.47 0.78
CA ARG A 215 18.20 0.55 -0.69
C ARG A 215 17.62 1.80 -1.39
N VAL A 216 18.31 2.34 -2.43
CA VAL A 216 17.95 3.59 -3.19
C VAL A 216 18.08 3.46 -4.74
N ARG A 217 17.48 4.35 -5.59
CA ARG A 217 17.30 4.19 -7.09
C ARG A 217 17.20 5.52 -7.94
N ALA A 218 17.22 5.44 -9.30
CA ALA A 218 17.65 6.54 -10.24
C ALA A 218 17.05 6.60 -11.72
N SER A 219 16.76 7.78 -12.37
CA SER A 219 16.31 7.96 -13.82
C SER A 219 16.05 9.41 -14.43
N LEU A 220 16.61 9.79 -15.62
CA LEU A 220 16.32 10.88 -16.68
C LEU A 220 15.53 12.22 -16.34
N ASP A 221 15.84 13.50 -16.71
CA ASP A 221 16.75 14.22 -17.67
C ASP A 221 17.00 15.75 -17.32
N ARG A 222 18.15 16.34 -17.74
CA ARG A 222 18.59 17.79 -17.85
C ARG A 222 18.59 18.76 -16.63
N SER A 223 19.76 19.36 -16.31
CA SER A 223 19.95 20.13 -15.05
C SER A 223 20.84 21.39 -14.99
N THR A 224 22.08 21.45 -15.51
CA THR A 224 23.03 22.54 -15.14
C THR A 224 22.55 23.95 -15.53
N ALA A 225 21.77 24.05 -16.60
CA ALA A 225 21.09 25.29 -16.99
C ALA A 225 19.92 25.69 -16.05
N GLN A 226 19.30 24.75 -15.35
CA GLN A 226 18.17 25.00 -14.45
C GLN A 226 18.60 25.80 -13.21
N ILE A 227 19.82 25.58 -12.71
CA ILE A 227 20.40 26.36 -11.59
C ILE A 227 21.06 27.68 -12.04
N GLY A 228 21.22 27.92 -13.35
CA GLY A 228 21.87 29.13 -13.87
C GLY A 228 23.41 29.09 -13.91
N ALA A 229 24.03 27.91 -14.00
CA ALA A 229 25.49 27.79 -14.15
C ALA A 229 26.07 28.52 -15.39
N PRO A 230 25.41 28.52 -16.58
CA PRO A 230 25.90 29.25 -17.75
C PRO A 230 26.04 30.76 -17.55
N GLU A 231 25.35 31.35 -16.59
CA GLU A 231 25.46 32.78 -16.25
C GLU A 231 26.72 33.08 -15.44
N ALA A 232 27.17 32.14 -14.60
CA ALA A 232 28.43 32.23 -13.87
C ALA A 232 29.64 32.03 -14.80
N TRP A 233 29.57 31.05 -15.71
CA TRP A 233 30.62 30.85 -16.73
C TRP A 233 30.79 32.09 -17.63
N LYS A 234 29.68 32.75 -18.01
CA LYS A 234 29.70 34.04 -18.76
C LYS A 234 30.30 35.20 -17.97
N ALA A 235 30.27 35.15 -16.64
CA ALA A 235 30.92 36.13 -15.76
C ALA A 235 32.43 35.85 -15.54
N GLY A 236 32.93 34.72 -16.04
CA GLY A 236 34.33 34.31 -15.92
C GLY A 236 34.62 33.35 -14.76
N TYR A 237 33.59 32.81 -14.11
CA TYR A 237 33.74 31.84 -13.03
C TYR A 237 33.52 30.42 -13.56
N GLU A 238 34.58 29.62 -13.66
CA GLU A 238 34.51 28.19 -14.01
C GLU A 238 35.00 27.26 -12.88
N GLY A 239 35.50 27.81 -11.77
CA GLY A 239 35.94 27.09 -10.57
C GLY A 239 37.45 27.10 -10.34
N ASP A 240 38.20 27.89 -11.10
CA ASP A 240 39.66 27.93 -11.07
C ASP A 240 40.20 28.28 -9.66
N ASP A 241 41.34 27.69 -9.31
CA ASP A 241 42.01 27.76 -8.00
C ASP A 241 41.19 27.21 -6.79
N VAL A 242 40.04 26.56 -7.00
CA VAL A 242 39.22 25.93 -5.97
C VAL A 242 39.30 24.40 -6.02
N LYS A 243 39.38 23.75 -4.86
CA LYS A 243 39.38 22.28 -4.70
C LYS A 243 38.03 21.76 -4.22
N VAL A 244 37.48 20.77 -4.93
CA VAL A 244 36.28 20.04 -4.51
C VAL A 244 36.63 18.57 -4.26
N ALA A 245 36.43 18.12 -3.02
CA ALA A 245 36.49 16.70 -2.70
C ALA A 245 35.16 16.02 -3.00
N VAL A 246 35.22 14.86 -3.64
CA VAL A 246 34.08 13.96 -3.87
C VAL A 246 34.34 12.68 -3.10
N LEU A 247 33.51 12.44 -2.08
CA LEU A 247 33.58 11.27 -1.21
C LEU A 247 32.45 10.30 -1.61
N ASP A 248 32.81 9.27 -2.37
CA ASP A 248 31.86 8.41 -3.08
C ASP A 248 32.47 7.02 -3.38
N THR A 249 32.08 6.38 -4.49
CA THR A 249 32.52 5.07 -5.02
C THR A 249 33.82 5.11 -5.84
N GLY A 250 34.50 6.25 -5.89
CA GLY A 250 35.73 6.47 -6.68
C GLY A 250 35.48 7.32 -7.93
N ALA A 251 36.37 7.24 -8.93
CA ALA A 251 36.12 7.84 -10.25
C ALA A 251 36.87 7.12 -11.39
N ASP A 252 36.26 7.05 -12.57
CA ASP A 252 36.93 6.69 -13.82
C ASP A 252 37.77 7.88 -14.33
N ALA A 253 39.01 7.95 -13.86
CA ALA A 253 39.99 8.95 -14.30
C ALA A 253 40.41 8.79 -15.78
N GLY A 254 40.03 7.70 -16.45
CA GLY A 254 40.19 7.50 -17.89
C GLY A 254 39.07 8.13 -18.72
N HIS A 255 37.94 8.51 -18.09
CA HIS A 255 36.82 9.12 -18.79
C HIS A 255 37.20 10.51 -19.35
N PRO A 256 36.90 10.85 -20.63
CA PRO A 256 37.37 12.11 -21.25
C PRO A 256 36.95 13.39 -20.51
N ASP A 257 35.82 13.36 -19.80
CA ASP A 257 35.35 14.52 -19.02
C ASP A 257 36.11 14.74 -17.71
N LEU A 258 36.79 13.70 -17.18
CA LEU A 258 37.56 13.73 -15.93
C LEU A 258 39.09 13.65 -16.14
N ALA A 259 39.53 13.27 -17.34
CA ALA A 259 40.93 13.20 -17.70
C ALA A 259 41.65 14.54 -17.46
N GLY A 260 42.60 14.55 -16.52
CA GLY A 260 43.33 15.76 -16.12
C GLY A 260 42.55 16.73 -15.22
N ARG A 261 41.42 16.30 -14.62
CA ARG A 261 40.69 17.08 -13.59
C ARG A 261 40.92 16.60 -12.16
N ILE A 262 41.38 15.37 -12.00
CA ILE A 262 41.61 14.73 -10.70
C ILE A 262 43.06 14.97 -10.27
N THR A 263 43.27 15.58 -9.09
CA THR A 263 44.59 16.00 -8.61
C THR A 263 45.15 15.13 -7.47
N GLU A 264 44.29 14.50 -6.67
CA GLU A 264 44.69 13.52 -5.64
C GLU A 264 43.56 12.50 -5.41
N THR A 265 43.90 11.26 -5.05
CA THR A 265 42.90 10.20 -4.81
C THR A 265 43.30 9.27 -3.67
N LYS A 266 42.34 8.83 -2.85
CA LYS A 266 42.57 7.82 -1.81
C LYS A 266 41.39 6.86 -1.69
N ASN A 267 41.67 5.58 -1.44
CA ASN A 267 40.65 4.56 -1.17
C ASN A 267 40.59 4.24 0.34
N PHE A 268 39.37 4.15 0.85
CA PHE A 268 38.98 3.83 2.23
C PHE A 268 37.98 2.65 2.28
N SER A 269 37.36 2.30 1.14
CA SER A 269 36.51 1.13 0.99
C SER A 269 37.27 -0.18 1.29
N THR A 270 36.52 -1.26 1.55
CA THR A 270 37.07 -2.59 1.82
C THR A 270 37.31 -3.43 0.55
N ASP A 271 37.25 -2.82 -0.64
CA ASP A 271 37.48 -3.51 -1.90
C ASP A 271 38.89 -4.12 -1.95
N THR A 272 39.01 -5.32 -2.52
CA THR A 272 40.26 -6.12 -2.49
C THR A 272 41.39 -5.61 -3.38
N GLY A 273 41.27 -4.42 -3.95
CA GLY A 273 42.28 -3.73 -4.75
C GLY A 273 42.51 -2.29 -4.28
N THR A 274 43.76 -1.87 -4.18
CA THR A 274 44.16 -0.53 -3.67
C THR A 274 43.88 0.63 -4.65
N GLY A 275 42.97 0.46 -5.60
CA GLY A 275 42.63 1.44 -6.62
C GLY A 275 41.50 2.38 -6.20
N THR A 276 41.46 3.55 -6.80
CA THR A 276 40.38 4.57 -6.65
C THR A 276 39.43 4.61 -7.86
N GLY A 277 39.57 3.62 -8.75
CA GLY A 277 38.63 3.39 -9.85
C GLY A 277 37.24 2.99 -9.35
N ASP A 278 36.25 3.35 -10.16
CA ASP A 278 34.83 3.25 -9.85
C ASP A 278 34.19 2.09 -10.62
N GLY A 279 34.03 0.94 -9.95
CA GLY A 279 33.30 -0.21 -10.49
C GLY A 279 31.77 -0.10 -10.36
N ASN A 280 31.26 0.95 -9.70
CA ASN A 280 29.83 1.18 -9.50
C ASN A 280 29.24 2.10 -10.59
N GLY A 281 29.96 3.18 -10.89
CA GLY A 281 29.64 4.26 -11.82
C GLY A 281 29.15 5.55 -11.14
N HIS A 282 28.80 5.49 -9.85
CA HIS A 282 28.14 6.59 -9.13
C HIS A 282 29.09 7.77 -8.88
N GLY A 283 30.32 7.52 -8.43
CA GLY A 283 31.30 8.55 -8.11
C GLY A 283 31.80 9.28 -9.35
N THR A 284 31.91 8.56 -10.48
CA THR A 284 32.19 9.15 -11.81
C THR A 284 31.08 10.08 -12.26
N HIS A 285 29.81 9.69 -12.05
CA HIS A 285 28.64 10.50 -12.38
C HIS A 285 28.55 11.76 -11.50
N VAL A 286 28.78 11.61 -10.19
CA VAL A 286 28.83 12.71 -9.22
C VAL A 286 29.98 13.68 -9.52
N ALA A 287 31.21 13.18 -9.66
CA ALA A 287 32.40 14.00 -9.91
C ALA A 287 32.34 14.76 -11.24
N SER A 288 31.78 14.15 -12.29
CA SER A 288 31.56 14.84 -13.57
C SER A 288 30.41 15.85 -13.52
N THR A 289 29.40 15.64 -12.67
CA THR A 289 28.37 16.66 -12.38
C THR A 289 28.97 17.87 -11.66
N VAL A 290 29.93 17.67 -10.75
CA VAL A 290 30.71 18.75 -10.13
C VAL A 290 31.58 19.47 -11.17
N GLY A 291 32.56 18.78 -11.76
CA GLY A 291 33.67 19.42 -12.50
C GLY A 291 34.06 18.76 -13.82
N GLY A 292 33.15 18.00 -14.44
CA GLY A 292 33.39 17.37 -15.74
C GLY A 292 33.55 18.39 -16.85
N SER A 293 34.59 18.26 -17.68
CA SER A 293 34.89 19.20 -18.76
C SER A 293 33.88 19.20 -19.91
N GLY A 294 33.07 18.13 -20.03
CA GLY A 294 32.15 17.90 -21.13
C GLY A 294 32.83 17.48 -22.45
N ALA A 295 34.12 17.12 -22.44
CA ALA A 295 34.90 16.80 -23.64
C ALA A 295 34.26 15.72 -24.53
N ALA A 296 33.72 14.63 -23.96
CA ALA A 296 33.06 13.55 -24.70
C ALA A 296 31.73 13.98 -25.36
N SER A 297 31.16 15.12 -24.97
CA SER A 297 29.92 15.68 -25.50
C SER A 297 30.11 17.06 -26.18
N HIS A 298 31.36 17.40 -26.51
CA HIS A 298 31.76 18.69 -27.09
C HIS A 298 31.27 19.90 -26.28
N GLY A 299 31.28 19.77 -24.95
CA GLY A 299 30.86 20.80 -23.99
C GLY A 299 29.35 20.83 -23.68
N SER A 300 28.53 19.99 -24.30
CA SER A 300 27.06 20.01 -24.07
C SER A 300 26.62 19.36 -22.76
N ARG A 301 27.46 18.54 -22.13
CA ARG A 301 27.26 17.94 -20.79
C ARG A 301 28.39 18.36 -19.82
N LYS A 302 28.79 19.64 -19.86
CA LYS A 302 29.74 20.25 -18.92
C LYS A 302 29.17 20.28 -17.49
N GLY A 303 29.98 19.90 -16.50
CA GLY A 303 29.68 20.01 -15.06
C GLY A 303 29.60 21.47 -14.59
N VAL A 304 29.20 21.69 -13.35
CA VAL A 304 28.92 23.05 -12.84
C VAL A 304 30.19 23.91 -12.66
N ALA A 305 31.28 23.33 -12.17
CA ALA A 305 32.58 23.98 -11.92
C ALA A 305 33.72 23.24 -12.65
N PRO A 306 33.78 23.30 -14.00
CA PRO A 306 34.73 22.52 -14.81
C PRO A 306 36.21 22.89 -14.61
N GLY A 307 36.51 24.06 -14.03
CA GLY A 307 37.84 24.54 -13.66
C GLY A 307 38.30 24.14 -12.25
N ALA A 308 37.40 23.66 -11.39
CA ALA A 308 37.73 23.25 -10.01
C ALA A 308 38.44 21.90 -9.96
N ASP A 309 39.52 21.81 -9.17
CA ASP A 309 40.34 20.61 -9.02
C ASP A 309 39.63 19.55 -8.17
N LEU A 310 39.60 18.31 -8.66
CA LEU A 310 38.84 17.23 -8.04
C LEU A 310 39.73 16.31 -7.18
N LEU A 311 39.34 16.15 -5.91
CA LEU A 311 39.97 15.22 -4.96
C LEU A 311 39.03 14.02 -4.78
N ILE A 312 39.45 12.79 -5.13
CA ILE A 312 38.54 11.63 -5.14
C ILE A 312 38.82 10.70 -3.96
N GLY A 313 37.91 10.69 -2.99
CA GLY A 313 37.90 9.74 -1.88
C GLY A 313 36.94 8.59 -2.14
N LYS A 314 37.45 7.37 -2.37
CA LYS A 314 36.61 6.18 -2.46
C LYS A 314 36.26 5.68 -1.05
N VAL A 315 35.15 6.17 -0.50
CA VAL A 315 34.61 5.79 0.81
C VAL A 315 33.51 4.73 0.72
N LEU A 316 32.93 4.55 -0.46
CA LEU A 316 32.00 3.49 -0.83
C LEU A 316 32.73 2.46 -1.72
N GLY A 317 32.44 1.17 -1.58
CA GLY A 317 32.99 0.11 -2.44
C GLY A 317 32.30 0.01 -3.79
N ASP A 318 32.74 -0.92 -4.64
CA ASP A 318 32.12 -1.20 -5.94
C ASP A 318 30.64 -1.63 -5.83
N ASP A 319 30.21 -2.14 -4.68
CA ASP A 319 28.81 -2.45 -4.38
C ASP A 319 27.91 -1.22 -4.12
N GLY A 320 28.51 -0.02 -4.05
CA GLY A 320 27.81 1.24 -3.77
C GLY A 320 27.62 1.55 -2.28
N SER A 321 28.18 0.74 -1.37
CA SER A 321 28.04 0.88 0.08
C SER A 321 29.37 1.16 0.79
N GLY A 322 29.30 1.79 1.96
CA GLY A 322 30.43 2.01 2.86
C GLY A 322 29.93 2.20 4.29
N SER A 323 30.82 2.15 5.28
CA SER A 323 30.49 2.43 6.68
C SER A 323 30.70 3.90 7.04
N GLU A 324 30.02 4.35 8.10
CA GLU A 324 30.15 5.71 8.65
C GLU A 324 31.62 6.08 8.96
N SER A 325 32.40 5.11 9.43
CA SER A 325 33.84 5.26 9.66
C SER A 325 34.65 5.52 8.38
N GLN A 326 34.31 4.88 7.26
CA GLN A 326 35.00 5.11 5.98
C GLN A 326 34.68 6.50 5.42
N VAL A 327 33.45 6.98 5.65
CA VAL A 327 33.05 8.34 5.35
C VAL A 327 33.83 9.33 6.22
N ILE A 328 33.94 9.09 7.53
CA ILE A 328 34.70 9.93 8.47
C ILE A 328 36.18 10.04 8.08
N ASP A 329 36.87 8.91 7.86
CA ASP A 329 38.26 8.91 7.39
C ASP A 329 38.44 9.71 6.07
N GLY A 330 37.43 9.65 5.20
CA GLY A 330 37.37 10.42 3.95
C GLY A 330 37.16 11.93 4.17
N MET A 331 36.30 12.32 5.12
CA MET A 331 36.06 13.71 5.49
C MET A 331 37.32 14.36 6.08
N GLU A 332 37.98 13.67 7.02
CA GLU A 332 39.25 14.12 7.61
C GLU A 332 40.34 14.29 6.54
N TRP A 333 40.46 13.32 5.63
CA TRP A 333 41.44 13.39 4.53
C TRP A 333 41.15 14.50 3.53
N ALA A 334 39.89 14.73 3.16
CA ALA A 334 39.49 15.80 2.25
C ALA A 334 39.91 17.18 2.81
N VAL A 335 39.64 17.41 4.10
CA VAL A 335 40.12 18.59 4.83
C VAL A 335 41.64 18.64 4.89
N ALA A 336 42.33 17.52 5.13
CA ALA A 336 43.79 17.47 5.17
C ALA A 336 44.47 17.70 3.79
N GLN A 337 43.77 17.49 2.67
CA GLN A 337 44.21 17.90 1.33
C GLN A 337 43.89 19.38 1.01
N GLY A 338 43.19 20.07 1.91
CA GLY A 338 42.74 21.45 1.73
C GLY A 338 41.62 21.56 0.70
N ALA A 339 40.57 20.73 0.80
CA ALA A 339 39.34 20.90 0.03
C ALA A 339 38.53 22.09 0.55
N ASP A 340 38.14 23.02 -0.33
CA ASP A 340 37.26 24.15 0.02
C ASP A 340 35.80 23.70 0.14
N VAL A 341 35.41 22.72 -0.69
CA VAL A 341 34.08 22.12 -0.73
C VAL A 341 34.20 20.59 -0.68
N VAL A 342 33.36 19.93 0.11
CA VAL A 342 33.29 18.47 0.22
C VAL A 342 31.89 17.98 -0.15
N ASN A 343 31.78 17.26 -1.26
CA ASN A 343 30.53 16.66 -1.73
C ASN A 343 30.34 15.27 -1.13
N LEU A 344 29.28 15.12 -0.32
CA LEU A 344 28.78 13.85 0.22
C LEU A 344 27.47 13.50 -0.46
N SER A 345 27.55 12.76 -1.58
CA SER A 345 26.39 12.24 -2.32
C SER A 345 25.80 10.97 -1.69
N LEU A 346 25.93 10.85 -0.37
CA LEU A 346 25.67 9.68 0.45
C LEU A 346 25.03 10.08 1.79
N GLY A 347 24.51 9.10 2.51
CA GLY A 347 23.98 9.26 3.86
C GLY A 347 23.23 8.01 4.33
N SER A 348 22.67 8.06 5.54
CA SER A 348 21.76 7.03 6.04
C SER A 348 20.30 7.34 5.68
N ASP A 349 19.50 6.30 5.41
CA ASP A 349 18.05 6.41 5.19
C ASP A 349 17.25 6.51 6.52
N ALA A 350 17.93 6.37 7.66
CA ALA A 350 17.33 6.48 9.00
C ALA A 350 17.35 7.94 9.48
N PRO A 351 16.23 8.49 10.02
CA PRO A 351 16.19 9.86 10.53
C PRO A 351 17.23 10.15 11.62
N SER A 352 17.90 11.29 11.55
CA SER A 352 18.86 11.77 12.56
C SER A 352 18.48 13.15 13.09
N ASP A 353 18.69 13.37 14.39
CA ASP A 353 18.60 14.68 15.06
C ASP A 353 19.89 15.51 14.93
N GLY A 354 20.92 15.00 14.25
CA GLY A 354 22.23 15.63 14.09
C GLY A 354 23.22 15.32 15.22
N THR A 355 22.85 14.50 16.20
CA THR A 355 23.75 14.06 17.29
C THR A 355 24.56 12.80 16.95
N ASP A 356 24.39 12.24 15.75
CA ASP A 356 25.13 11.07 15.27
C ASP A 356 26.63 11.37 14.96
N PRO A 357 27.49 10.33 14.85
CA PRO A 357 28.93 10.51 14.70
C PRO A 357 29.34 11.29 13.45
N MET A 358 28.78 10.97 12.27
CA MET A 358 29.16 11.68 11.03
C MET A 358 28.70 13.14 11.06
N SER A 359 27.52 13.43 11.63
CA SER A 359 27.04 14.79 11.81
C SER A 359 27.91 15.61 12.76
N GLN A 360 28.39 15.01 13.86
CA GLN A 360 29.32 15.65 14.79
C GLN A 360 30.67 15.93 14.12
N THR A 361 31.30 14.93 13.49
CA THR A 361 32.58 15.11 12.77
C THR A 361 32.47 16.16 11.66
N LEU A 362 31.37 16.19 10.92
CA LEU A 362 31.14 17.20 9.88
C LEU A 362 31.11 18.62 10.45
N ASN A 363 30.41 18.84 11.56
CA ASN A 363 30.39 20.14 12.25
C ASN A 363 31.80 20.56 12.70
N GLU A 364 32.53 19.67 13.38
CA GLU A 364 33.89 19.92 13.88
C GLU A 364 34.89 20.20 12.76
N LEU A 365 34.84 19.45 11.66
CA LEU A 365 35.69 19.65 10.50
C LEU A 365 35.37 20.96 9.76
N SER A 366 34.10 21.32 9.63
CA SER A 366 33.70 22.58 8.98
C SER A 366 34.10 23.81 9.80
N GLU A 367 33.98 23.76 11.13
CA GLU A 367 34.44 24.84 12.02
C GLU A 367 35.98 24.96 12.03
N SER A 368 36.69 23.83 12.12
CA SER A 368 38.16 23.84 12.27
C SER A 368 38.94 24.11 10.98
N SER A 369 38.36 23.86 9.81
CA SER A 369 39.01 24.06 8.50
C SER A 369 38.41 25.19 7.66
N GLY A 370 37.14 25.54 7.89
CA GLY A 370 36.39 26.44 7.03
C GLY A 370 35.80 25.81 5.76
N ALA A 371 36.01 24.49 5.53
CA ALA A 371 35.51 23.76 4.37
C ALA A 371 33.98 23.56 4.40
N LEU A 372 33.32 23.66 3.25
CA LEU A 372 31.88 23.52 3.13
C LEU A 372 31.48 22.09 2.73
N PHE A 373 30.86 21.37 3.67
CA PHE A 373 30.27 20.06 3.41
C PHE A 373 28.87 20.23 2.80
N VAL A 374 28.67 19.66 1.61
CA VAL A 374 27.41 19.67 0.85
C VAL A 374 26.90 18.23 0.81
N VAL A 375 25.68 17.99 1.32
CA VAL A 375 25.22 16.64 1.68
C VAL A 375 23.86 16.32 1.07
N ALA A 376 23.69 15.11 0.54
CA ALA A 376 22.42 14.59 0.04
C ALA A 376 21.38 14.47 1.18
N SER A 377 20.15 14.96 1.01
CA SER A 377 19.13 14.95 2.08
C SER A 377 18.48 13.58 2.37
N GLY A 378 19.02 12.47 1.86
CA GLY A 378 18.41 11.14 1.88
C GLY A 378 17.35 10.96 0.78
N ASN A 379 17.02 9.69 0.48
CA ASN A 379 16.03 9.32 -0.56
C ASN A 379 14.75 8.68 0.04
N SER A 380 14.50 8.91 1.33
CA SER A 380 13.44 8.26 2.12
C SER A 380 12.10 9.03 2.15
N GLY A 381 11.90 10.00 1.25
CA GLY A 381 10.60 10.66 1.05
C GLY A 381 9.49 9.70 0.56
N PRO A 382 8.21 10.12 0.53
CA PRO A 382 7.70 11.50 0.67
C PRO A 382 7.31 11.92 2.11
N GLY A 383 7.60 11.08 3.11
CA GLY A 383 7.28 11.36 4.52
C GLY A 383 8.08 12.54 5.09
N THR A 384 7.51 13.22 6.10
CA THR A 384 8.22 14.26 6.89
C THR A 384 9.09 13.64 7.97
N GLY A 385 10.18 14.31 8.34
CA GLY A 385 11.14 13.80 9.33
C GLY A 385 12.06 12.71 8.76
N THR A 386 12.37 12.76 7.47
CA THR A 386 13.11 11.75 6.70
C THR A 386 14.54 12.19 6.33
N ILE A 387 15.12 13.09 7.14
CA ILE A 387 16.49 13.59 6.98
C ILE A 387 17.43 12.72 7.82
N GLY A 388 18.35 12.02 7.18
CA GLY A 388 19.33 11.15 7.85
C GLY A 388 20.69 11.80 8.12
N SER A 389 21.69 10.98 8.41
CA SER A 389 23.07 11.39 8.65
C SER A 389 23.91 11.40 7.36
N PRO A 390 24.90 12.30 7.18
CA PRO A 390 25.22 13.47 8.01
C PRO A 390 24.39 14.71 7.62
N ALA A 391 23.33 14.52 6.84
CA ALA A 391 22.45 15.58 6.33
C ALA A 391 21.69 16.33 7.44
N ALA A 392 21.60 15.76 8.64
CA ALA A 392 21.05 16.38 9.84
C ALA A 392 22.00 17.40 10.51
N ALA A 393 23.30 17.43 10.18
CA ALA A 393 24.27 18.33 10.80
C ALA A 393 23.96 19.83 10.56
N ASP A 394 24.30 20.70 11.53
CA ASP A 394 24.07 22.14 11.43
C ASP A 394 24.93 22.81 10.35
N ALA A 395 26.21 22.44 10.27
CA ALA A 395 27.15 23.00 9.29
C ALA A 395 26.85 22.52 7.86
N ALA A 396 26.36 21.29 7.67
CA ALA A 396 26.06 20.71 6.37
C ALA A 396 25.10 21.57 5.56
N LEU A 397 25.44 21.86 4.30
CA LEU A 397 24.49 22.39 3.31
C LEU A 397 23.73 21.22 2.71
N THR A 398 22.53 20.96 3.25
CA THR A 398 21.74 19.77 2.92
C THR A 398 20.84 19.98 1.70
N VAL A 399 20.91 19.06 0.74
CA VAL A 399 20.35 19.22 -0.61
C VAL A 399 19.25 18.20 -0.91
N GLY A 400 18.02 18.70 -1.10
CA GLY A 400 16.90 17.93 -1.65
C GLY A 400 16.86 17.92 -3.18
N ALA A 401 16.07 17.02 -3.76
CA ALA A 401 15.99 16.82 -5.21
C ALA A 401 14.70 17.39 -5.83
N VAL A 402 14.84 18.13 -6.94
CA VAL A 402 13.74 18.47 -7.86
C VAL A 402 13.94 17.84 -9.24
N ASP A 403 12.87 17.74 -10.02
CA ASP A 403 12.93 17.49 -11.46
C ASP A 403 13.17 18.78 -12.27
N ARG A 404 13.30 18.62 -13.59
CA ARG A 404 13.51 19.70 -14.57
C ARG A 404 12.41 20.78 -14.60
N ASP A 405 11.22 20.44 -14.10
CA ASP A 405 10.02 21.27 -14.10
C ASP A 405 9.82 21.95 -12.72
N ASP A 406 10.88 21.93 -11.88
CA ASP A 406 10.97 22.39 -10.48
C ASP A 406 10.10 21.60 -9.48
N THR A 407 9.55 20.44 -9.87
CA THR A 407 8.75 19.58 -8.97
C THR A 407 9.67 18.87 -7.98
N LEU A 408 9.36 18.93 -6.68
CA LEU A 408 10.05 18.14 -5.65
C LEU A 408 9.91 16.65 -5.96
N ALA A 409 11.02 15.92 -5.97
CA ALA A 409 11.00 14.48 -6.15
C ALA A 409 10.29 13.78 -4.98
N ASP A 410 9.47 12.77 -5.25
CA ASP A 410 8.76 12.03 -4.20
C ASP A 410 9.73 11.40 -3.19
N PHE A 411 10.85 10.86 -3.67
CA PHE A 411 11.91 10.29 -2.84
C PHE A 411 12.72 11.34 -2.04
N SER A 412 12.70 12.62 -2.39
CA SER A 412 13.55 13.62 -1.71
C SER A 412 13.21 13.64 -0.21
N GLY A 413 14.22 13.44 0.65
CA GLY A 413 14.07 13.54 2.09
C GLY A 413 13.57 14.93 2.53
N ARG A 414 12.74 14.96 3.57
CA ARG A 414 11.97 16.14 4.02
C ARG A 414 12.07 16.27 5.52
N GLY A 415 12.26 17.49 6.00
CA GLY A 415 12.26 17.79 7.42
C GLY A 415 10.87 17.75 8.07
N PRO A 416 10.74 18.30 9.28
CA PRO A 416 11.81 18.95 10.04
C PRO A 416 12.88 17.95 10.53
N ARG A 417 14.01 18.47 11.03
CA ARG A 417 14.97 17.65 11.77
C ARG A 417 14.30 17.13 13.06
N PRO A 418 14.36 15.82 13.36
CA PRO A 418 13.96 15.26 14.64
C PRO A 418 14.55 15.99 15.86
N GLY A 419 13.85 15.96 16.99
CA GLY A 419 14.31 16.56 18.25
C GLY A 419 14.08 18.07 18.37
N ASP A 420 14.72 18.87 17.50
CA ASP A 420 14.79 20.34 17.62
C ASP A 420 13.90 21.12 16.62
N ASP A 421 13.29 20.42 15.67
CA ASP A 421 12.45 20.98 14.61
C ASP A 421 13.16 22.00 13.68
N ALA A 422 14.48 21.89 13.48
CA ALA A 422 15.21 22.69 12.50
C ALA A 422 14.75 22.42 11.05
N VAL A 423 14.95 23.42 10.17
CA VAL A 423 14.65 23.25 8.74
C VAL A 423 15.78 22.51 8.04
N LYS A 424 15.43 21.34 7.51
CA LYS A 424 16.19 20.57 6.53
C LYS A 424 15.20 20.07 5.45
N PRO A 425 15.61 19.87 4.18
CA PRO A 425 16.89 20.28 3.60
C PRO A 425 17.08 21.80 3.65
N ASP A 426 18.32 22.27 3.49
CA ASP A 426 18.63 23.70 3.43
C ASP A 426 18.25 24.31 2.08
N VAL A 427 18.39 23.55 0.99
CA VAL A 427 18.07 23.93 -0.40
C VAL A 427 17.62 22.72 -1.22
N THR A 428 17.12 22.94 -2.43
CA THR A 428 16.98 21.90 -3.47
C THR A 428 17.84 22.18 -4.70
N ALA A 429 18.14 21.12 -5.44
CA ALA A 429 18.78 21.21 -6.76
C ALA A 429 18.26 20.10 -7.69
N PRO A 430 18.52 20.17 -9.01
CA PRO A 430 18.07 19.16 -9.94
C PRO A 430 18.68 17.80 -9.58
N GLY A 431 17.81 16.86 -9.21
CA GLY A 431 18.18 15.52 -8.74
C GLY A 431 17.35 14.41 -9.39
N VAL A 432 16.36 14.73 -10.22
CA VAL A 432 15.71 13.73 -11.09
C VAL A 432 16.44 13.67 -12.43
N GLY A 433 17.35 12.71 -12.53
CA GLY A 433 17.65 12.07 -13.80
C GLY A 433 18.81 12.65 -14.61
N ILE A 434 19.69 13.30 -13.90
CA ILE A 434 20.90 13.94 -14.36
C ILE A 434 21.72 13.02 -15.26
N VAL A 435 22.07 13.51 -16.45
CA VAL A 435 22.96 12.82 -17.39
C VAL A 435 24.37 13.35 -17.20
N ALA A 436 25.27 12.51 -16.69
CA ALA A 436 26.67 12.82 -16.48
C ALA A 436 27.56 11.62 -16.87
N ALA A 437 28.86 11.69 -16.64
CA ALA A 437 29.82 10.72 -17.15
C ALA A 437 29.55 9.31 -16.61
N ARG A 438 29.86 8.31 -17.44
CA ARG A 438 29.69 6.89 -17.17
C ARG A 438 31.05 6.21 -17.07
N ALA A 439 31.34 5.56 -15.94
CA ALA A 439 32.51 4.72 -15.79
C ALA A 439 32.43 3.49 -16.72
N ALA A 440 33.53 3.17 -17.40
CA ALA A 440 33.56 2.08 -18.37
C ALA A 440 33.23 0.71 -17.72
N GLY A 441 32.27 -0.02 -18.31
CA GLY A 441 31.87 -1.35 -17.84
C GLY A 441 30.80 -1.38 -16.73
N THR A 442 30.41 -0.23 -16.19
CA THR A 442 29.44 -0.14 -15.09
C THR A 442 27.96 -0.16 -15.54
N THR A 443 27.07 -0.46 -14.59
CA THR A 443 25.61 -0.64 -14.80
C THR A 443 24.73 0.33 -14.00
N LEU A 444 25.28 1.47 -13.55
CA LEU A 444 24.48 2.55 -12.94
C LEU A 444 23.34 2.98 -13.90
N GLY A 445 22.19 3.35 -13.32
CA GLY A 445 21.18 4.19 -13.98
C GLY A 445 20.66 3.70 -15.33
N THR A 446 20.35 4.64 -16.22
CA THR A 446 20.00 4.35 -17.63
C THR A 446 21.13 4.80 -18.54
N VAL A 447 21.80 3.86 -19.20
CA VAL A 447 22.87 4.15 -20.17
C VAL A 447 22.32 5.00 -21.32
N VAL A 448 22.97 6.13 -21.61
CA VAL A 448 22.61 7.02 -22.73
C VAL A 448 23.48 6.73 -23.94
N ASP A 449 24.77 6.54 -23.72
CA ASP A 449 25.78 6.17 -24.72
C ASP A 449 27.02 5.55 -24.01
N ASP A 450 28.12 5.35 -24.74
CA ASP A 450 29.34 4.75 -24.17
C ASP A 450 30.03 5.64 -23.12
N HIS A 451 29.73 6.94 -23.08
CA HIS A 451 30.35 7.94 -22.19
C HIS A 451 29.39 8.52 -21.14
N TYR A 452 28.06 8.37 -21.31
CA TYR A 452 27.09 9.05 -20.45
C TYR A 452 25.95 8.16 -19.97
N VAL A 453 25.46 8.46 -18.77
CA VAL A 453 24.43 7.71 -18.04
C VAL A 453 23.51 8.65 -17.27
N ALA A 454 22.22 8.31 -17.21
CA ALA A 454 21.18 9.08 -16.53
C ALA A 454 20.87 8.49 -15.14
N ALA A 455 20.90 9.31 -14.09
CA ALA A 455 20.63 8.88 -12.72
C ALA A 455 19.86 9.93 -11.88
N SER A 456 19.06 9.47 -10.91
CA SER A 456 18.34 10.31 -9.94
C SER A 456 18.72 9.96 -8.51
N GLY A 457 18.53 10.94 -7.65
CA GLY A 457 18.73 10.86 -6.21
C GLY A 457 19.04 12.26 -5.69
N THR A 458 18.89 12.46 -4.38
CA THR A 458 19.52 13.62 -3.73
C THR A 458 21.04 13.62 -3.95
N SER A 459 21.64 12.43 -4.07
CA SER A 459 23.01 12.17 -4.56
C SER A 459 23.39 12.84 -5.89
N MET A 460 22.43 13.10 -6.79
CA MET A 460 22.67 13.86 -8.05
C MET A 460 22.32 15.35 -7.93
N ALA A 461 21.53 15.73 -6.93
CA ALA A 461 21.28 17.13 -6.59
C ALA A 461 22.50 17.75 -5.88
N THR A 462 23.12 17.03 -4.93
CA THR A 462 24.30 17.47 -4.17
C THR A 462 25.45 18.03 -5.03
N PRO A 463 25.94 17.35 -6.09
CA PRO A 463 27.07 17.84 -6.89
C PRO A 463 26.77 19.12 -7.67
N HIS A 464 25.49 19.40 -8.00
CA HIS A 464 25.10 20.69 -8.57
C HIS A 464 25.32 21.84 -7.56
N VAL A 465 25.07 21.59 -6.28
CA VAL A 465 25.26 22.57 -5.21
C VAL A 465 26.73 22.66 -4.80
N ALA A 466 27.48 21.56 -4.80
CA ALA A 466 28.92 21.56 -4.56
C ALA A 466 29.68 22.36 -5.64
N GLY A 467 29.35 22.16 -6.93
CA GLY A 467 29.90 22.99 -8.00
C GLY A 467 29.45 24.46 -7.91
N ALA A 468 28.21 24.73 -7.51
CA ALA A 468 27.74 26.11 -7.29
C ALA A 468 28.49 26.80 -6.13
N ALA A 469 28.82 26.07 -5.07
CA ALA A 469 29.68 26.54 -3.98
C ALA A 469 31.10 26.84 -4.48
N ALA A 470 31.67 25.99 -5.33
CA ALA A 470 33.01 26.20 -5.88
C ALA A 470 33.10 27.47 -6.75
N LEU A 471 32.09 27.78 -7.56
CA LEU A 471 32.07 29.04 -8.33
C LEU A 471 31.96 30.28 -7.43
N LEU A 472 31.22 30.20 -6.31
CA LEU A 472 31.15 31.28 -5.34
C LEU A 472 32.46 31.42 -4.53
N ALA A 473 33.16 30.32 -4.23
CA ALA A 473 34.48 30.35 -3.60
C ALA A 473 35.53 31.00 -4.52
N GLN A 474 35.49 30.73 -5.83
CA GLN A 474 36.33 31.42 -6.82
C GLN A 474 36.00 32.92 -6.88
N GLN A 475 34.71 33.28 -6.90
CA GLN A 475 34.29 34.69 -6.89
C GLN A 475 34.69 35.41 -5.59
N HIS A 476 34.71 34.68 -4.47
CA HIS A 476 34.94 35.22 -3.14
C HIS A 476 35.86 34.33 -2.27
N PRO A 477 37.19 34.35 -2.50
CA PRO A 477 38.15 33.57 -1.72
C PRO A 477 38.27 33.98 -0.23
N ASP A 478 37.56 35.04 0.20
CA ASP A 478 37.44 35.46 1.60
C ASP A 478 36.22 34.84 2.34
N TRP A 479 35.38 34.05 1.66
CA TRP A 479 34.15 33.51 2.24
C TRP A 479 34.35 32.13 2.86
N THR A 480 34.09 32.04 4.16
CA THR A 480 34.06 30.77 4.90
C THR A 480 32.81 29.94 4.55
N ALA A 481 32.84 28.63 4.83
CA ALA A 481 31.69 27.74 4.64
C ALA A 481 30.33 28.28 5.11
N PRO A 482 30.17 28.86 6.32
CA PRO A 482 28.91 29.49 6.72
C PRO A 482 28.44 30.61 5.79
N ARG A 483 29.36 31.42 5.24
CA ARG A 483 29.02 32.54 4.34
C ARG A 483 28.66 32.05 2.92
N LEU A 484 29.31 30.99 2.44
CA LEU A 484 28.95 30.28 1.21
C LEU A 484 27.58 29.59 1.34
N LYS A 485 27.33 28.91 2.48
CA LYS A 485 26.03 28.30 2.83
C LYS A 485 24.92 29.35 2.91
N ASP A 486 25.15 30.46 3.61
CA ASP A 486 24.23 31.60 3.72
C ASP A 486 23.90 32.19 2.34
N ALA A 487 24.90 32.37 1.46
CA ALA A 487 24.68 32.89 0.11
C ALA A 487 23.80 31.94 -0.74
N LEU A 488 24.12 30.64 -0.74
CA LEU A 488 23.40 29.63 -1.52
C LEU A 488 21.94 29.45 -1.05
N ILE A 489 21.69 29.49 0.26
CA ILE A 489 20.32 29.40 0.79
C ILE A 489 19.56 30.71 0.56
N SER A 490 20.13 31.85 0.95
CA SER A 490 19.37 33.11 1.00
C SER A 490 19.01 33.66 -0.39
N THR A 491 19.76 33.29 -1.41
CA THR A 491 19.50 33.63 -2.82
C THR A 491 18.70 32.59 -3.59
N ALA A 492 18.39 31.43 -2.98
CA ALA A 492 17.64 30.36 -3.62
C ALA A 492 16.24 30.80 -4.09
N ARG A 493 15.82 30.24 -5.24
CA ARG A 493 14.52 30.48 -5.84
C ARG A 493 13.47 29.60 -5.19
N THR A 494 12.71 30.19 -4.26
CA THR A 494 11.52 29.54 -3.67
C THR A 494 10.52 29.09 -4.75
N ILE A 495 10.07 27.85 -4.64
CA ILE A 495 9.07 27.23 -5.51
C ILE A 495 7.70 27.29 -4.82
N PRO A 496 6.67 27.93 -5.43
CA PRO A 496 5.33 27.97 -4.86
C PRO A 496 4.70 26.57 -4.71
N GLY A 497 3.95 26.36 -3.63
CA GLY A 497 3.25 25.10 -3.35
C GLY A 497 4.06 24.05 -2.58
N GLN A 498 5.38 24.19 -2.49
CA GLN A 498 6.25 23.33 -1.68
C GLN A 498 6.46 23.92 -0.28
N ARG A 499 6.47 23.08 0.77
CA ARG A 499 6.66 23.47 2.17
C ARG A 499 8.11 23.89 2.44
N VAL A 500 8.33 24.65 3.51
CA VAL A 500 9.68 25.04 3.95
C VAL A 500 10.52 23.82 4.35
N THR A 501 9.93 22.82 5.00
CA THR A 501 10.56 21.53 5.33
C THR A 501 10.73 20.58 4.14
N GLU A 502 10.32 20.99 2.94
CA GLU A 502 10.52 20.23 1.70
C GLU A 502 11.62 20.83 0.82
N GLN A 503 11.69 22.17 0.75
CA GLN A 503 12.59 22.87 -0.16
C GLN A 503 13.70 23.69 0.52
N GLY A 504 13.63 23.91 1.84
CA GLY A 504 14.48 24.86 2.56
C GLY A 504 14.29 26.29 2.04
N GLY A 505 15.38 26.95 1.64
CA GLY A 505 15.35 28.21 0.91
C GLY A 505 14.76 28.12 -0.51
N GLY A 506 14.59 26.91 -1.04
CA GLY A 506 14.14 26.64 -2.40
C GLY A 506 15.25 26.11 -3.28
N ARG A 507 15.01 26.14 -4.60
CA ARG A 507 15.97 25.60 -5.56
C ARG A 507 17.11 26.59 -5.78
N ILE A 508 18.36 26.12 -5.81
CA ILE A 508 19.52 26.96 -6.13
C ILE A 508 19.29 27.80 -7.41
N ASP A 509 19.69 29.07 -7.31
CA ASP A 509 19.77 30.04 -8.40
C ASP A 509 21.15 30.71 -8.33
N LEU A 510 22.14 30.01 -8.87
CA LEU A 510 23.54 30.44 -8.95
C LEU A 510 23.67 31.72 -9.78
N ALA A 511 22.81 31.92 -10.78
CA ALA A 511 22.74 33.16 -11.53
C ALA A 511 22.34 34.34 -10.65
N THR A 512 21.47 34.16 -9.65
CA THR A 512 21.17 35.20 -8.64
C THR A 512 22.28 35.31 -7.59
N ALA A 513 22.84 34.18 -7.12
CA ALA A 513 23.92 34.17 -6.12
C ALA A 513 25.14 34.99 -6.55
N VAL A 514 25.62 34.81 -7.78
CA VAL A 514 26.80 35.51 -8.34
C VAL A 514 26.58 37.02 -8.55
N ARG A 515 25.34 37.52 -8.47
CA ARG A 515 24.96 38.91 -8.81
C ARG A 515 24.17 39.65 -7.73
N THR A 516 23.82 39.03 -6.60
CA THR A 516 23.16 39.76 -5.51
C THR A 516 24.17 40.72 -4.87
N PRO A 517 23.80 41.97 -4.54
CA PRO A 517 24.70 42.85 -3.79
C PRO A 517 24.77 42.48 -2.30
N VAL A 518 23.80 41.70 -1.80
CA VAL A 518 23.64 41.36 -0.37
C VAL A 518 23.42 39.86 -0.19
N VAL A 519 24.10 39.28 0.79
CA VAL A 519 23.83 37.94 1.35
C VAL A 519 23.15 38.10 2.71
N ALA A 520 22.25 37.20 3.08
CA ALA A 520 21.64 37.14 4.41
C ALA A 520 21.86 35.76 5.06
N THR A 521 21.67 35.66 6.38
CA THR A 521 21.60 34.37 7.08
C THR A 521 20.61 33.44 6.37
N GLY A 522 21.05 32.24 6.01
CA GLY A 522 20.28 31.31 5.18
C GLY A 522 19.12 30.66 5.94
N THR A 523 19.43 30.04 7.07
CA THR A 523 18.47 29.36 7.95
C THR A 523 18.69 29.82 9.39
N GLN A 524 17.61 30.18 10.10
CA GLN A 524 17.63 30.58 11.50
C GLN A 524 16.51 29.88 12.28
N ALA A 525 16.90 28.88 13.09
CA ALA A 525 16.02 28.35 14.12
C ALA A 525 15.75 29.44 15.18
N LEU A 526 14.47 29.70 15.48
CA LEU A 526 14.06 30.66 16.50
C LEU A 526 14.19 30.05 17.90
N GLY A 527 13.82 28.78 18.03
CA GLY A 527 14.01 27.95 19.22
C GLY A 527 12.95 26.88 19.37
N VAL A 528 13.16 26.00 20.34
CA VAL A 528 12.12 25.17 20.98
C VAL A 528 11.75 25.88 22.28
N HIS A 529 10.46 26.15 22.49
CA HIS A 529 9.92 26.85 23.65
C HIS A 529 8.66 26.16 24.18
N GLU A 530 8.30 26.44 25.42
CA GLU A 530 7.03 26.01 26.03
C GLU A 530 6.00 27.15 25.98
N THR A 531 4.69 26.87 25.98
CA THR A 531 3.66 27.93 26.10
C THR A 531 3.73 28.70 27.42
N GLU A 532 4.32 28.12 28.47
CA GLU A 532 4.55 28.80 29.75
C GLU A 532 5.73 29.79 29.72
N ASP A 533 6.49 29.84 28.62
CA ASP A 533 7.63 30.75 28.43
C ASP A 533 7.14 32.20 28.22
N THR A 534 6.87 32.85 29.35
CA THR A 534 6.61 34.29 29.49
C THR A 534 7.84 35.16 29.22
N GLY A 535 8.97 34.55 28.88
CA GLY A 535 10.17 35.24 28.44
C GLY A 535 9.98 35.95 27.11
N THR A 536 11.01 36.69 26.70
CA THR A 536 11.09 37.24 25.36
C THR A 536 12.50 37.03 24.85
N HIS A 537 12.60 36.22 23.81
CA HIS A 537 13.84 35.73 23.26
C HIS A 537 14.22 36.54 22.02
N THR A 538 15.51 36.51 21.69
CA THR A 538 16.03 37.18 20.50
C THR A 538 16.95 36.24 19.74
N ARG A 539 16.82 36.25 18.41
CA ARG A 539 17.77 35.70 17.44
C ARG A 539 18.08 36.79 16.41
N THR A 540 19.21 36.71 15.72
CA THR A 540 19.66 37.82 14.85
C THR A 540 19.88 37.33 13.43
N VAL A 541 19.19 37.94 12.47
CA VAL A 541 19.50 37.76 11.04
C VAL A 541 20.56 38.77 10.65
N ARG A 542 21.70 38.30 10.14
CA ARG A 542 22.77 39.14 9.58
C ARG A 542 22.51 39.36 8.09
N TYR A 543 22.82 40.56 7.62
CA TYR A 543 22.90 40.94 6.20
C TYR A 543 24.30 41.47 5.92
N ALA A 544 24.93 41.03 4.83
CA ALA A 544 26.26 41.45 4.40
C ALA A 544 26.21 41.97 2.95
N ASN A 545 26.48 43.26 2.77
CA ASN A 545 26.56 43.92 1.48
C ASN A 545 28.01 43.88 0.99
N HIS A 546 28.24 43.35 -0.21
CA HIS A 546 29.56 43.28 -0.84
C HIS A 546 29.67 44.13 -2.12
N SER A 547 28.66 44.96 -2.37
CA SER A 547 28.68 46.00 -3.41
C SER A 547 29.24 47.33 -2.89
N GLY A 548 29.58 48.25 -3.80
CA GLY A 548 30.10 49.59 -3.48
C GLY A 548 29.04 50.64 -3.12
N ASP A 549 27.75 50.28 -3.09
CA ASP A 549 26.63 51.19 -2.83
C ASP A 549 25.81 50.73 -1.60
N ASP A 550 25.18 51.67 -0.89
CA ASP A 550 24.27 51.36 0.24
C ASP A 550 22.98 50.69 -0.23
N VAL A 551 22.71 49.47 0.20
CA VAL A 551 21.51 48.72 -0.20
C VAL A 551 20.41 48.85 0.84
N THR A 552 19.26 49.41 0.45
CA THR A 552 18.07 49.53 1.31
C THR A 552 17.03 48.45 0.97
N LEU A 553 16.60 47.71 2.00
CA LEU A 553 15.73 46.54 1.91
C LEU A 553 14.45 46.75 2.73
N GLY A 554 13.29 46.38 2.19
CA GLY A 554 12.05 46.17 2.93
C GLY A 554 11.97 44.74 3.47
N LEU A 555 11.42 44.54 4.66
CA LEU A 555 11.39 43.23 5.34
C LEU A 555 9.95 42.78 5.64
N ASP A 556 9.56 41.60 5.14
CA ASP A 556 8.30 40.91 5.46
C ASP A 556 8.61 39.57 6.13
N LEU A 557 8.04 39.31 7.32
CA LEU A 557 8.23 38.05 8.06
C LEU A 557 6.90 37.29 8.06
N ARG A 558 6.94 36.04 7.60
CA ARG A 558 5.80 35.10 7.69
C ARG A 558 6.27 33.78 8.26
N LEU A 559 5.47 33.22 9.16
CA LEU A 559 5.72 31.95 9.82
C LEU A 559 4.36 31.29 10.09
N ALA A 560 4.17 30.02 9.74
CA ALA A 560 2.88 29.34 9.86
C ALA A 560 3.04 27.84 10.15
N THR A 561 2.02 27.23 10.75
CA THR A 561 1.96 25.76 10.87
C THR A 561 1.67 25.11 9.52
N ALA A 562 1.86 23.78 9.41
CA ALA A 562 1.51 23.03 8.21
C ALA A 562 0.02 23.17 7.79
N GLY A 563 -0.87 23.34 8.77
CA GLY A 563 -2.29 23.67 8.57
C GLY A 563 -2.58 25.13 8.23
N GLY A 564 -1.57 25.97 7.99
CA GLY A 564 -1.72 27.36 7.56
C GLY A 564 -1.99 28.38 8.68
N ARG A 565 -1.86 28.01 9.95
CA ARG A 565 -2.06 28.92 11.10
C ARG A 565 -0.84 29.83 11.25
N GLU A 566 -0.93 31.08 10.79
CA GLU A 566 0.15 32.07 10.92
C GLU A 566 0.47 32.42 12.39
N ALA A 567 1.75 32.60 12.70
CA ALA A 567 2.21 33.20 13.95
C ALA A 567 2.13 34.74 13.82
N GLY A 568 1.22 35.36 14.57
CA GLY A 568 1.01 36.80 14.52
C GLY A 568 2.21 37.63 15.06
N PRO A 569 2.23 38.96 14.82
CA PRO A 569 3.33 39.86 15.24
C PRO A 569 3.48 40.05 16.77
N ALA A 570 2.62 39.40 17.56
CA ALA A 570 2.77 39.23 19.00
C ALA A 570 3.65 38.03 19.40
N VAL A 571 3.74 37.02 18.52
CA VAL A 571 4.59 35.82 18.67
C VAL A 571 6.00 36.08 18.17
N VAL A 572 6.13 36.59 16.95
CA VAL A 572 7.44 36.86 16.32
C VAL A 572 7.41 38.15 15.49
N ARG A 573 8.44 38.98 15.61
CA ARG A 573 8.60 40.20 14.80
C ARG A 573 10.06 40.60 14.61
N PRO A 574 10.45 41.16 13.46
CA PRO A 574 11.73 41.84 13.31
C PRO A 574 11.70 43.21 14.02
N ALA A 575 12.86 43.65 14.53
CA ALA A 575 13.02 44.96 15.18
C ALA A 575 12.78 46.15 14.23
N THR A 576 12.88 45.94 12.91
CA THR A 576 12.55 46.92 11.87
C THR A 576 11.87 46.25 10.68
N LYS A 577 11.08 47.02 9.92
CA LYS A 577 10.55 46.63 8.60
C LYS A 577 11.35 47.19 7.41
N ARG A 578 12.41 47.96 7.68
CA ARG A 578 13.32 48.50 6.67
C ARG A 578 14.75 48.51 7.21
N LEU A 579 15.68 48.00 6.41
CA LEU A 579 17.10 47.93 6.72
C LEU A 579 17.89 48.68 5.65
N THR A 580 18.96 49.36 6.02
CA THR A 580 19.99 49.83 5.08
C THR A 580 21.28 49.12 5.46
N VAL A 581 21.88 48.42 4.51
CA VAL A 581 23.14 47.68 4.67
C VAL A 581 24.23 48.50 3.99
N PRO A 582 25.20 49.08 4.72
CA PRO A 582 26.20 49.98 4.15
C PRO A 582 27.03 49.32 3.05
N ALA A 583 27.54 50.11 2.10
CA ALA A 583 28.52 49.65 1.10
C ALA A 583 29.68 48.89 1.75
N GLY A 584 29.96 47.66 1.27
CA GLY A 584 30.99 46.76 1.83
C GLY A 584 30.79 46.36 3.31
N GLY A 585 29.63 46.65 3.91
CA GLY A 585 29.38 46.49 5.35
C GLY A 585 28.32 45.44 5.70
N THR A 586 28.14 45.22 7.01
CA THR A 586 27.09 44.34 7.54
C THR A 586 26.08 45.10 8.38
N ALA A 587 24.82 44.65 8.38
CA ALA A 587 23.77 45.11 9.28
C ALA A 587 23.01 43.92 9.88
N GLU A 588 22.41 44.10 11.05
CA GLU A 588 21.76 43.04 11.81
C GLU A 588 20.31 43.39 12.13
N VAL A 589 19.44 42.38 12.09
CA VAL A 589 18.01 42.49 12.43
C VAL A 589 17.68 41.50 13.54
N PRO A 590 17.54 41.98 14.78
CA PRO A 590 16.97 41.19 15.87
C PRO A 590 15.53 40.76 15.55
N LEU A 591 15.26 39.47 15.68
CA LEU A 591 13.93 38.86 15.67
C LEU A 591 13.51 38.60 17.12
N THR A 592 12.51 39.33 17.58
CA THR A 592 11.91 39.16 18.91
C THR A 592 10.89 38.03 18.87
N VAL A 593 11.01 37.07 19.79
CA VAL A 593 10.10 35.91 19.95
C VAL A 593 9.49 35.94 21.35
N SER A 594 8.17 35.79 21.45
CA SER A 594 7.42 35.74 22.71
C SER A 594 6.50 34.51 22.70
N PRO A 595 6.98 33.33 23.17
CA PRO A 595 6.29 32.05 22.99
C PRO A 595 4.93 31.97 23.68
N SER A 596 4.76 32.63 24.83
CA SER A 596 3.48 32.70 25.55
C SER A 596 2.33 33.41 24.81
N HIS A 597 2.58 33.99 23.62
CA HIS A 597 1.52 34.48 22.72
C HIS A 597 1.17 33.50 21.58
N ALA A 598 1.88 32.37 21.47
CA ALA A 598 1.63 31.33 20.49
C ALA A 598 0.72 30.24 21.04
N ALA A 599 0.06 29.51 20.14
CA ALA A 599 -0.53 28.22 20.47
C ALA A 599 0.51 27.11 20.19
N PRO A 600 0.44 25.94 20.86
CA PRO A 600 1.35 24.83 20.61
C PRO A 600 1.39 24.41 19.13
N GLY A 601 2.57 24.05 18.65
CA GLY A 601 2.81 23.53 17.31
C GLY A 601 4.15 23.93 16.70
N ARG A 602 4.39 23.38 15.51
CA ARG A 602 5.54 23.64 14.64
C ARG A 602 5.21 24.74 13.64
N TYR A 603 6.01 25.81 13.62
CA TYR A 603 5.82 26.95 12.72
C TYR A 603 7.05 27.13 11.82
N TYR A 604 6.82 27.18 10.51
CA TYR A 604 7.87 27.36 9.50
C TYR A 604 7.56 28.53 8.58
N GLY A 605 8.59 29.14 7.99
CA GLY A 605 8.39 30.28 7.10
C GLY A 605 9.68 30.99 6.74
N ARG A 606 9.56 32.29 6.40
CA ARG A 606 10.66 33.09 5.84
C ARG A 606 10.58 34.55 6.29
N LEU A 607 11.75 35.16 6.52
CA LEU A 607 11.96 36.60 6.50
C LEU A 607 12.44 36.98 5.09
N THR A 608 11.63 37.69 4.32
CA THR A 608 11.94 38.07 2.93
C THR A 608 12.44 39.51 2.87
N ALA A 609 13.55 39.75 2.19
CA ALA A 609 14.12 41.07 1.97
C ALA A 609 13.98 41.52 0.51
N THR A 610 13.31 42.65 0.29
CA THR A 610 12.99 43.18 -1.05
C THR A 610 13.63 44.53 -1.31
N SER A 611 14.04 44.79 -2.55
CA SER A 611 14.46 46.12 -3.01
C SER A 611 13.26 47.06 -3.20
N ALA A 612 13.53 48.35 -3.40
CA ALA A 612 12.50 49.39 -3.50
C ALA A 612 11.52 49.24 -4.69
N ASP A 613 11.87 48.42 -5.69
CA ASP A 613 11.04 47.99 -6.82
C ASP A 613 10.10 46.81 -6.48
N GLY A 614 10.21 46.23 -5.29
CA GLY A 614 9.45 45.07 -4.83
C GLY A 614 10.08 43.71 -5.17
N ARG A 615 11.24 43.67 -5.82
CA ARG A 615 11.94 42.41 -6.14
C ARG A 615 12.60 41.82 -4.89
N THR A 616 12.45 40.52 -4.66
CA THR A 616 13.24 39.81 -3.63
C THR A 616 14.73 39.84 -3.98
N ILE A 617 15.55 40.23 -3.01
CA ILE A 617 17.02 40.20 -3.10
C ILE A 617 17.56 38.95 -2.42
N VAL A 618 17.16 38.74 -1.16
CA VAL A 618 17.51 37.58 -0.33
C VAL A 618 16.38 37.26 0.65
N HIS A 619 16.45 36.09 1.27
CA HIS A 619 15.54 35.71 2.35
C HIS A 619 16.25 34.82 3.40
N THR A 620 15.68 34.73 4.60
CA THR A 620 16.10 33.81 5.65
C THR A 620 14.97 32.83 5.94
N THR A 621 15.28 31.54 5.95
CA THR A 621 14.37 30.45 6.30
C THR A 621 14.27 30.29 7.81
N LEU A 622 13.07 30.08 8.34
CA LEU A 622 12.77 30.14 9.79
C LEU A 622 12.01 28.89 10.27
N SER A 623 12.34 28.42 11.47
CA SER A 623 11.53 27.46 12.26
C SER A 623 11.32 27.94 13.70
N LEU A 624 10.21 27.53 14.32
CA LEU A 624 9.88 27.71 15.73
C LEU A 624 9.01 26.53 16.19
N ARG A 625 9.42 25.83 17.26
CA ARG A 625 8.54 24.89 17.97
C ARG A 625 8.06 25.56 19.25
N VAL A 626 6.75 25.54 19.47
CA VAL A 626 6.16 25.83 20.78
C VAL A 626 5.46 24.55 21.25
N ARG A 627 5.84 24.04 22.42
CA ARG A 627 5.28 22.84 23.05
C ARG A 627 4.20 23.22 24.07
N GLY A 628 3.28 22.29 24.32
CA GLY A 628 2.39 22.36 25.49
C GLY A 628 3.06 21.74 26.74
N PRO A 629 2.58 22.04 27.95
CA PRO A 629 3.12 21.44 29.19
C PRO A 629 3.15 19.91 29.12
N VAL A 630 4.15 19.28 29.73
CA VAL A 630 4.33 17.81 29.71
C VAL A 630 3.88 17.19 31.03
N HIS A 631 3.14 16.08 30.95
CA HIS A 631 2.51 15.40 32.09
C HIS A 631 2.67 13.87 32.03
N GLU A 632 2.53 13.16 33.17
CA GLU A 632 2.44 11.70 33.17
C GLU A 632 1.10 11.22 32.60
N LEU A 633 1.12 10.43 31.52
CA LEU A 633 0.01 9.55 31.13
C LEU A 633 0.29 8.12 31.61
N ARG A 634 -0.37 7.74 32.71
CA ARG A 634 -0.26 6.44 33.37
C ARG A 634 -1.37 5.48 32.92
N VAL A 635 -1.02 4.26 32.55
CA VAL A 635 -1.95 3.27 32.00
C VAL A 635 -1.98 2.01 32.87
N VAL A 636 -3.15 1.70 33.44
CA VAL A 636 -3.36 0.54 34.31
C VAL A 636 -4.18 -0.53 33.60
N SER A 637 -3.57 -1.68 33.33
CA SER A 637 -4.17 -2.80 32.59
C SER A 637 -4.64 -3.93 33.50
N TYR A 638 -5.76 -4.57 33.15
CA TYR A 638 -6.31 -5.76 33.83
C TYR A 638 -6.48 -6.94 32.87
N ASP A 639 -6.44 -8.16 33.41
CA ASP A 639 -6.86 -9.38 32.71
C ASP A 639 -8.37 -9.67 32.87
N LEU A 640 -8.82 -10.84 32.38
CA LEU A 640 -10.22 -11.26 32.43
C LEU A 640 -10.63 -11.73 33.84
N GLU A 641 -9.69 -12.23 34.64
CA GLU A 641 -9.89 -12.57 36.06
C GLU A 641 -10.00 -11.33 36.95
N GLY A 642 -9.45 -10.20 36.50
CA GLY A 642 -9.44 -8.92 37.21
C GLY A 642 -8.17 -8.62 38.01
N ARG A 643 -7.07 -9.33 37.73
CA ARG A 643 -5.75 -9.04 38.29
C ARG A 643 -5.12 -7.89 37.48
N PRO A 644 -4.39 -6.95 38.11
CA PRO A 644 -3.53 -6.02 37.39
C PRO A 644 -2.44 -6.78 36.64
N VAL A 645 -2.13 -6.37 35.42
CA VAL A 645 -1.09 -6.99 34.57
C VAL A 645 -0.20 -5.95 33.91
N GLN A 646 1.09 -6.24 33.75
CA GLN A 646 2.00 -5.44 32.92
C GLN A 646 1.70 -5.71 31.43
N ASN A 647 0.67 -5.05 30.92
CA ASN A 647 0.32 -4.98 29.52
C ASN A 647 0.28 -3.50 29.11
N PHE A 648 0.89 -3.18 27.97
CA PHE A 648 1.04 -1.81 27.46
C PHE A 648 0.07 -1.55 26.31
N PRO A 649 -1.10 -0.93 26.54
CA PRO A 649 -1.92 -0.36 25.50
C PRO A 649 -1.12 0.53 24.56
N VAL A 650 -1.49 0.58 23.30
CA VAL A 650 -0.89 1.52 22.35
C VAL A 650 -1.47 2.90 22.63
N ILE A 651 -0.59 3.88 22.77
CA ILE A 651 -0.90 5.31 22.92
C ILE A 651 -0.57 5.98 21.59
N GLN A 652 -1.49 6.79 21.06
CA GLN A 652 -1.33 7.51 19.80
C GLN A 652 -1.96 8.89 19.92
N GLY A 653 -1.22 9.95 19.55
CA GLY A 653 -1.66 11.35 19.61
C GLY A 653 -1.53 12.05 18.26
N ALA A 654 -1.65 13.38 18.24
CA ALA A 654 -1.54 14.19 17.02
C ALA A 654 -0.23 13.95 16.22
N GLU A 655 0.87 13.72 16.93
CA GLU A 655 2.22 13.51 16.36
C GLU A 655 2.55 12.01 16.16
N GLY A 656 1.54 11.12 16.18
CA GLY A 656 1.69 9.68 15.96
C GLY A 656 1.85 8.86 17.25
N TYR A 657 2.62 7.76 17.18
CA TYR A 657 2.78 6.80 18.28
C TYR A 657 3.61 7.37 19.45
N VAL A 658 3.09 7.19 20.68
CA VAL A 658 3.77 7.60 21.92
C VAL A 658 4.40 6.37 22.60
N PRO A 659 5.72 6.35 22.85
CA PRO A 659 6.38 5.32 23.63
C PRO A 659 6.17 5.50 25.14
N TYR A 660 6.36 4.44 25.91
CA TYR A 660 6.38 4.51 27.39
C TYR A 660 7.76 4.97 27.87
N THR A 661 7.79 5.93 28.80
CA THR A 661 9.01 6.43 29.46
C THR A 661 9.39 5.61 30.68
N ASP A 662 8.39 5.05 31.39
CA ASP A 662 8.59 4.09 32.48
C ASP A 662 7.69 2.86 32.28
N TRP A 663 8.29 1.77 31.79
CA TRP A 663 7.60 0.52 31.52
C TRP A 663 7.24 -0.26 32.80
N GLU A 664 8.03 -0.17 33.88
CA GLU A 664 7.72 -0.87 35.13
C GLU A 664 6.42 -0.33 35.73
N LYS A 665 6.21 0.99 35.62
CA LYS A 665 5.09 1.74 36.17
C LYS A 665 3.96 2.04 35.17
N GLY A 666 4.14 1.72 33.90
CA GLY A 666 3.16 1.95 32.83
C GLY A 666 2.90 3.43 32.52
N VAL A 667 3.96 4.26 32.50
CA VAL A 667 3.88 5.72 32.25
C VAL A 667 4.48 6.07 30.90
N ALA A 668 3.84 7.00 30.19
CA ALA A 668 4.43 7.81 29.13
C ALA A 668 4.42 9.29 29.54
N GLU A 669 5.41 10.06 29.12
CA GLU A 669 5.38 11.53 29.22
C GLU A 669 4.77 12.09 27.93
N VAL A 670 3.80 13.01 28.05
CA VAL A 670 3.05 13.55 26.91
C VAL A 670 2.79 15.05 27.06
N GLU A 671 2.84 15.81 25.97
CA GLU A 671 2.37 17.22 25.93
C GLU A 671 0.85 17.29 26.19
N GLU A 672 0.35 18.46 26.61
CA GLU A 672 -1.10 18.69 26.72
C GLU A 672 -1.82 18.51 25.38
N GLY A 673 -2.84 17.64 25.36
CA GLY A 673 -3.55 17.30 24.13
C GLY A 673 -4.42 16.05 24.23
N THR A 674 -4.87 15.60 23.06
CA THR A 674 -5.77 14.44 22.91
C THR A 674 -5.00 13.20 22.49
N TYR A 675 -5.22 12.10 23.22
CA TYR A 675 -4.64 10.79 22.93
C TYR A 675 -5.70 9.70 22.76
N GLN A 676 -5.44 8.74 21.88
CA GLN A 676 -6.13 7.46 21.83
C GLN A 676 -5.30 6.42 22.61
N VAL A 677 -5.94 5.62 23.46
CA VAL A 677 -5.28 4.55 24.23
C VAL A 677 -6.06 3.24 24.05
N PHE A 678 -5.42 2.17 23.57
CA PHE A 678 -6.13 0.94 23.23
C PHE A 678 -5.31 -0.36 23.31
N ALA A 679 -6.00 -1.48 23.57
CA ALA A 679 -5.43 -2.82 23.60
C ALA A 679 -6.46 -3.88 23.20
N SER A 680 -5.97 -5.06 22.83
CA SER A 680 -6.81 -6.22 22.52
C SER A 680 -6.29 -7.48 23.21
N THR A 681 -7.21 -8.32 23.70
CA THR A 681 -6.96 -9.54 24.49
C THR A 681 -7.84 -10.68 23.99
N THR A 682 -7.33 -11.91 23.97
CA THR A 682 -8.08 -13.13 23.60
C THR A 682 -8.34 -14.04 24.79
N ASP A 683 -9.50 -14.68 24.80
CA ASP A 683 -9.82 -15.83 25.65
C ASP A 683 -9.89 -17.10 24.78
N GLN A 684 -9.28 -18.18 25.26
CA GLN A 684 -9.25 -19.51 24.63
C GLN A 684 -9.65 -20.63 25.63
N SER A 685 -10.22 -20.27 26.79
CA SER A 685 -10.44 -21.17 27.92
C SER A 685 -11.71 -22.04 27.84
N GLY A 686 -12.49 -21.93 26.77
CA GLY A 686 -13.73 -22.69 26.57
C GLY A 686 -14.02 -23.05 25.11
N ASP A 687 -15.23 -23.55 24.82
CA ASP A 687 -15.66 -24.11 23.53
C ASP A 687 -15.55 -23.18 22.29
N ARG A 688 -15.14 -21.92 22.47
CA ARG A 688 -15.02 -20.85 21.46
C ARG A 688 -14.02 -19.77 21.88
N ASP A 689 -13.10 -19.43 20.99
CA ASP A 689 -12.21 -18.28 21.16
C ASP A 689 -13.01 -16.96 21.09
N SER A 690 -12.72 -16.05 22.02
CA SER A 690 -13.37 -14.73 22.15
C SER A 690 -12.33 -13.60 22.15
N LEU A 691 -12.64 -12.48 21.51
CA LEU A 691 -11.72 -11.36 21.32
C LEU A 691 -12.29 -10.08 21.94
N TYR A 692 -11.50 -9.45 22.81
CA TYR A 692 -11.85 -8.30 23.63
C TYR A 692 -11.01 -7.10 23.19
N HIS A 693 -11.62 -6.05 22.66
CA HIS A 693 -10.96 -4.81 22.28
C HIS A 693 -11.37 -3.68 23.24
N VAL A 694 -10.39 -3.06 23.89
CA VAL A 694 -10.60 -1.89 24.74
C VAL A 694 -9.96 -0.69 24.05
N VAL A 695 -10.76 0.32 23.75
CA VAL A 695 -10.35 1.58 23.14
C VAL A 695 -10.93 2.76 23.91
N LEU A 696 -10.03 3.65 24.32
CA LEU A 696 -10.32 4.98 24.83
C LEU A 696 -10.02 5.95 23.67
N PRO A 697 -11.01 6.39 22.87
CA PRO A 697 -10.76 7.13 21.63
C PRO A 697 -10.32 8.57 21.87
N GLN A 698 -10.58 9.11 23.06
CA GLN A 698 -10.21 10.45 23.48
C GLN A 698 -9.86 10.41 24.97
N VAL A 699 -8.59 10.68 25.26
CA VAL A 699 -8.01 10.91 26.58
C VAL A 699 -7.40 12.30 26.53
N GLU A 700 -8.06 13.26 27.17
CA GLU A 700 -7.58 14.64 27.29
C GLU A 700 -6.57 14.72 28.44
N VAL A 701 -5.32 15.07 28.14
CA VAL A 701 -4.27 15.25 29.14
C VAL A 701 -4.02 16.75 29.34
N THR A 702 -4.22 17.21 30.57
CA THR A 702 -4.10 18.62 31.04
C THR A 702 -3.46 18.70 32.44
N LYS A 703 -2.84 17.59 32.84
CA LYS A 703 -2.24 17.25 34.15
C LYS A 703 -1.88 15.75 34.13
N ASP A 704 -1.10 15.30 35.11
CA ASP A 704 -0.90 13.87 35.40
C ASP A 704 -2.24 13.10 35.41
N THR A 705 -2.35 12.12 34.51
CA THR A 705 -3.60 11.46 34.14
C THR A 705 -3.43 9.96 34.19
N THR A 706 -4.31 9.26 34.89
CA THR A 706 -4.32 7.78 34.95
C THR A 706 -5.55 7.23 34.25
N VAL A 707 -5.33 6.37 33.26
CA VAL A 707 -6.39 5.65 32.52
C VAL A 707 -6.38 4.15 32.82
N VAL A 708 -7.54 3.51 32.69
CA VAL A 708 -7.74 2.09 33.01
C VAL A 708 -8.19 1.32 31.77
N VAL A 709 -7.47 0.26 31.45
CA VAL A 709 -7.79 -0.68 30.36
C VAL A 709 -8.21 -2.02 30.96
N ASP A 710 -9.50 -2.32 30.86
CA ASP A 710 -10.15 -3.43 31.56
C ASP A 710 -11.09 -4.19 30.59
N PRO A 711 -10.69 -5.38 30.09
CA PRO A 711 -11.43 -6.11 29.07
C PRO A 711 -12.80 -6.60 29.57
N ARG A 712 -13.01 -6.66 30.89
CA ARG A 712 -14.28 -7.04 31.52
C ARG A 712 -15.36 -5.94 31.39
N ARG A 713 -14.98 -4.72 30.98
CA ARG A 713 -15.90 -3.58 30.76
C ARG A 713 -16.40 -3.48 29.31
N THR A 714 -16.13 -4.48 28.49
CA THR A 714 -16.56 -4.53 27.09
C THR A 714 -18.01 -5.01 26.93
N THR A 715 -18.62 -4.67 25.80
CA THR A 715 -19.96 -5.12 25.38
C THR A 715 -19.86 -5.98 24.13
N LYS A 716 -20.72 -6.98 23.98
CA LYS A 716 -20.68 -7.89 22.84
C LYS A 716 -21.21 -7.23 21.57
N VAL A 717 -20.51 -7.42 20.46
CA VAL A 717 -21.00 -7.09 19.12
C VAL A 717 -21.97 -8.18 18.68
N GLU A 718 -23.25 -7.83 18.48
CA GLU A 718 -24.32 -8.77 18.17
C GLU A 718 -24.91 -8.52 16.78
N ILE A 719 -24.67 -9.44 15.83
CA ILE A 719 -25.26 -9.38 14.49
C ILE A 719 -26.52 -10.25 14.44
N ARG A 720 -27.69 -9.61 14.31
CA ARG A 720 -29.00 -10.28 14.22
C ARG A 720 -29.44 -10.43 12.76
N THR A 721 -29.56 -11.67 12.29
CA THR A 721 -29.93 -12.01 10.91
C THR A 721 -31.40 -12.48 10.79
N PRO A 722 -32.12 -12.17 9.69
CA PRO A 722 -33.50 -12.63 9.44
C PRO A 722 -33.69 -14.15 9.28
N ARG A 723 -32.62 -14.94 9.28
CA ARG A 723 -32.61 -16.41 9.19
C ARG A 723 -31.42 -16.92 10.01
N PRO A 724 -31.51 -18.11 10.64
CA PRO A 724 -30.38 -18.68 11.38
C PRO A 724 -29.12 -18.74 10.53
N ALA A 725 -28.01 -18.19 11.02
CA ALA A 725 -26.75 -18.13 10.32
C ALA A 725 -25.57 -18.38 11.27
N GLU A 726 -24.41 -18.77 10.72
CA GLU A 726 -23.13 -18.93 11.41
C GLU A 726 -22.01 -18.16 10.69
N GLN A 727 -21.01 -17.69 11.43
CA GLN A 727 -19.82 -17.02 10.86
C GLN A 727 -18.93 -18.04 10.13
N ARG A 728 -18.49 -17.70 8.92
CA ARG A 728 -17.48 -18.45 8.13
C ARG A 728 -16.55 -17.44 7.45
N GLY A 729 -15.25 -17.74 7.43
CA GLY A 729 -14.23 -16.71 7.14
C GLY A 729 -13.84 -15.94 8.40
N ALA A 730 -12.79 -15.14 8.29
CA ALA A 730 -12.18 -14.39 9.39
C ALA A 730 -13.18 -13.55 10.19
N LEU A 731 -12.84 -13.22 11.43
CA LEU A 731 -13.42 -12.06 12.10
C LEU A 731 -12.47 -10.89 11.86
N SER A 732 -12.96 -9.76 11.36
CA SER A 732 -12.16 -8.53 11.29
C SER A 732 -12.91 -7.32 11.84
N TYR A 733 -12.18 -6.45 12.52
CA TYR A 733 -12.66 -5.14 12.95
C TYR A 733 -11.56 -4.11 12.76
N GLN A 734 -11.93 -2.84 12.86
CA GLN A 734 -10.96 -1.74 12.84
C GLN A 734 -11.45 -0.55 13.66
N THR A 735 -10.52 0.24 14.16
CA THR A 735 -10.78 1.62 14.59
C THR A 735 -10.05 2.59 13.68
N HIS A 736 -10.76 3.62 13.23
CA HIS A 736 -10.18 4.78 12.57
C HIS A 736 -10.24 5.97 13.52
N ARG A 737 -9.18 6.78 13.54
CA ARG A 737 -9.05 7.99 14.36
C ARG A 737 -8.32 9.06 13.55
N GLU A 738 -8.72 10.31 13.76
CA GLU A 738 -8.17 11.49 13.12
C GLU A 738 -8.04 12.60 14.17
N ILE A 739 -6.84 13.13 14.40
CA ILE A 739 -6.55 14.25 15.32
C ILE A 739 -5.66 15.26 14.56
N ASP A 740 -5.96 16.55 14.65
CA ASP A 740 -5.24 17.66 13.99
C ASP A 740 -4.96 17.49 12.47
N GLY A 741 -5.72 16.62 11.79
CA GLY A 741 -5.58 16.31 10.37
C GLY A 741 -4.66 15.12 10.04
N HIS A 742 -4.06 14.47 11.04
CA HIS A 742 -3.39 13.18 10.89
C HIS A 742 -4.40 12.05 11.13
N GLY A 743 -4.46 11.08 10.23
CA GLY A 743 -5.48 10.03 10.24
C GLY A 743 -4.86 8.63 10.16
N TRP A 744 -5.27 7.74 11.07
CA TRP A 744 -4.84 6.35 11.09
C TRP A 744 -6.02 5.38 11.16
N THR A 745 -5.84 4.19 10.59
CA THR A 745 -6.76 3.05 10.75
C THR A 745 -6.00 1.87 11.34
N ASP A 746 -6.41 1.46 12.54
CA ASP A 746 -6.02 0.20 13.16
C ASP A 746 -6.96 -0.91 12.70
N HIS A 747 -6.49 -1.86 11.90
CA HIS A 747 -7.22 -3.05 11.48
C HIS A 747 -6.70 -4.31 12.19
N VAL A 748 -7.60 -5.10 12.77
CA VAL A 748 -7.28 -6.38 13.41
C VAL A 748 -8.05 -7.50 12.73
N MET A 749 -7.31 -8.48 12.24
CA MET A 749 -7.86 -9.72 11.67
C MET A 749 -7.59 -10.90 12.60
N ALA A 750 -8.61 -11.70 12.85
CA ALA A 750 -8.53 -12.95 13.57
C ALA A 750 -9.02 -14.12 12.70
N PHE A 751 -8.23 -15.19 12.66
CA PHE A 751 -8.59 -16.42 11.96
C PHE A 751 -9.86 -17.05 12.57
N ASP A 752 -10.56 -17.88 11.80
CA ASP A 752 -11.97 -18.25 12.02
C ASP A 752 -12.26 -19.22 13.19
N VAL A 753 -11.26 -19.43 14.07
CA VAL A 753 -11.43 -19.93 15.44
C VAL A 753 -12.15 -18.91 16.33
N VAL A 754 -11.86 -17.61 16.19
CA VAL A 754 -12.52 -16.54 16.97
C VAL A 754 -13.97 -16.38 16.53
N ARG A 755 -14.90 -16.51 17.49
CA ARG A 755 -16.34 -16.52 17.21
C ARG A 755 -17.09 -15.32 17.77
N ASP A 756 -16.60 -14.74 18.85
CA ASP A 756 -17.27 -13.65 19.56
C ASP A 756 -16.36 -12.43 19.68
N LEU A 757 -16.89 -11.25 19.36
CA LEU A 757 -16.23 -9.95 19.48
C LEU A 757 -16.85 -9.13 20.60
N TYR A 758 -16.02 -8.60 21.47
CA TYR A 758 -16.38 -7.70 22.55
C TYR A 758 -15.58 -6.40 22.41
N VAL A 759 -16.23 -5.26 22.62
CA VAL A 759 -15.61 -3.94 22.46
C VAL A 759 -16.03 -2.99 23.59
N SER A 760 -15.13 -2.14 24.08
CA SER A 760 -15.47 -1.15 25.12
C SER A 760 -16.47 -0.11 24.60
N PRO A 761 -17.59 0.13 25.30
CA PRO A 761 -18.39 1.33 25.07
C PRO A 761 -17.56 2.59 25.30
N THR A 762 -17.81 3.64 24.53
CA THR A 762 -17.10 4.92 24.64
C THR A 762 -18.11 6.07 24.70
N GLU A 763 -17.69 7.20 25.24
CA GLU A 763 -18.39 8.46 24.96
C GLU A 763 -18.19 8.86 23.49
N ARG A 764 -18.83 9.96 23.08
CA ARG A 764 -18.61 10.53 21.75
C ARG A 764 -17.36 11.38 21.77
N VAL A 765 -16.48 11.22 20.78
CA VAL A 765 -15.36 12.16 20.60
C VAL A 765 -15.90 13.56 20.29
N THR A 766 -15.17 14.57 20.76
CA THR A 766 -15.39 15.99 20.45
C THR A 766 -14.24 16.60 19.67
N ASP A 767 -13.07 15.95 19.69
CA ASP A 767 -11.87 16.36 18.96
C ASP A 767 -11.60 15.43 17.76
N GLY A 768 -11.53 16.01 16.56
CA GLY A 768 -11.30 15.31 15.30
C GLY A 768 -12.37 14.28 14.94
N SER A 769 -11.97 13.12 14.43
CA SER A 769 -12.90 12.06 14.02
C SER A 769 -12.52 10.67 14.56
N PHE A 770 -13.53 9.80 14.71
CA PHE A 770 -13.39 8.43 15.17
C PHE A 770 -14.45 7.52 14.53
N GLU A 771 -14.11 6.26 14.24
CA GLU A 771 -15.07 5.23 13.84
C GLU A 771 -14.59 3.83 14.24
N PHE A 772 -15.44 3.05 14.89
CA PHE A 772 -15.26 1.60 15.02
C PHE A 772 -16.11 0.87 13.97
N THR A 773 -15.55 -0.12 13.26
CA THR A 773 -16.33 -1.02 12.41
C THR A 773 -15.94 -2.48 12.62
N SER A 774 -16.90 -3.38 12.40
CA SER A 774 -16.65 -4.83 12.41
C SER A 774 -17.33 -5.51 11.22
N ARG A 775 -16.64 -6.47 10.60
CA ARG A 775 -17.08 -7.17 9.39
C ARG A 775 -17.33 -8.65 9.65
N TRP A 776 -18.49 -9.10 9.17
CA TRP A 776 -19.07 -10.41 9.45
C TRP A 776 -19.58 -11.07 8.17
N GLN A 777 -19.41 -12.38 8.07
CA GLN A 777 -19.71 -13.17 6.90
C GLN A 777 -20.53 -14.40 7.32
N LEU A 778 -21.86 -14.26 7.22
CA LEU A 778 -22.80 -15.16 7.88
C LEU A 778 -23.58 -15.99 6.86
N VAL A 779 -23.49 -17.31 6.94
CA VAL A 779 -24.12 -18.28 6.02
C VAL A 779 -25.08 -19.23 6.75
N ALA A 780 -25.94 -19.94 6.02
CA ALA A 780 -26.81 -20.96 6.61
C ALA A 780 -25.98 -22.06 7.30
N PRO A 781 -26.33 -22.51 8.52
CA PRO A 781 -25.50 -23.44 9.27
C PRO A 781 -25.21 -24.74 8.53
N MET A 782 -23.93 -25.09 8.40
CA MET A 782 -23.49 -26.19 7.56
C MET A 782 -23.87 -27.56 8.13
N LEU A 783 -23.77 -27.70 9.45
CA LEU A 783 -24.09 -28.89 10.23
C LEU A 783 -24.68 -28.48 11.58
N LYS A 784 -25.64 -29.27 12.07
CA LYS A 784 -26.17 -29.26 13.43
C LYS A 784 -26.44 -30.69 13.86
N ALA A 785 -26.14 -31.04 15.11
CA ALA A 785 -26.39 -32.36 15.66
C ALA A 785 -27.18 -32.26 16.97
N ASP A 786 -28.42 -32.73 16.97
CA ASP A 786 -29.28 -32.73 18.15
C ASP A 786 -29.36 -34.13 18.77
N VAL A 787 -28.96 -34.28 20.04
CA VAL A 787 -29.15 -35.53 20.77
C VAL A 787 -30.63 -35.69 21.09
N VAL A 788 -31.26 -36.74 20.56
CA VAL A 788 -32.71 -36.96 20.69
C VAL A 788 -33.10 -37.12 22.16
N GLY A 789 -33.95 -36.22 22.66
CA GLY A 789 -34.34 -36.14 24.06
C GLY A 789 -33.18 -35.70 24.98
N GLY A 790 -32.21 -34.95 24.47
CA GLY A 790 -31.21 -34.22 25.24
C GLY A 790 -31.67 -32.78 25.55
N PRO A 791 -31.06 -32.11 26.53
CA PRO A 791 -31.38 -30.72 26.87
C PRO A 791 -30.72 -29.70 25.92
N ARG A 792 -29.70 -30.11 25.15
CA ARG A 792 -28.93 -29.29 24.21
C ARG A 792 -28.52 -30.14 22.98
N GLY A 793 -28.21 -29.47 21.87
CA GLY A 793 -27.48 -30.04 20.74
C GLY A 793 -25.96 -30.00 20.96
N LEU A 794 -25.21 -30.71 20.13
CA LEU A 794 -23.75 -30.84 20.20
C LEU A 794 -23.05 -29.76 19.36
N ASN A 795 -21.90 -29.28 19.82
CA ASN A 795 -21.02 -28.41 19.03
C ASN A 795 -20.18 -29.27 18.06
N VAL A 796 -20.57 -29.32 16.77
CA VAL A 796 -19.99 -30.26 15.78
C VAL A 796 -19.58 -29.61 14.46
N PHE A 797 -18.50 -30.13 13.89
CA PHE A 797 -17.92 -29.66 12.63
C PHE A 797 -17.66 -30.85 11.69
N TYR A 798 -17.74 -30.64 10.37
CA TYR A 798 -17.31 -31.64 9.39
C TYR A 798 -15.79 -31.56 9.21
N GLU A 799 -15.11 -32.71 9.18
CA GLU A 799 -13.68 -32.73 8.84
C GLU A 799 -13.43 -32.21 7.41
N PRO A 800 -12.24 -31.63 7.11
CA PRO A 800 -11.96 -30.95 5.86
C PRO A 800 -12.34 -31.72 4.60
N THR A 801 -12.05 -33.02 4.56
CA THR A 801 -12.32 -33.92 3.41
C THR A 801 -13.61 -34.73 3.55
N SER A 802 -14.45 -34.45 4.55
CA SER A 802 -15.65 -35.24 4.84
C SER A 802 -16.63 -35.31 3.65
N ALA A 803 -17.25 -36.46 3.45
CA ALA A 803 -18.54 -36.56 2.77
C ALA A 803 -19.63 -35.81 3.57
N LEU A 804 -20.65 -35.31 2.87
CA LEU A 804 -21.75 -34.57 3.47
C LEU A 804 -22.97 -35.48 3.67
N PHE A 805 -23.78 -35.22 4.69
CA PHE A 805 -25.13 -35.81 4.76
C PHE A 805 -26.03 -35.33 3.62
N ASP A 806 -27.05 -36.13 3.31
CA ASP A 806 -28.16 -35.72 2.44
C ASP A 806 -28.80 -34.41 2.98
N PRO A 807 -29.11 -33.41 2.14
CA PRO A 807 -29.74 -32.15 2.58
C PRO A 807 -31.09 -32.31 3.31
N ARG A 808 -31.73 -33.48 3.25
CA ARG A 808 -32.92 -33.84 4.06
C ARG A 808 -32.58 -34.21 5.51
N GLY A 809 -31.30 -34.24 5.87
CA GLY A 809 -30.79 -34.64 7.17
C GLY A 809 -30.66 -36.16 7.34
N ALA A 810 -30.15 -36.56 8.51
CA ALA A 810 -30.01 -37.96 8.91
C ALA A 810 -30.36 -38.13 10.39
N ARG A 811 -30.97 -39.25 10.78
CA ARG A 811 -31.23 -39.58 12.18
C ARG A 811 -30.66 -40.96 12.47
N LEU A 812 -29.54 -40.99 13.18
CA LEU A 812 -28.75 -42.20 13.38
C LEU A 812 -28.77 -42.59 14.86
N THR A 813 -28.93 -43.89 15.15
CA THR A 813 -28.59 -44.42 16.48
C THR A 813 -27.08 -44.37 16.62
N ALA A 814 -26.57 -43.87 17.75
CA ALA A 814 -25.14 -43.81 18.04
C ALA A 814 -24.67 -45.05 18.79
N VAL A 815 -23.44 -45.51 18.52
CA VAL A 815 -22.74 -46.57 19.24
C VAL A 815 -21.31 -46.14 19.54
N ALA A 816 -20.78 -46.51 20.71
CA ALA A 816 -19.34 -46.43 20.95
C ALA A 816 -18.62 -47.43 20.02
N ALA A 817 -17.49 -47.02 19.46
CA ALA A 817 -16.76 -47.73 18.43
C ALA A 817 -15.22 -47.70 18.64
N GLY A 818 -14.77 -47.62 19.90
CA GLY A 818 -13.35 -47.67 20.27
C GLY A 818 -12.62 -46.34 20.13
N THR A 819 -11.30 -46.42 19.90
CA THR A 819 -10.39 -45.27 19.72
C THR A 819 -9.79 -45.24 18.31
N THR A 820 -9.05 -44.19 17.95
CA THR A 820 -8.25 -44.16 16.70
C THR A 820 -7.16 -45.24 16.68
N ALA A 821 -6.56 -45.57 17.82
CA ALA A 821 -5.65 -46.71 17.97
C ALA A 821 -6.34 -48.08 17.89
N ALA A 822 -7.55 -48.23 18.45
CA ALA A 822 -8.28 -49.49 18.53
C ALA A 822 -9.79 -49.33 18.22
N PRO A 823 -10.17 -49.19 16.93
CA PRO A 823 -11.57 -49.02 16.54
C PRO A 823 -12.34 -50.36 16.49
N ASP A 824 -13.62 -50.33 16.86
CA ASP A 824 -14.55 -51.47 16.76
C ASP A 824 -15.86 -51.08 16.07
N PHE A 825 -15.95 -51.35 14.77
CA PHE A 825 -17.13 -51.08 13.97
C PHE A 825 -18.16 -52.22 13.93
N ARG A 826 -18.00 -53.31 14.69
CA ARG A 826 -18.92 -54.48 14.64
C ARG A 826 -20.38 -54.09 14.93
N ALA A 827 -20.60 -53.11 15.80
CA ALA A 827 -21.93 -52.59 16.15
C ALA A 827 -22.44 -51.46 15.23
N ALA A 828 -21.63 -50.98 14.27
CA ALA A 828 -21.87 -49.73 13.54
C ALA A 828 -22.81 -49.84 12.32
N ARG A 829 -23.19 -51.06 11.88
CA ARG A 829 -24.01 -51.26 10.67
C ARG A 829 -25.35 -50.49 10.75
N GLY A 830 -25.54 -49.54 9.85
CA GLY A 830 -26.72 -48.65 9.79
C GLY A 830 -26.73 -47.52 10.83
N ARG A 831 -25.63 -47.29 11.57
CA ARG A 831 -25.55 -46.43 12.75
C ARG A 831 -24.46 -45.36 12.60
N LEU A 832 -24.40 -44.45 13.58
CA LEU A 832 -23.29 -43.52 13.80
C LEU A 832 -22.26 -44.22 14.71
N ALA A 833 -21.02 -44.36 14.24
CA ALA A 833 -19.92 -44.80 15.08
C ALA A 833 -19.33 -43.59 15.83
N VAL A 834 -19.19 -43.69 17.16
CA VAL A 834 -18.53 -42.67 18.00
C VAL A 834 -17.17 -43.22 18.41
N VAL A 835 -16.10 -42.54 18.00
CA VAL A 835 -14.71 -42.96 18.17
C VAL A 835 -13.95 -41.87 18.93
N THR A 836 -13.13 -42.24 19.91
CA THR A 836 -12.31 -41.25 20.64
C THR A 836 -10.94 -41.11 19.99
N TYR A 837 -10.52 -39.88 19.72
CA TYR A 837 -9.19 -39.56 19.21
C TYR A 837 -8.14 -39.68 20.34
N THR A 838 -7.04 -40.40 20.08
CA THR A 838 -5.97 -40.63 21.09
C THR A 838 -4.64 -39.95 20.76
N GLY A 839 -4.54 -39.22 19.64
CA GLY A 839 -3.29 -38.65 19.15
C GLY A 839 -2.47 -39.62 18.28
N ASP A 840 -2.78 -40.90 18.35
CA ASP A 840 -2.13 -42.00 17.65
C ASP A 840 -3.17 -42.94 16.98
N GLY A 841 -2.65 -43.93 16.25
CA GLY A 841 -3.45 -44.97 15.62
C GLY A 841 -3.69 -44.76 14.12
N LYS A 842 -4.87 -45.17 13.66
CA LYS A 842 -5.26 -45.14 12.24
C LYS A 842 -5.65 -43.72 11.81
N SER A 843 -5.36 -43.38 10.56
CA SER A 843 -5.77 -42.12 9.95
C SER A 843 -7.30 -41.99 9.84
N GLU A 844 -7.79 -40.76 9.76
CA GLU A 844 -9.21 -40.44 9.50
C GLU A 844 -9.76 -41.17 8.26
N ARG A 845 -8.91 -41.41 7.27
CA ARG A 845 -9.26 -42.10 6.03
C ARG A 845 -9.43 -43.61 6.25
N GLU A 846 -8.54 -44.25 6.97
CA GLU A 846 -8.67 -45.67 7.34
C GLU A 846 -9.88 -45.89 8.26
N ILE A 847 -10.06 -45.02 9.26
CA ILE A 847 -11.24 -45.01 10.16
C ILE A 847 -12.54 -44.92 9.36
N THR A 848 -12.64 -44.02 8.38
CA THR A 848 -13.85 -43.90 7.56
C THR A 848 -14.02 -45.01 6.53
N ASP A 849 -12.94 -45.56 5.97
CA ASP A 849 -12.99 -46.68 5.03
C ASP A 849 -13.40 -47.99 5.72
N GLU A 850 -12.90 -48.26 6.93
CA GLU A 850 -13.30 -49.41 7.75
C GLU A 850 -14.73 -49.27 8.28
N ALA A 851 -15.12 -48.08 8.78
CA ALA A 851 -16.50 -47.81 9.19
C ALA A 851 -17.47 -47.99 8.01
N ALA A 852 -17.11 -47.53 6.82
CA ALA A 852 -17.89 -47.74 5.60
C ALA A 852 -18.02 -49.23 5.24
N ALA A 853 -16.93 -50.00 5.33
CA ALA A 853 -16.94 -51.45 5.08
C ALA A 853 -17.81 -52.22 6.10
N ALA A 854 -17.83 -51.80 7.37
CA ALA A 854 -18.74 -52.32 8.39
C ALA A 854 -20.23 -51.92 8.14
N GLY A 855 -20.47 -50.95 7.25
CA GLY A 855 -21.80 -50.45 6.90
C GLY A 855 -22.28 -49.30 7.79
N ALA A 856 -21.38 -48.54 8.41
CA ALA A 856 -21.72 -47.31 9.14
C ALA A 856 -22.38 -46.27 8.23
N ARG A 857 -23.12 -45.33 8.83
CA ARG A 857 -23.80 -44.22 8.15
C ARG A 857 -23.15 -42.85 8.43
N GLY A 858 -22.10 -42.85 9.24
CA GLY A 858 -21.28 -41.70 9.63
C GLY A 858 -20.37 -42.08 10.79
N VAL A 859 -19.32 -41.30 11.01
CA VAL A 859 -18.39 -41.38 12.13
C VAL A 859 -18.36 -40.04 12.84
N LEU A 860 -18.33 -40.06 14.17
CA LEU A 860 -18.18 -38.89 15.02
C LEU A 860 -16.96 -39.10 15.93
N LEU A 861 -15.92 -38.29 15.70
CA LEU A 861 -14.68 -38.23 16.44
C LEU A 861 -14.86 -37.34 17.67
N VAL A 862 -14.57 -37.87 18.85
CA VAL A 862 -14.43 -37.09 20.09
C VAL A 862 -13.00 -36.57 20.15
N HIS A 863 -12.84 -35.25 20.16
CA HIS A 863 -11.55 -34.57 20.20
C HIS A 863 -10.86 -34.70 21.57
N TYR A 864 -9.55 -34.39 21.63
CA TYR A 864 -8.76 -34.46 22.87
C TYR A 864 -8.94 -33.21 23.76
N ASP A 865 -9.38 -32.10 23.17
CA ASP A 865 -9.79 -30.86 23.83
C ASP A 865 -11.26 -30.52 23.51
N ASP A 866 -11.74 -29.37 23.97
CA ASP A 866 -13.10 -28.91 23.76
C ASP A 866 -13.26 -27.97 22.53
N ASN A 867 -12.16 -27.51 21.93
CA ASN A 867 -12.14 -26.72 20.70
C ASN A 867 -12.10 -27.62 19.45
N ALA A 868 -13.21 -28.33 19.22
CA ALA A 868 -13.38 -29.22 18.07
C ALA A 868 -13.59 -28.50 16.71
N TRP A 869 -13.18 -27.25 16.59
CA TRP A 869 -13.39 -26.42 15.41
C TRP A 869 -12.66 -26.99 14.17
N THR A 870 -13.37 -27.16 13.06
CA THR A 870 -12.77 -27.48 11.75
C THR A 870 -13.51 -26.85 10.57
N ARG A 871 -12.80 -26.74 9.44
CA ARG A 871 -13.23 -26.09 8.20
C ARG A 871 -13.34 -27.12 7.06
N TRP A 872 -14.58 -27.40 6.63
CA TRP A 872 -14.83 -28.23 5.44
C TRP A 872 -14.39 -27.51 4.16
N THR A 873 -13.76 -28.23 3.24
CA THR A 873 -13.39 -27.77 1.89
C THR A 873 -13.96 -28.74 0.84
N PRO A 874 -14.36 -28.29 -0.37
CA PRO A 874 -14.75 -29.19 -1.46
C PRO A 874 -13.57 -29.92 -2.09
N ASN A 875 -12.33 -29.50 -1.84
CA ASN A 875 -11.13 -29.90 -2.58
C ASN A 875 -10.71 -31.35 -2.28
N GLY A 876 -10.32 -32.11 -3.32
CA GLY A 876 -9.74 -33.44 -3.15
C GLY A 876 -10.71 -34.55 -2.70
N ALA A 877 -10.16 -35.77 -2.60
CA ALA A 877 -10.92 -37.00 -2.40
C ALA A 877 -11.73 -37.00 -1.09
N ARG A 878 -13.01 -37.39 -1.18
CA ARG A 878 -13.95 -37.43 -0.06
C ARG A 878 -13.83 -38.71 0.77
N THR A 879 -14.10 -38.63 2.08
CA THR A 879 -14.29 -39.82 2.93
C THR A 879 -15.48 -40.67 2.43
N ARG A 880 -15.47 -41.99 2.66
CA ARG A 880 -16.59 -42.88 2.24
C ARG A 880 -17.89 -42.68 3.02
N VAL A 881 -17.81 -42.18 4.24
CA VAL A 881 -18.94 -41.82 5.10
C VAL A 881 -18.70 -40.46 5.75
N PRO A 882 -19.74 -39.69 6.11
CA PRO A 882 -19.58 -38.41 6.79
C PRO A 882 -18.76 -38.55 8.08
N LEU A 883 -17.77 -37.68 8.26
CA LEU A 883 -16.83 -37.64 9.37
C LEU A 883 -16.94 -36.29 10.07
N ILE A 884 -17.12 -36.33 11.39
CA ILE A 884 -17.60 -35.21 12.19
C ILE A 884 -16.75 -35.11 13.46
N ARG A 885 -16.27 -33.93 13.83
CA ARG A 885 -15.60 -33.68 15.11
C ARG A 885 -16.59 -33.16 16.15
N VAL A 886 -16.39 -33.52 17.42
CA VAL A 886 -17.08 -32.96 18.59
C VAL A 886 -16.08 -32.69 19.73
N GLY A 887 -16.33 -31.67 20.55
CA GLY A 887 -15.50 -31.37 21.72
C GLY A 887 -15.50 -32.52 22.74
N ARG A 888 -14.39 -32.70 23.45
CA ARG A 888 -14.16 -33.74 24.45
C ARG A 888 -15.32 -33.90 25.42
N THR A 889 -15.84 -32.81 25.98
CA THR A 889 -16.90 -32.81 27.00
C THR A 889 -18.23 -33.29 26.45
N ASP A 890 -18.68 -32.70 25.33
CA ASP A 890 -19.89 -33.10 24.62
C ASP A 890 -19.82 -34.57 24.16
N GLY A 891 -18.69 -34.98 23.60
CA GLY A 891 -18.44 -36.35 23.15
C GLY A 891 -18.38 -37.36 24.30
N THR A 892 -17.79 -36.99 25.43
CA THR A 892 -17.72 -37.84 26.64
C THR A 892 -19.11 -38.03 27.26
N GLU A 893 -19.95 -36.99 27.32
CA GLU A 893 -21.33 -37.15 27.79
C GLU A 893 -22.20 -37.91 26.78
N LEU A 894 -21.97 -37.75 25.48
CA LEU A 894 -22.59 -38.59 24.45
C LEU A 894 -22.26 -40.08 24.66
N LEU A 895 -20.99 -40.42 24.92
CA LEU A 895 -20.55 -41.80 25.22
C LEU A 895 -21.22 -42.36 26.48
N LYS A 896 -21.14 -41.65 27.62
CA LYS A 896 -21.84 -42.01 28.88
C LYS A 896 -23.35 -42.22 28.67
N ARG A 897 -23.96 -41.46 27.77
CA ARG A 897 -25.38 -41.57 27.44
C ARG A 897 -25.70 -42.77 26.54
N ILE A 898 -24.81 -43.15 25.63
CA ILE A 898 -24.91 -44.34 24.78
C ILE A 898 -24.86 -45.62 25.62
N GLU A 899 -23.92 -45.71 26.56
CA GLU A 899 -23.79 -46.84 27.51
C GLU A 899 -25.10 -47.09 28.28
N ARG A 900 -25.70 -46.01 28.79
CA ARG A 900 -26.89 -46.05 29.66
C ARG A 900 -28.19 -46.31 28.91
N ARG A 901 -28.29 -45.93 27.62
CA ARG A 901 -29.52 -46.08 26.82
C ARG A 901 -29.28 -45.90 25.32
N ARG A 902 -30.13 -46.56 24.51
CA ARG A 902 -30.20 -46.36 23.05
C ARG A 902 -30.38 -44.88 22.71
N THR A 903 -29.28 -44.25 22.31
CA THR A 903 -29.20 -42.82 22.00
C THR A 903 -29.18 -42.61 20.49
N ALA A 904 -29.86 -41.57 20.02
CA ALA A 904 -29.88 -41.19 18.62
C ALA A 904 -29.48 -39.72 18.48
N VAL A 905 -28.79 -39.40 17.39
CA VAL A 905 -28.40 -38.05 17.00
C VAL A 905 -29.12 -37.71 15.70
N ALA A 906 -29.76 -36.53 15.66
CA ALA A 906 -30.40 -35.98 14.48
C ALA A 906 -29.48 -34.92 13.86
N PHE A 907 -28.99 -35.19 12.66
CA PHE A 907 -28.16 -34.29 11.89
C PHE A 907 -29.01 -33.51 10.88
N THR A 908 -28.88 -32.19 10.91
CA THR A 908 -29.45 -31.27 9.91
C THR A 908 -28.39 -30.27 9.47
N GLY A 909 -28.62 -29.52 8.39
CA GLY A 909 -27.64 -28.53 7.90
C GLY A 909 -27.93 -28.09 6.48
N THR A 910 -27.26 -27.04 6.02
CA THR A 910 -27.39 -26.51 4.66
C THR A 910 -26.01 -26.33 4.01
N PRO A 911 -25.31 -27.41 3.58
CA PRO A 911 -23.94 -27.33 3.05
C PRO A 911 -23.77 -26.51 1.76
N ARG A 912 -24.88 -26.13 1.11
CA ARG A 912 -24.92 -25.20 -0.03
C ARG A 912 -25.82 -24.03 0.34
N SER A 913 -25.28 -23.05 1.06
CA SER A 913 -26.08 -21.96 1.64
C SER A 913 -26.80 -21.13 0.55
N PRO A 914 -28.14 -21.05 0.56
CA PRO A 914 -28.89 -20.26 -0.41
C PRO A 914 -28.87 -18.75 -0.09
N TYR A 915 -28.16 -18.33 0.96
CA TYR A 915 -27.97 -16.93 1.32
C TYR A 915 -26.58 -16.66 1.93
N LEU A 916 -26.18 -15.39 1.87
CA LEU A 916 -25.02 -14.82 2.55
C LEU A 916 -25.47 -13.50 3.16
N TYR A 917 -24.99 -13.17 4.36
CA TYR A 917 -24.98 -11.81 4.88
C TYR A 917 -23.52 -11.36 4.96
N ASP A 918 -23.12 -10.39 4.14
CA ASP A 918 -21.78 -9.76 4.13
C ASP A 918 -21.95 -8.38 4.78
N VAL A 919 -21.73 -8.35 6.10
CA VAL A 919 -22.21 -7.28 6.99
C VAL A 919 -21.04 -6.51 7.55
N VAL A 920 -20.95 -5.23 7.18
CA VAL A 920 -20.19 -4.24 7.95
C VAL A 920 -21.14 -3.58 8.94
N GLN A 921 -20.80 -3.66 10.23
CA GLN A 921 -21.37 -2.88 11.32
C GLN A 921 -20.48 -1.66 11.56
N VAL A 922 -21.07 -0.50 11.77
CA VAL A 922 -20.38 0.79 11.94
C VAL A 922 -20.84 1.46 13.23
N SER A 923 -19.91 2.11 13.93
CA SER A 923 -20.09 2.93 15.13
C SER A 923 -19.27 4.21 14.98
N SER A 924 -19.82 5.18 14.23
CA SER A 924 -19.15 6.45 13.98
C SER A 924 -19.22 7.38 15.20
N GLN A 925 -18.09 8.02 15.49
CA GLN A 925 -17.87 9.02 16.56
C GLN A 925 -17.99 8.51 18.00
N GLY A 926 -18.37 7.25 18.24
CA GLY A 926 -18.37 6.61 19.55
C GLY A 926 -19.07 5.24 19.56
N ILE A 927 -18.76 4.41 20.56
CA ILE A 927 -19.23 3.02 20.66
C ILE A 927 -20.36 2.90 21.70
N PRO A 928 -21.59 2.51 21.32
CA PRO A 928 -22.71 2.44 22.25
C PRO A 928 -22.57 1.28 23.25
N HIS A 929 -23.18 1.42 24.44
CA HIS A 929 -23.21 0.38 25.49
C HIS A 929 -23.75 -0.99 25.02
N HIS A 930 -24.50 -1.05 23.92
CA HIS A 930 -24.93 -2.27 23.26
C HIS A 930 -24.71 -2.15 21.74
N VAL A 931 -23.79 -2.92 21.17
CA VAL A 931 -23.47 -2.90 19.74
C VAL A 931 -24.29 -3.97 19.00
N THR A 932 -25.58 -3.70 18.77
CA THR A 932 -26.49 -4.63 18.07
C THR A 932 -26.78 -4.18 16.63
N HIS A 933 -26.29 -4.91 15.63
CA HIS A 933 -26.63 -4.69 14.21
C HIS A 933 -27.70 -5.69 13.76
N THR A 934 -28.91 -5.20 13.44
CA THR A 934 -29.97 -6.05 12.86
C THR A 934 -30.02 -5.90 11.35
N VAL A 935 -29.72 -6.97 10.60
CA VAL A 935 -29.64 -6.94 9.13
C VAL A 935 -31.02 -6.81 8.51
N SER A 936 -31.23 -5.77 7.70
CA SER A 936 -32.54 -5.42 7.14
C SER A 936 -32.43 -4.71 5.78
N ARG A 937 -33.57 -4.39 5.15
CA ARG A 937 -33.59 -3.55 3.93
C ARG A 937 -33.29 -2.06 4.17
N ARG A 938 -33.07 -1.63 5.43
CA ARG A 938 -32.72 -0.23 5.75
C ARG A 938 -31.21 0.01 5.80
N ASN A 939 -30.42 -1.05 5.93
CA ASN A 939 -28.95 -1.04 6.09
C ASN A 939 -28.25 -2.01 5.13
N SER A 940 -28.99 -2.73 4.27
CA SER A 940 -28.41 -3.64 3.28
C SER A 940 -29.11 -3.55 1.93
N ALA A 941 -28.36 -3.80 0.85
CA ALA A 941 -28.90 -4.18 -0.45
C ALA A 941 -29.22 -5.68 -0.50
N VAL A 942 -29.96 -6.09 -1.53
CA VAL A 942 -30.23 -7.51 -1.82
C VAL A 942 -29.73 -7.83 -3.24
N VAL A 943 -28.64 -8.58 -3.30
CA VAL A 943 -28.01 -9.04 -4.54
C VAL A 943 -28.49 -10.46 -4.83
N ARG A 944 -28.97 -10.73 -6.04
CA ARG A 944 -29.31 -12.09 -6.51
C ARG A 944 -28.18 -12.63 -7.40
N SER A 945 -27.17 -13.20 -6.77
CA SER A 945 -25.97 -13.72 -7.41
C SER A 945 -26.22 -15.10 -8.04
N VAL A 946 -25.86 -15.25 -9.31
CA VAL A 946 -25.86 -16.53 -10.04
C VAL A 946 -24.41 -16.88 -10.34
N TYR A 947 -24.01 -18.10 -9.97
CA TYR A 947 -22.67 -18.63 -10.22
C TYR A 947 -22.81 -19.70 -11.31
N ALA A 948 -22.35 -19.38 -12.53
CA ALA A 948 -22.60 -20.24 -13.68
C ALA A 948 -21.73 -21.51 -13.65
N ASP A 949 -22.32 -22.64 -14.01
CA ASP A 949 -21.60 -23.89 -14.30
C ASP A 949 -20.97 -23.81 -15.70
N ASN A 950 -19.65 -24.01 -15.75
CA ASN A 950 -18.83 -23.91 -16.95
C ASN A 950 -18.26 -25.24 -17.44
N GLY A 951 -18.25 -26.27 -16.60
CA GLY A 951 -17.38 -27.44 -16.71
C GLY A 951 -16.84 -27.84 -15.34
N GLY A 952 -15.91 -28.80 -15.31
CA GLY A 952 -15.06 -29.05 -14.16
C GLY A 952 -15.73 -29.34 -12.83
N LEU A 953 -15.21 -28.72 -11.77
CA LEU A 953 -15.71 -28.89 -10.41
C LEU A 953 -17.07 -28.18 -10.19
N PRO A 954 -17.99 -28.77 -9.39
CA PRO A 954 -19.30 -28.16 -9.10
C PRO A 954 -19.24 -27.03 -8.06
N TRP A 955 -18.09 -26.35 -7.97
CA TRP A 955 -17.74 -25.31 -7.00
C TRP A 955 -16.75 -24.32 -7.63
N ALA A 956 -16.93 -23.04 -7.30
CA ALA A 956 -16.09 -21.91 -7.63
C ALA A 956 -15.61 -21.25 -6.32
N THR A 957 -14.69 -20.30 -6.38
CA THR A 957 -14.29 -19.46 -5.24
C THR A 957 -14.70 -18.01 -5.47
N GLU A 958 -15.25 -17.36 -4.44
CA GLU A 958 -15.62 -15.94 -4.46
C GLU A 958 -15.10 -15.18 -3.24
N GLN A 959 -14.76 -13.91 -3.44
CA GLN A 959 -14.43 -12.95 -2.38
C GLN A 959 -15.07 -11.61 -2.72
N ARG A 960 -15.57 -10.92 -1.70
CA ARG A 960 -15.95 -9.52 -1.81
C ARG A 960 -15.01 -8.67 -0.95
N TYR A 961 -14.26 -7.79 -1.59
CA TYR A 961 -13.43 -6.78 -0.93
C TYR A 961 -14.31 -5.61 -0.46
N SER A 962 -13.89 -4.91 0.59
CA SER A 962 -14.63 -3.79 1.16
C SER A 962 -13.70 -2.71 1.71
N TRP A 963 -14.05 -1.43 1.50
CA TRP A 963 -13.32 -0.28 2.03
C TRP A 963 -14.29 0.70 2.69
N ARG A 964 -13.88 1.31 3.80
CA ARG A 964 -14.49 2.54 4.33
C ARG A 964 -13.94 3.76 3.55
N PRO A 965 -14.61 4.94 3.57
CA PRO A 965 -14.24 6.07 2.71
C PRO A 965 -12.82 6.64 2.91
N TYR A 966 -12.23 6.41 4.08
CA TYR A 966 -10.89 6.83 4.47
C TYR A 966 -9.79 5.80 4.13
N GLN A 967 -10.12 4.65 3.54
CA GLN A 967 -9.16 3.55 3.35
C GLN A 967 -8.59 3.42 1.93
N GLU A 968 -7.27 3.35 1.86
CA GLU A 968 -6.48 2.94 0.71
C GLU A 968 -6.47 1.40 0.56
N TYR A 969 -6.25 0.67 1.65
CA TYR A 969 -6.18 -0.80 1.67
C TYR A 969 -7.52 -1.43 2.06
N ALA A 970 -7.79 -2.63 1.52
CA ALA A 970 -9.05 -3.32 1.77
C ALA A 970 -9.19 -3.80 3.22
N GLN A 971 -10.39 -3.69 3.78
CA GLN A 971 -10.81 -4.48 4.95
C GLN A 971 -11.00 -5.93 4.51
N ASP A 972 -9.88 -6.63 4.38
CA ASP A 972 -9.79 -7.95 3.78
C ASP A 972 -10.43 -9.05 4.63
N GLN A 973 -10.86 -10.10 3.93
CA GLN A 973 -11.62 -11.24 4.45
C GLN A 973 -11.45 -12.43 3.51
N PHE A 974 -11.33 -13.62 4.07
CA PHE A 974 -11.02 -14.83 3.32
C PHE A 974 -12.02 -15.17 2.20
N PRO A 975 -11.54 -15.62 1.02
CA PRO A 975 -12.40 -16.19 -0.01
C PRO A 975 -13.22 -17.39 0.47
N ARG A 976 -14.31 -17.66 -0.24
CA ARG A 976 -15.32 -18.66 0.12
C ARG A 976 -15.63 -19.55 -1.07
N HIS A 977 -15.71 -20.86 -0.88
CA HIS A 977 -16.20 -21.77 -1.91
C HIS A 977 -17.72 -21.63 -2.08
N VAL A 978 -18.18 -21.47 -3.32
CA VAL A 978 -19.59 -21.30 -3.70
C VAL A 978 -19.98 -22.31 -4.78
N PRO A 979 -21.14 -22.98 -4.71
CA PRO A 979 -21.50 -23.98 -5.73
C PRO A 979 -21.72 -23.35 -7.10
N THR A 980 -21.27 -24.00 -8.17
CA THR A 980 -21.62 -23.61 -9.54
C THR A 980 -23.00 -24.16 -9.93
N GLY A 981 -23.60 -23.63 -11.00
CA GLY A 981 -24.96 -23.98 -11.40
C GLY A 981 -26.05 -23.48 -10.44
N PHE A 982 -25.72 -22.47 -9.61
CA PHE A 982 -26.45 -22.13 -8.38
C PHE A 982 -26.96 -20.67 -8.38
N THR A 983 -27.78 -20.32 -7.39
CA THR A 983 -28.18 -18.94 -7.11
C THR A 983 -28.18 -18.71 -5.61
N ARG A 984 -27.43 -17.69 -5.16
CA ARG A 984 -27.39 -17.24 -3.77
C ARG A 984 -28.16 -15.91 -3.65
N THR A 985 -28.78 -15.66 -2.50
CA THR A 985 -29.39 -14.36 -2.17
C THR A 985 -28.53 -13.68 -1.12
N GLU A 986 -27.82 -12.63 -1.52
CA GLU A 986 -26.79 -11.99 -0.71
C GLU A 986 -27.30 -10.65 -0.17
N TYR A 987 -27.03 -10.41 1.11
CA TYR A 987 -27.38 -9.19 1.81
C TYR A 987 -26.08 -8.48 2.15
N VAL A 988 -25.80 -7.38 1.47
CA VAL A 988 -24.52 -6.65 1.56
C VAL A 988 -24.78 -5.31 2.24
N SER A 989 -23.98 -4.93 3.25
CA SER A 989 -24.16 -3.63 3.94
C SER A 989 -24.10 -2.47 2.94
N ALA A 990 -25.06 -1.56 3.09
CA ALA A 990 -25.28 -0.42 2.20
C ALA A 990 -24.86 0.90 2.86
N GLY A 991 -24.59 1.91 2.04
CA GLY A 991 -24.17 3.24 2.48
C GLY A 991 -22.92 3.71 1.73
N ASP A 992 -21.94 4.14 2.51
CA ASP A 992 -20.64 4.69 2.13
C ASP A 992 -19.54 3.62 1.96
N THR A 993 -19.71 2.42 2.51
CA THR A 993 -18.80 1.28 2.25
C THR A 993 -18.76 0.96 0.75
N GLN A 994 -17.57 1.04 0.17
CA GLN A 994 -17.26 0.59 -1.18
C GLN A 994 -17.00 -0.92 -1.17
N TRP A 995 -17.44 -1.61 -2.22
CA TRP A 995 -17.34 -3.06 -2.37
C TRP A 995 -16.84 -3.43 -3.77
N GLN A 996 -16.07 -4.51 -3.88
CA GLN A 996 -15.70 -5.12 -5.16
C GLN A 996 -15.85 -6.63 -5.05
N HIS A 997 -16.60 -7.26 -5.94
CA HIS A 997 -16.81 -8.71 -5.97
C HIS A 997 -15.90 -9.37 -7.03
N THR A 998 -15.17 -10.41 -6.63
CA THR A 998 -14.30 -11.23 -7.50
C THR A 998 -14.71 -12.70 -7.39
N VAL A 999 -14.75 -13.41 -8.52
CA VAL A 999 -15.15 -14.81 -8.63
C VAL A 999 -14.20 -15.57 -9.57
N LEU A 1000 -13.42 -16.49 -8.99
CA LEU A 1000 -12.66 -17.49 -9.72
C LEU A 1000 -13.57 -18.68 -10.05
N HIS A 1001 -13.44 -19.22 -11.27
CA HIS A 1001 -14.28 -20.32 -11.72
C HIS A 1001 -13.95 -21.69 -11.08
N GLU A 1002 -12.70 -21.86 -10.64
CA GLU A 1002 -12.13 -23.00 -9.93
C GLU A 1002 -12.23 -22.83 -8.40
N THR A 1003 -11.87 -23.88 -7.65
CA THR A 1003 -11.68 -23.85 -6.19
C THR A 1003 -10.21 -23.64 -5.81
N VAL A 1004 -9.90 -22.60 -5.02
CA VAL A 1004 -8.54 -22.42 -4.46
C VAL A 1004 -8.24 -23.45 -3.34
N GLU A 1005 -6.96 -23.81 -3.20
CA GLU A 1005 -6.48 -24.69 -2.11
C GLU A 1005 -6.39 -23.98 -0.77
N ASN A 1006 -5.63 -22.89 -0.70
CA ASN A 1006 -5.60 -22.02 0.46
C ASN A 1006 -6.70 -20.95 0.35
N ILE A 1007 -7.66 -20.92 1.28
CA ILE A 1007 -8.61 -19.81 1.40
C ILE A 1007 -8.16 -18.74 2.40
N ASP A 1008 -7.02 -18.92 3.09
CA ASP A 1008 -6.50 -17.90 4.01
C ASP A 1008 -5.74 -16.77 3.27
N SER A 1009 -5.55 -16.91 1.95
CA SER A 1009 -5.03 -15.87 1.05
C SER A 1009 -6.16 -15.22 0.23
N PRO A 1010 -6.06 -13.94 -0.18
CA PRO A 1010 -7.06 -13.29 -1.03
C PRO A 1010 -7.22 -13.92 -2.41
N LEU A 1011 -8.32 -13.56 -3.07
CA LEU A 1011 -8.69 -13.97 -4.41
C LEU A 1011 -8.17 -12.98 -5.45
N ASP A 1012 -6.84 -12.84 -5.54
CA ASP A 1012 -6.17 -11.94 -6.49
C ASP A 1012 -6.50 -12.23 -7.96
N VAL A 1013 -7.03 -13.42 -8.24
CA VAL A 1013 -7.30 -13.98 -9.58
C VAL A 1013 -8.80 -14.22 -9.84
N GLY A 1014 -9.19 -14.20 -11.11
CA GLY A 1014 -10.58 -14.44 -11.53
C GLY A 1014 -11.35 -13.17 -11.92
N MET A 1015 -12.65 -13.33 -12.17
CA MET A 1015 -13.51 -12.32 -12.80
C MET A 1015 -14.07 -11.36 -11.76
N ARG A 1016 -13.85 -10.06 -11.94
CA ARG A 1016 -14.20 -9.00 -10.99
C ARG A 1016 -15.10 -7.92 -11.58
N GLU A 1017 -15.81 -7.20 -10.72
CA GLU A 1017 -16.52 -5.95 -11.07
C GLU A 1017 -15.67 -4.70 -10.74
N ALA A 1018 -16.19 -3.51 -11.10
CA ALA A 1018 -15.66 -2.24 -10.63
C ALA A 1018 -16.03 -1.99 -9.15
N PRO A 1019 -15.15 -1.40 -8.33
CA PRO A 1019 -15.50 -0.99 -6.96
C PRO A 1019 -16.72 -0.05 -6.93
N ARG A 1020 -17.72 -0.40 -6.10
CA ARG A 1020 -19.02 0.28 -6.06
C ARG A 1020 -19.63 0.33 -4.66
N THR A 1021 -20.45 1.34 -4.38
CA THR A 1021 -21.31 1.36 -3.17
C THR A 1021 -22.66 0.68 -3.45
N TYR A 1022 -23.39 0.32 -2.38
CA TYR A 1022 -24.75 -0.21 -2.46
C TYR A 1022 -25.72 0.73 -1.74
N ARG A 1023 -26.92 0.93 -2.30
CA ARG A 1023 -27.97 1.76 -1.68
C ARG A 1023 -28.85 0.92 -0.75
N ALA A 1024 -29.32 1.51 0.34
CA ALA A 1024 -30.20 0.83 1.29
C ALA A 1024 -31.49 0.35 0.60
N GLY A 1025 -31.76 -0.96 0.67
CA GLY A 1025 -32.92 -1.57 0.03
C GLY A 1025 -32.81 -1.75 -1.49
N GLU A 1026 -31.65 -1.48 -2.09
CA GLU A 1026 -31.35 -1.77 -3.50
C GLU A 1026 -31.59 -3.26 -3.81
N ARG A 1027 -32.05 -3.53 -5.03
CA ARG A 1027 -32.24 -4.88 -5.56
C ARG A 1027 -31.52 -4.98 -6.89
N THR A 1028 -30.45 -5.76 -6.93
CA THR A 1028 -29.68 -6.04 -8.14
C THR A 1028 -29.51 -7.54 -8.33
N GLY A 1029 -29.03 -7.97 -9.49
CA GLY A 1029 -28.83 -9.38 -9.80
C GLY A 1029 -27.75 -9.54 -10.85
N GLU A 1030 -26.67 -10.19 -10.45
CA GLU A 1030 -25.45 -10.48 -11.19
C GLU A 1030 -25.44 -11.93 -11.70
N THR A 1031 -24.52 -12.27 -12.60
CA THR A 1031 -24.34 -13.64 -13.10
C THR A 1031 -22.90 -13.81 -13.54
N TRP A 1032 -22.09 -14.42 -12.67
CA TRP A 1032 -20.66 -14.62 -12.88
C TRP A 1032 -20.40 -15.74 -13.88
N GLN A 1033 -19.47 -15.50 -14.80
CA GLN A 1033 -19.15 -16.39 -15.92
C GLN A 1033 -20.38 -16.67 -16.81
N GLY A 1034 -21.32 -15.72 -16.87
CA GLY A 1034 -22.55 -15.85 -17.66
C GLY A 1034 -22.31 -15.78 -19.17
N ALA A 1035 -22.58 -16.87 -19.89
CA ALA A 1035 -22.48 -16.91 -21.34
C ALA A 1035 -23.28 -15.77 -22.01
N VAL A 1036 -22.72 -15.03 -22.97
CA VAL A 1036 -21.51 -15.32 -23.76
C VAL A 1036 -20.26 -14.66 -23.15
N VAL A 1037 -19.24 -15.46 -22.80
CA VAL A 1037 -17.91 -14.95 -22.41
C VAL A 1037 -17.06 -14.68 -23.65
N ARG A 1038 -16.42 -13.50 -23.72
CA ARG A 1038 -15.61 -13.05 -24.87
C ARG A 1038 -14.67 -11.89 -24.52
N PRO A 1039 -13.68 -11.56 -25.37
CA PRO A 1039 -12.94 -10.32 -25.25
C PRO A 1039 -13.82 -9.09 -25.50
N SER A 1040 -13.74 -8.11 -24.61
CA SER A 1040 -14.49 -6.84 -24.71
C SER A 1040 -13.93 -5.83 -23.69
N ILE A 1041 -14.02 -4.54 -23.98
CA ILE A 1041 -13.84 -3.49 -22.98
C ILE A 1041 -15.15 -3.38 -22.17
N PRO A 1042 -15.18 -3.71 -20.86
CA PRO A 1042 -16.39 -3.61 -20.04
C PRO A 1042 -16.89 -2.16 -19.91
N ARG A 1043 -18.18 -2.00 -19.56
CA ARG A 1043 -18.76 -0.69 -19.21
C ARG A 1043 -18.50 -0.34 -17.74
N GLY A 1044 -18.54 0.95 -17.43
CA GLY A 1044 -18.57 1.49 -16.07
C GLY A 1044 -17.20 1.84 -15.48
N GLY A 1045 -16.18 2.06 -16.33
CA GLY A 1045 -14.82 2.37 -15.88
C GLY A 1045 -14.08 1.21 -15.19
N ALA A 1046 -14.60 -0.02 -15.31
CA ALA A 1046 -14.03 -1.21 -14.66
C ALA A 1046 -12.60 -1.58 -15.12
N VAL A 1047 -12.17 -1.03 -16.26
CA VAL A 1047 -10.78 -1.05 -16.74
C VAL A 1047 -10.45 0.33 -17.34
N PRO A 1048 -9.17 0.74 -17.38
CA PRO A 1048 -8.76 1.93 -18.12
C PRO A 1048 -9.12 1.85 -19.61
N PRO A 1049 -9.45 2.98 -20.27
CA PRO A 1049 -9.76 2.99 -21.70
C PRO A 1049 -8.54 2.61 -22.55
N THR A 1050 -8.80 2.03 -23.71
CA THR A 1050 -7.77 1.73 -24.72
C THR A 1050 -7.54 2.97 -25.60
N THR A 1051 -6.37 3.61 -25.52
CA THR A 1051 -6.13 4.96 -26.08
C THR A 1051 -4.96 5.03 -27.08
N ARG A 1052 -4.89 6.14 -27.83
CA ARG A 1052 -3.67 6.65 -28.47
C ARG A 1052 -3.15 7.82 -27.62
N ALA A 1053 -1.83 7.93 -27.42
CA ALA A 1053 -1.18 9.12 -26.88
C ALA A 1053 0.18 9.30 -27.56
N GLY A 1054 0.39 10.42 -28.26
CA GLY A 1054 1.56 10.60 -29.12
C GLY A 1054 1.70 9.45 -30.12
N ASP A 1055 2.75 8.64 -29.95
CA ASP A 1055 3.06 7.47 -30.77
C ASP A 1055 2.77 6.11 -30.12
N VAL A 1056 2.13 6.12 -28.94
CA VAL A 1056 1.77 4.91 -28.20
C VAL A 1056 0.29 4.56 -28.41
N LEU A 1057 0.00 3.29 -28.75
CA LEU A 1057 -1.31 2.67 -28.55
C LEU A 1057 -1.32 1.96 -27.19
N ARG A 1058 -2.06 2.49 -26.24
CA ARG A 1058 -2.25 1.92 -24.89
C ARG A 1058 -3.40 0.93 -24.94
N LEU A 1059 -3.11 -0.35 -25.17
CA LEU A 1059 -4.11 -1.42 -25.28
C LEU A 1059 -4.50 -1.92 -23.89
N ARG A 1060 -5.81 -1.94 -23.59
CA ARG A 1060 -6.38 -2.39 -22.30
C ARG A 1060 -7.69 -3.14 -22.54
N ILE A 1061 -7.59 -4.31 -23.18
CA ILE A 1061 -8.76 -5.13 -23.56
C ILE A 1061 -8.69 -6.50 -22.87
N PRO A 1062 -9.53 -6.77 -21.85
CA PRO A 1062 -9.59 -8.09 -21.21
C PRO A 1062 -10.03 -9.21 -22.17
N GLU A 1063 -9.41 -10.38 -22.02
CA GLU A 1063 -9.72 -11.60 -22.77
C GLU A 1063 -11.12 -12.15 -22.44
N PHE A 1064 -11.56 -11.99 -21.20
CA PHE A 1064 -12.79 -12.58 -20.69
C PHE A 1064 -13.69 -11.53 -20.04
N THR A 1065 -14.80 -11.24 -20.69
CA THR A 1065 -15.93 -10.49 -20.10
C THR A 1065 -17.21 -11.29 -20.31
N ASP A 1066 -18.04 -11.40 -19.28
CA ASP A 1066 -19.30 -12.15 -19.34
C ASP A 1066 -20.49 -11.27 -19.79
N SER A 1067 -21.67 -11.85 -19.96
CA SER A 1067 -22.87 -11.13 -20.43
C SER A 1067 -23.42 -10.04 -19.48
N ARG A 1068 -22.74 -9.73 -18.37
CA ARG A 1068 -23.04 -8.60 -17.49
C ARG A 1068 -22.19 -7.37 -17.81
N THR A 1069 -22.68 -6.21 -17.36
CA THR A 1069 -21.96 -4.94 -17.43
C THR A 1069 -20.97 -4.85 -16.27
N GLY A 1070 -19.68 -4.70 -16.58
CA GLY A 1070 -18.61 -4.44 -15.60
C GLY A 1070 -17.77 -5.66 -15.22
N HIS A 1071 -18.22 -6.89 -15.51
CA HIS A 1071 -17.48 -8.11 -15.19
C HIS A 1071 -16.32 -8.35 -16.18
N TRP A 1072 -15.10 -8.54 -15.67
CA TRP A 1072 -13.92 -8.86 -16.49
C TRP A 1072 -12.86 -9.69 -15.75
N SER A 1073 -12.07 -10.45 -16.52
CA SER A 1073 -10.80 -11.08 -16.10
C SER A 1073 -9.82 -11.15 -17.26
N ARG A 1074 -8.52 -11.19 -16.94
CA ARG A 1074 -7.43 -11.54 -17.85
C ARG A 1074 -6.90 -12.95 -17.55
N VAL A 1075 -6.14 -13.50 -18.49
CA VAL A 1075 -5.15 -14.53 -18.17
C VAL A 1075 -3.95 -13.83 -17.50
N ILE A 1076 -3.41 -14.43 -16.44
CA ILE A 1076 -2.18 -13.96 -15.78
C ILE A 1076 -1.16 -15.08 -15.93
N THR A 1077 -0.06 -14.79 -16.62
CA THR A 1077 0.99 -15.75 -17.00
C THR A 1077 2.24 -15.63 -16.12
N ASP A 1078 2.10 -15.02 -14.95
CA ASP A 1078 3.19 -14.80 -13.99
C ASP A 1078 3.47 -16.09 -13.20
N PRO A 1079 4.71 -16.62 -13.20
CA PRO A 1079 5.05 -17.81 -12.40
C PRO A 1079 4.94 -17.61 -10.88
N ALA A 1080 5.05 -16.38 -10.39
CA ALA A 1080 4.96 -16.07 -8.95
C ALA A 1080 3.50 -15.92 -8.46
N LEU A 1081 2.54 -15.70 -9.37
CA LEU A 1081 1.12 -15.58 -9.05
C LEU A 1081 0.29 -16.72 -9.66
N PRO A 1082 -0.11 -17.73 -8.88
CA PRO A 1082 -0.89 -18.85 -9.38
C PRO A 1082 -2.30 -18.44 -9.86
N GLY A 1083 -2.42 -18.18 -11.16
CA GLY A 1083 -3.59 -18.62 -11.94
C GLY A 1083 -4.64 -17.58 -12.31
N GLY A 1084 -4.28 -16.57 -13.11
CA GLY A 1084 -5.28 -15.70 -13.74
C GLY A 1084 -6.19 -16.50 -14.67
N ALA A 1085 -7.44 -16.70 -14.24
CA ALA A 1085 -8.46 -17.53 -14.89
C ALA A 1085 -8.18 -19.05 -14.95
N GLY A 1086 -7.19 -19.56 -14.20
CA GLY A 1086 -7.03 -20.99 -13.92
C GLY A 1086 -5.61 -21.40 -13.52
N THR A 1087 -5.47 -22.45 -12.70
CA THR A 1087 -4.15 -22.99 -12.31
C THR A 1087 -4.02 -24.50 -12.45
N SER A 1088 -3.58 -24.94 -13.62
CA SER A 1088 -2.28 -25.62 -13.74
C SER A 1088 -1.77 -25.46 -15.18
N ALA A 1089 -0.48 -25.73 -15.39
CA ALA A 1089 0.22 -25.29 -16.60
C ALA A 1089 -0.38 -25.82 -17.93
N ALA A 1090 -0.26 -25.00 -18.98
CA ALA A 1090 -0.47 -25.31 -20.41
C ALA A 1090 -1.90 -25.45 -20.97
N ALA A 1091 -2.99 -25.25 -20.19
CA ALA A 1091 -4.35 -25.43 -20.68
C ALA A 1091 -5.06 -24.19 -21.29
N GLU A 1092 -4.53 -22.98 -21.07
CA GLU A 1092 -5.03 -21.73 -21.66
C GLU A 1092 -3.96 -21.04 -22.50
N THR A 1093 -4.38 -20.36 -23.57
CA THR A 1093 -3.51 -19.52 -24.40
C THR A 1093 -4.21 -18.25 -24.87
N VAL A 1094 -3.43 -17.17 -24.95
CA VAL A 1094 -3.80 -15.87 -25.50
C VAL A 1094 -2.79 -15.52 -26.60
N ALA A 1095 -3.22 -14.83 -27.64
CA ALA A 1095 -2.32 -14.21 -28.61
C ALA A 1095 -3.01 -13.03 -29.31
N ALA A 1096 -2.31 -11.91 -29.42
CA ALA A 1096 -2.74 -10.76 -30.20
C ALA A 1096 -1.81 -10.47 -31.40
N GLU A 1097 -2.37 -9.80 -32.40
CA GLU A 1097 -1.76 -9.47 -33.70
C GLU A 1097 -2.19 -8.05 -34.07
N LEU A 1098 -1.22 -7.14 -34.20
CA LEU A 1098 -1.46 -5.74 -34.62
C LEU A 1098 -0.97 -5.54 -36.05
N VAL A 1099 -1.86 -5.06 -36.90
CA VAL A 1099 -1.64 -4.76 -38.32
C VAL A 1099 -1.93 -3.27 -38.56
N ARG A 1100 -1.14 -2.62 -39.42
CA ARG A 1100 -1.25 -1.22 -39.84
C ARG A 1100 -1.11 -1.14 -41.35
N ASP A 1101 -2.07 -0.52 -42.03
CA ASP A 1101 -2.13 -0.39 -43.49
C ASP A 1101 -1.95 -1.73 -44.25
N GLY A 1102 -2.40 -2.83 -43.62
CA GLY A 1102 -2.29 -4.20 -44.15
C GLY A 1102 -0.97 -4.93 -43.82
N GLN A 1103 0.04 -4.26 -43.27
CA GLN A 1103 1.29 -4.89 -42.82
C GLN A 1103 1.27 -5.20 -41.32
N LYS A 1104 1.82 -6.34 -40.89
CA LYS A 1104 1.92 -6.67 -39.46
C LYS A 1104 2.98 -5.79 -38.79
N VAL A 1105 2.61 -5.16 -37.68
CA VAL A 1105 3.48 -4.32 -36.84
C VAL A 1105 4.04 -5.13 -35.67
N ALA A 1106 3.20 -5.92 -35.01
CA ALA A 1106 3.59 -6.72 -33.86
C ALA A 1106 2.75 -8.01 -33.73
N ASP A 1107 3.40 -9.09 -33.31
CA ASP A 1107 2.75 -10.15 -32.54
C ASP A 1107 2.86 -9.78 -31.05
N LEU A 1108 1.79 -9.97 -30.28
CA LEU A 1108 1.69 -9.59 -28.88
C LEU A 1108 1.20 -10.78 -28.07
N ALA A 1109 1.65 -10.92 -26.81
CA ALA A 1109 1.16 -11.96 -25.91
C ALA A 1109 -0.35 -11.80 -25.63
N ASP A 1110 -0.79 -10.55 -25.42
CA ASP A 1110 -2.17 -10.19 -25.09
C ASP A 1110 -2.55 -8.80 -25.65
N ALA A 1111 -3.71 -8.27 -25.26
CA ALA A 1111 -4.14 -6.92 -25.60
C ALA A 1111 -4.11 -5.96 -24.39
N TRP A 1112 -3.13 -6.13 -23.48
CA TRP A 1112 -2.97 -5.35 -22.25
C TRP A 1112 -1.56 -4.75 -22.12
N GLN A 1113 -1.13 -3.98 -23.12
CA GLN A 1113 0.21 -3.42 -23.18
C GLN A 1113 0.26 -2.11 -24.00
N ASP A 1114 1.34 -1.35 -23.82
CA ASP A 1114 1.59 -0.10 -24.55
C ASP A 1114 2.48 -0.40 -25.76
N VAL A 1115 2.00 -0.09 -26.97
CA VAL A 1115 2.64 -0.46 -28.24
C VAL A 1115 3.03 0.80 -29.01
N GLN A 1116 4.34 0.98 -29.26
CA GLN A 1116 4.84 2.06 -30.11
C GLN A 1116 4.42 1.85 -31.57
N VAL A 1117 3.94 2.90 -32.23
CA VAL A 1117 3.51 2.92 -33.63
C VAL A 1117 3.85 4.25 -34.31
N PRO A 1118 4.07 4.30 -35.64
CA PRO A 1118 4.46 5.53 -36.32
C PRO A 1118 3.52 6.74 -36.13
N SER A 1119 4.11 7.93 -36.19
CA SER A 1119 3.51 9.27 -36.04
C SER A 1119 2.62 9.74 -37.20
N SER A 1120 1.98 8.81 -37.89
CA SER A 1120 1.11 9.08 -39.04
C SER A 1120 -0.21 8.33 -38.94
N ALA A 1121 -1.28 9.00 -39.36
CA ALA A 1121 -2.62 8.44 -39.35
C ALA A 1121 -2.76 7.29 -40.36
N ALA A 1122 -3.25 6.15 -39.88
CA ALA A 1122 -3.26 4.87 -40.58
C ALA A 1122 -4.50 4.04 -40.23
N ASP A 1123 -4.77 3.02 -41.05
CA ASP A 1123 -5.83 2.05 -40.79
C ASP A 1123 -5.25 0.84 -40.04
N TYR A 1124 -5.68 0.67 -38.79
CA TYR A 1124 -5.20 -0.38 -37.91
C TYR A 1124 -6.19 -1.54 -37.84
N ARG A 1125 -5.66 -2.74 -37.64
CA ARG A 1125 -6.43 -3.92 -37.28
C ARG A 1125 -5.74 -4.65 -36.13
N LEU A 1126 -6.43 -4.71 -34.99
CA LEU A 1126 -6.01 -5.47 -33.82
C LEU A 1126 -6.84 -6.75 -33.75
N ARG A 1127 -6.19 -7.90 -33.65
CA ARG A 1127 -6.83 -9.20 -33.53
C ARG A 1127 -6.36 -9.91 -32.27
N LEU A 1128 -7.28 -10.24 -31.38
CA LEU A 1128 -7.05 -11.00 -30.15
C LEU A 1128 -7.72 -12.38 -30.25
N ARG A 1129 -6.97 -13.43 -29.92
CA ARG A 1129 -7.42 -14.82 -29.91
C ARG A 1129 -7.22 -15.42 -28.53
N THR A 1130 -8.12 -16.33 -28.15
CA THR A 1130 -8.00 -17.15 -26.94
C THR A 1130 -8.33 -18.60 -27.23
N SER A 1131 -7.74 -19.54 -26.49
CA SER A 1131 -8.10 -20.96 -26.51
C SER A 1131 -7.97 -21.54 -25.11
N ARG A 1132 -8.92 -22.41 -24.72
CA ARG A 1132 -9.04 -23.01 -23.39
C ARG A 1132 -9.42 -24.48 -23.52
N THR A 1133 -8.60 -25.36 -22.95
CA THR A 1133 -8.65 -26.80 -23.22
C THR A 1133 -8.71 -27.70 -21.98
N SER A 1134 -8.76 -27.15 -20.77
CA SER A 1134 -9.01 -27.90 -19.53
C SER A 1134 -10.47 -28.36 -19.41
N ASP A 1135 -10.71 -29.39 -18.60
CA ASP A 1135 -12.06 -29.93 -18.34
C ASP A 1135 -12.99 -28.93 -17.60
N GLU A 1136 -12.42 -27.88 -17.00
CA GLU A 1136 -13.15 -26.73 -16.43
C GLU A 1136 -13.94 -25.92 -17.48
N TRP A 1137 -13.57 -25.99 -18.77
CA TRP A 1137 -14.17 -25.17 -19.83
C TRP A 1137 -14.93 -25.96 -20.90
N ARG A 1138 -16.26 -25.99 -20.75
CA ARG A 1138 -17.21 -26.44 -21.79
C ARG A 1138 -17.70 -25.30 -22.69
N TYR A 1139 -17.55 -24.05 -22.25
CA TYR A 1139 -18.09 -22.86 -22.93
C TYR A 1139 -17.03 -21.81 -23.27
N ALA A 1140 -17.25 -21.08 -24.38
CA ALA A 1140 -16.33 -20.08 -24.92
C ALA A 1140 -14.88 -20.63 -24.98
N THR A 1141 -14.73 -21.86 -25.48
CA THR A 1141 -13.48 -22.64 -25.45
C THR A 1141 -12.43 -22.12 -26.43
N ALA A 1142 -12.83 -21.28 -27.39
CA ALA A 1142 -11.92 -20.45 -28.15
C ALA A 1142 -12.62 -19.17 -28.62
N THR A 1143 -11.87 -18.08 -28.77
CA THR A 1143 -12.35 -16.83 -29.37
C THR A 1143 -11.39 -16.29 -30.43
N ASP A 1144 -11.94 -15.57 -31.41
CA ASP A 1144 -11.18 -14.83 -32.42
C ASP A 1144 -11.91 -13.50 -32.65
N THR A 1145 -11.37 -12.42 -32.08
CA THR A 1145 -11.95 -11.07 -32.11
C THR A 1145 -11.00 -10.14 -32.84
N ALA A 1146 -11.43 -9.55 -33.95
CA ALA A 1146 -10.69 -8.55 -34.70
C ALA A 1146 -11.44 -7.23 -34.73
N TRP A 1147 -10.78 -6.15 -34.29
CA TRP A 1147 -11.20 -4.77 -34.50
C TRP A 1147 -10.44 -4.18 -35.69
N SER A 1148 -11.11 -3.38 -36.52
CA SER A 1148 -10.48 -2.57 -37.56
C SER A 1148 -10.95 -1.12 -37.40
N PHE A 1149 -10.02 -0.18 -37.34
CA PHE A 1149 -10.26 1.21 -36.93
C PHE A 1149 -9.19 2.15 -37.50
N ARG A 1150 -9.52 3.43 -37.65
CA ARG A 1150 -8.53 4.45 -38.05
C ARG A 1150 -7.98 5.17 -36.82
N SER A 1151 -6.68 5.46 -36.80
CA SER A 1151 -6.03 6.19 -35.70
C SER A 1151 -4.83 6.99 -36.22
N GLY A 1152 -4.50 8.10 -35.56
CA GLY A 1152 -3.31 8.92 -35.79
C GLY A 1152 -2.89 9.60 -34.48
N PRO A 1153 -1.70 10.22 -34.41
CA PRO A 1153 -1.16 10.77 -33.17
C PRO A 1153 -2.06 11.87 -32.57
N THR A 1154 -2.07 11.93 -31.24
CA THR A 1154 -2.83 12.91 -30.45
C THR A 1154 -1.95 13.50 -29.36
N ALA A 1155 -2.10 14.80 -29.08
CA ALA A 1155 -1.31 15.48 -28.04
C ALA A 1155 -1.64 14.97 -26.63
N GLU A 1156 -2.91 14.63 -26.39
CA GLU A 1156 -3.40 14.00 -25.16
C GLU A 1156 -3.88 12.56 -25.44
N ALA A 1157 -4.16 11.80 -24.38
CA ALA A 1157 -4.57 10.40 -24.47
C ALA A 1157 -6.05 10.26 -24.92
N ALA A 1158 -6.28 9.92 -26.19
CA ALA A 1158 -7.60 9.82 -26.79
C ALA A 1158 -8.08 8.36 -26.94
N PRO A 1159 -9.32 8.00 -26.54
CA PRO A 1159 -9.85 6.64 -26.72
C PRO A 1159 -9.97 6.22 -28.20
N LEU A 1160 -9.55 4.99 -28.51
CA LEU A 1160 -9.69 4.40 -29.84
C LEU A 1160 -11.15 3.99 -30.14
N PRO A 1161 -11.66 4.12 -31.37
CA PRO A 1161 -13.05 3.78 -31.73
C PRO A 1161 -13.26 2.27 -31.91
N LEU A 1162 -12.91 1.49 -30.88
CA LEU A 1162 -13.05 0.02 -30.88
C LEU A 1162 -14.49 -0.36 -30.57
N LEU A 1163 -15.21 -0.89 -31.56
CA LEU A 1163 -16.57 -1.39 -31.40
C LEU A 1163 -16.62 -2.63 -30.49
N GLN A 1164 -17.46 -2.59 -29.46
CA GLN A 1164 -17.67 -3.68 -28.50
C GLN A 1164 -19.02 -4.36 -28.75
N VAL A 1165 -19.10 -5.67 -28.44
CA VAL A 1165 -20.33 -6.46 -28.58
C VAL A 1165 -20.81 -6.94 -27.21
N ASP A 1166 -21.98 -6.45 -26.78
CA ASP A 1166 -22.66 -6.86 -25.56
C ASP A 1166 -23.79 -7.85 -25.89
N TYR A 1167 -23.71 -9.08 -25.37
CA TYR A 1167 -24.70 -10.14 -25.60
C TYR A 1167 -25.74 -10.20 -24.48
N ARG A 1168 -26.99 -10.52 -24.85
CA ARG A 1168 -28.06 -10.90 -23.92
C ARG A 1168 -28.68 -12.22 -24.36
N ALA A 1169 -27.98 -13.32 -24.05
CA ALA A 1169 -28.44 -14.68 -24.31
C ALA A 1169 -29.45 -15.15 -23.23
N PRO A 1170 -30.51 -15.90 -23.59
CA PRO A 1170 -31.51 -16.39 -22.63
C PRO A 1170 -31.06 -17.70 -21.95
N VAL A 1171 -29.85 -17.71 -21.38
CA VAL A 1171 -29.26 -18.88 -20.71
C VAL A 1171 -29.69 -19.02 -19.24
N ASP A 1172 -29.69 -20.25 -18.73
CA ASP A 1172 -29.81 -20.53 -17.30
C ASP A 1172 -28.45 -20.64 -16.60
N ALA A 1173 -28.44 -20.96 -15.30
CA ALA A 1173 -27.24 -21.05 -14.48
C ALA A 1173 -26.24 -22.16 -14.91
N ARG A 1174 -26.57 -23.00 -15.89
CA ARG A 1174 -25.63 -23.97 -16.50
C ARG A 1174 -25.25 -23.56 -17.93
N ASN A 1175 -25.25 -22.25 -18.18
CA ASN A 1175 -24.93 -21.62 -19.47
C ASN A 1175 -25.65 -22.30 -20.65
N SER A 1176 -26.93 -22.64 -20.46
CA SER A 1176 -27.76 -23.38 -21.42
C SER A 1176 -29.05 -22.64 -21.77
N VAL A 1177 -29.46 -22.64 -23.04
CA VAL A 1177 -30.83 -22.33 -23.46
C VAL A 1177 -31.71 -23.58 -23.42
N GLY A 1178 -33.00 -23.40 -23.15
CA GLY A 1178 -34.00 -24.49 -23.08
C GLY A 1178 -34.29 -25.17 -24.43
N PRO A 1179 -35.10 -26.25 -24.43
CA PRO A 1179 -35.31 -27.13 -25.59
C PRO A 1179 -36.16 -26.52 -26.74
N ARG A 1180 -36.50 -25.23 -26.67
CA ARG A 1180 -37.25 -24.56 -27.74
C ARG A 1180 -36.35 -24.36 -28.95
N ARG A 1181 -36.71 -24.98 -30.09
CA ARG A 1181 -35.98 -24.92 -31.36
C ARG A 1181 -35.61 -23.52 -31.86
N ALA A 1182 -36.27 -22.46 -31.41
CA ALA A 1182 -35.93 -21.09 -31.73
C ALA A 1182 -36.14 -20.15 -30.53
N TYR A 1183 -35.29 -19.13 -30.43
CA TYR A 1183 -35.29 -18.10 -29.39
C TYR A 1183 -34.63 -16.82 -29.89
N THR A 1184 -34.81 -15.73 -29.13
CA THR A 1184 -34.19 -14.43 -29.42
C THR A 1184 -32.90 -14.28 -28.62
N LEU A 1185 -31.79 -14.01 -29.31
CA LEU A 1185 -30.55 -13.48 -28.74
C LEU A 1185 -30.60 -11.94 -28.87
N GLY A 1186 -30.41 -11.23 -27.76
CA GLY A 1186 -30.19 -9.79 -27.78
C GLY A 1186 -28.72 -9.46 -28.02
N LEU A 1187 -28.45 -8.39 -28.76
CA LEU A 1187 -27.10 -7.91 -29.03
C LEU A 1187 -27.08 -6.38 -29.04
N THR A 1188 -26.04 -5.76 -28.47
CA THR A 1188 -25.80 -4.31 -28.54
C THR A 1188 -24.38 -4.05 -28.99
N VAL A 1189 -24.22 -3.11 -29.92
CA VAL A 1189 -22.93 -2.61 -30.40
C VAL A 1189 -22.74 -1.20 -29.88
N ARG A 1190 -21.53 -0.89 -29.38
CA ARG A 1190 -21.15 0.41 -28.81
C ARG A 1190 -19.66 0.69 -29.05
N HIS A 1191 -19.21 1.91 -28.81
CA HIS A 1191 -17.79 2.16 -28.50
C HIS A 1191 -17.46 1.75 -27.06
N GLN A 1192 -16.19 1.86 -26.67
CA GLN A 1192 -15.83 1.95 -25.25
C GLN A 1192 -16.41 3.22 -24.61
N ASP A 1193 -16.50 3.24 -23.28
CA ASP A 1193 -16.97 4.41 -22.55
C ASP A 1193 -15.95 5.57 -22.74
N GLY A 1194 -16.44 6.82 -22.73
CA GLY A 1194 -15.66 8.01 -23.11
C GLY A 1194 -15.76 8.41 -24.59
N LEU A 1195 -16.43 7.62 -25.43
CA LEU A 1195 -16.76 7.97 -26.82
C LEU A 1195 -18.27 8.08 -27.05
N ASP A 1196 -18.62 8.88 -28.05
CA ASP A 1196 -20.00 9.07 -28.54
C ASP A 1196 -20.59 7.74 -29.06
N ALA A 1197 -21.91 7.56 -28.97
CA ALA A 1197 -22.55 6.32 -29.41
C ALA A 1197 -22.41 6.13 -30.95
N PRO A 1198 -21.94 4.97 -31.44
CA PRO A 1198 -21.63 4.77 -32.85
C PRO A 1198 -22.88 4.91 -33.74
N ARG A 1199 -22.74 5.65 -34.84
CA ARG A 1199 -23.84 5.99 -35.75
C ARG A 1199 -23.88 5.01 -36.93
N GLY A 1200 -25.05 4.88 -37.58
CA GLY A 1200 -25.21 4.07 -38.79
C GLY A 1200 -25.03 2.55 -38.67
N VAL A 1201 -24.87 2.02 -37.44
CA VAL A 1201 -24.38 0.65 -37.18
C VAL A 1201 -25.20 -0.45 -37.87
N ARG A 1202 -24.49 -1.39 -38.49
CA ARG A 1202 -25.02 -2.61 -39.09
C ARG A 1202 -24.36 -3.82 -38.44
N ALA A 1203 -25.12 -4.88 -38.18
CA ALA A 1203 -24.61 -6.13 -37.63
C ALA A 1203 -25.13 -7.34 -38.43
N ARG A 1204 -24.23 -8.30 -38.68
CA ARG A 1204 -24.49 -9.61 -39.28
C ARG A 1204 -24.11 -10.67 -38.26
N VAL A 1205 -25.03 -11.58 -37.94
CA VAL A 1205 -24.80 -12.66 -36.98
C VAL A 1205 -24.96 -14.00 -37.67
N GLU A 1206 -24.05 -14.92 -37.39
CA GLU A 1206 -24.04 -16.30 -37.87
C GLU A 1206 -23.94 -17.27 -36.70
N VAL A 1207 -24.51 -18.46 -36.87
CA VAL A 1207 -24.50 -19.54 -35.88
C VAL A 1207 -24.01 -20.84 -36.48
N SER A 1208 -23.30 -21.62 -35.68
CA SER A 1208 -22.85 -22.98 -35.98
C SER A 1208 -23.24 -23.91 -34.83
N TYR A 1209 -23.47 -25.19 -35.16
CA TYR A 1209 -23.75 -26.28 -34.21
C TYR A 1209 -22.69 -27.40 -34.30
N ASP A 1210 -21.54 -27.08 -34.89
CA ASP A 1210 -20.41 -27.97 -35.20
C ASP A 1210 -19.06 -27.26 -34.96
N ASP A 1211 -18.97 -26.58 -33.81
CA ASP A 1211 -17.80 -25.82 -33.32
C ASP A 1211 -17.20 -24.81 -34.32
N GLY A 1212 -18.00 -24.33 -35.27
CA GLY A 1212 -17.62 -23.34 -36.28
C GLY A 1212 -17.18 -23.92 -37.63
N ALA A 1213 -17.39 -25.21 -37.89
CA ALA A 1213 -17.12 -25.79 -39.21
C ALA A 1213 -18.10 -25.24 -40.28
N HIS A 1214 -19.40 -25.19 -39.98
CA HIS A 1214 -20.41 -24.64 -40.90
C HIS A 1214 -21.27 -23.57 -40.20
N PHE A 1215 -21.23 -22.35 -40.75
CA PHE A 1215 -22.02 -21.21 -40.27
C PHE A 1215 -23.28 -20.99 -41.11
N THR A 1216 -24.39 -20.65 -40.45
CA THR A 1216 -25.63 -20.20 -41.07
C THR A 1216 -25.98 -18.80 -40.57
N ALA A 1217 -26.43 -17.91 -41.46
CA ALA A 1217 -26.81 -16.56 -41.08
C ALA A 1217 -28.12 -16.56 -40.27
N ALA A 1218 -28.11 -15.87 -39.12
CA ALA A 1218 -29.25 -15.74 -38.24
C ALA A 1218 -30.03 -14.44 -38.54
N PRO A 1219 -31.37 -14.49 -38.75
CA PRO A 1219 -32.18 -13.30 -39.00
C PRO A 1219 -31.98 -12.23 -37.92
N THR A 1220 -31.39 -11.10 -38.31
CA THR A 1220 -30.94 -10.03 -37.40
C THR A 1220 -31.71 -8.74 -37.70
N ARG A 1221 -32.48 -8.25 -36.72
CA ARG A 1221 -33.31 -7.04 -36.85
C ARG A 1221 -32.82 -5.94 -35.92
N SER A 1222 -32.45 -4.79 -36.47
CA SER A 1222 -32.10 -3.58 -35.70
C SER A 1222 -33.30 -3.09 -34.87
N ARG A 1223 -32.98 -2.47 -33.73
CA ARG A 1223 -33.89 -1.86 -32.75
C ARG A 1223 -33.55 -0.39 -32.46
N GLY A 1224 -32.64 0.21 -33.23
CA GLY A 1224 -32.07 1.54 -32.96
C GLY A 1224 -30.89 1.49 -31.98
N ASP A 1225 -30.06 2.53 -32.02
CA ASP A 1225 -29.01 2.81 -31.01
C ASP A 1225 -28.02 1.65 -30.81
N GLY A 1226 -27.57 1.05 -31.93
CA GLY A 1226 -26.67 -0.10 -31.92
C GLY A 1226 -27.29 -1.42 -31.40
N ARG A 1227 -28.59 -1.45 -31.08
CA ARG A 1227 -29.28 -2.63 -30.53
C ARG A 1227 -29.89 -3.49 -31.62
N PHE A 1228 -29.80 -4.81 -31.46
CA PHE A 1228 -30.29 -5.81 -32.40
C PHE A 1228 -31.02 -6.95 -31.67
N ALA A 1229 -32.02 -7.52 -32.34
CA ALA A 1229 -32.67 -8.77 -31.96
C ALA A 1229 -32.36 -9.83 -33.03
N VAL A 1230 -31.76 -10.94 -32.62
CA VAL A 1230 -31.32 -12.02 -33.51
C VAL A 1230 -32.19 -13.25 -33.24
N THR A 1231 -32.84 -13.80 -34.26
CA THR A 1231 -33.56 -15.08 -34.14
C THR A 1231 -32.59 -16.21 -34.39
N VAL A 1232 -32.24 -16.97 -33.35
CA VAL A 1232 -31.43 -18.19 -33.48
C VAL A 1232 -32.35 -19.40 -33.53
N ALA A 1233 -32.10 -20.33 -34.45
CA ALA A 1233 -32.91 -21.53 -34.64
C ALA A 1233 -32.04 -22.77 -34.89
N LYS A 1234 -32.30 -23.84 -34.12
CA LYS A 1234 -31.59 -25.12 -34.19
C LYS A 1234 -32.04 -25.92 -35.43
N PRO A 1235 -31.13 -26.25 -36.37
CA PRO A 1235 -31.48 -26.95 -37.59
C PRO A 1235 -32.12 -28.32 -37.31
N PRO A 1236 -33.14 -28.78 -38.07
CA PRO A 1236 -33.83 -30.05 -37.81
C PRO A 1236 -32.94 -31.30 -37.79
N LYS A 1237 -31.74 -31.23 -38.40
CA LYS A 1237 -30.72 -32.29 -38.41
C LYS A 1237 -29.95 -32.43 -37.07
N VAL A 1238 -29.97 -31.41 -36.21
CA VAL A 1238 -29.25 -31.41 -34.92
C VAL A 1238 -30.19 -31.96 -33.83
N ARG A 1239 -29.88 -33.16 -33.31
CA ARG A 1239 -30.64 -33.87 -32.27
C ARG A 1239 -29.88 -33.86 -30.94
N GLY A 1240 -30.60 -33.95 -29.82
CA GLY A 1240 -29.99 -33.94 -28.49
C GLY A 1240 -29.36 -32.59 -28.12
N ASP A 1241 -28.65 -32.52 -27.01
CA ASP A 1241 -27.91 -31.32 -26.59
C ASP A 1241 -26.82 -30.97 -27.61
N ALA A 1242 -26.68 -29.69 -27.96
CA ALA A 1242 -25.69 -29.21 -28.93
C ALA A 1242 -25.17 -27.83 -28.55
N PHE A 1243 -23.85 -27.61 -28.63
CA PHE A 1243 -23.26 -26.29 -28.40
C PHE A 1243 -23.57 -25.34 -29.57
N VAL A 1244 -23.75 -24.05 -29.25
CA VAL A 1244 -23.90 -22.98 -30.24
C VAL A 1244 -22.58 -22.23 -30.32
N THR A 1245 -21.99 -22.17 -31.52
CA THR A 1245 -20.86 -21.28 -31.82
C THR A 1245 -21.40 -20.03 -32.52
N LEU A 1246 -21.03 -18.86 -32.02
CA LEU A 1246 -21.47 -17.57 -32.58
C LEU A 1246 -20.37 -16.93 -33.42
N ARG A 1247 -20.77 -16.22 -34.48
CA ARG A 1247 -19.94 -15.22 -35.16
C ARG A 1247 -20.75 -13.95 -35.39
N VAL A 1248 -20.16 -12.81 -35.06
CA VAL A 1248 -20.73 -11.47 -35.26
C VAL A 1248 -19.74 -10.66 -36.09
N THR A 1249 -20.24 -9.94 -37.08
CA THR A 1249 -19.54 -8.81 -37.69
C THR A 1249 -20.43 -7.58 -37.55
N ALA A 1250 -19.91 -6.51 -36.95
CA ALA A 1250 -20.62 -5.25 -36.79
C ALA A 1250 -19.73 -4.07 -37.22
N ARG A 1251 -20.30 -3.14 -37.99
CA ARG A 1251 -19.61 -1.99 -38.56
C ARG A 1251 -20.45 -0.72 -38.39
N ASP A 1252 -19.82 0.40 -38.07
CA ASP A 1252 -20.48 1.71 -37.95
C ASP A 1252 -20.50 2.49 -39.27
N GLY A 1253 -20.93 3.76 -39.23
CA GLY A 1253 -20.96 4.68 -40.37
C GLY A 1253 -19.61 5.34 -40.68
N ASP A 1254 -18.72 5.44 -39.71
CA ASP A 1254 -17.42 6.11 -39.80
C ASP A 1254 -16.33 5.17 -40.34
N GLY A 1255 -16.59 3.87 -40.29
CA GLY A 1255 -15.89 2.82 -41.01
C GLY A 1255 -15.36 1.69 -40.11
N ASN A 1256 -15.39 1.86 -38.79
CA ASN A 1256 -14.82 0.93 -37.82
C ASN A 1256 -15.62 -0.37 -37.79
N GLU A 1257 -14.94 -1.51 -37.67
CA GLU A 1257 -15.53 -2.84 -37.64
C GLU A 1257 -15.06 -3.65 -36.44
N VAL A 1258 -15.94 -4.46 -35.86
CA VAL A 1258 -15.59 -5.60 -35.00
C VAL A 1258 -16.12 -6.89 -35.59
N ARG A 1259 -15.25 -7.89 -35.71
CA ARG A 1259 -15.56 -9.27 -36.12
C ARG A 1259 -15.15 -10.23 -35.02
N GLN A 1260 -16.12 -10.83 -34.36
CA GLN A 1260 -15.95 -11.69 -33.19
C GLN A 1260 -16.54 -13.08 -33.42
N THR A 1261 -15.74 -14.13 -33.20
CA THR A 1261 -16.20 -15.53 -33.16
C THR A 1261 -16.00 -16.07 -31.74
N VAL A 1262 -17.01 -16.76 -31.20
CA VAL A 1262 -16.96 -17.44 -29.89
C VAL A 1262 -17.39 -18.90 -30.06
N ARG A 1263 -16.43 -19.83 -29.95
CA ARG A 1263 -16.65 -21.28 -30.05
C ARG A 1263 -17.33 -21.79 -28.77
N ARG A 1264 -18.39 -22.59 -28.92
CA ARG A 1264 -19.23 -23.08 -27.81
C ARG A 1264 -19.72 -21.96 -26.88
N ALA A 1265 -20.25 -20.87 -27.45
CA ALA A 1265 -20.75 -19.71 -26.71
C ALA A 1265 -21.76 -20.07 -25.59
N TYR A 1266 -22.59 -21.11 -25.78
CA TYR A 1266 -23.48 -21.72 -24.77
C TYR A 1266 -24.06 -23.05 -25.28
N LEU A 1267 -24.75 -23.81 -24.42
CA LEU A 1267 -25.46 -25.05 -24.81
C LEU A 1267 -26.90 -24.76 -25.28
N HIS A 1268 -27.39 -25.49 -26.29
CA HIS A 1268 -28.81 -25.60 -26.60
C HIS A 1268 -29.30 -27.02 -26.36
N ARG A 1269 -30.13 -27.19 -25.33
CA ARG A 1269 -30.65 -28.52 -24.92
C ARG A 1269 -31.51 -29.18 -26.00
N GLY A 1270 -31.61 -30.51 -25.93
CA GLY A 1270 -32.32 -31.40 -26.87
C GLY A 1270 -33.81 -31.16 -26.99
#